data_AF-A0A267GE37-F1
#
_entry.id   AF-A0A267GE37-F1
#
_cell.length_a   1.000
_cell.length_b   1.000
_cell.length_c   1.000
_cell.angle_alpha   90.00
_cell.angle_beta   90.00
_cell.angle_gamma   90.00
#
_symmetry.space_group_name_H-M   'P 1'
#
loop_
_entity.id
_entity.type
_entity.pdbx_description
1 polymer ?
#
loop_
_entity_poly.entity_id
_entity_poly.type
_entity_poly.pdbx_seq_one_letter_code
_entity_poly.pdbx_strand_id
1 'polypeptide(L)'
;MATEVDNADQMQSSNEATDKEKPATDLAGSNPLSEEEMAELEAYRVELSTRYGQLDALLLGNENPSECADFPPFAKNDSSLKRNTAFVKKLKNYTESQRDAIMRELPALNLSKYLEEVANALLEAKLKSSDLSSILLINCLLARNYAEYAELALVAWRKVLLPKQQQPKESQQSQWNLAKLRVDLRLYSDLIFAKVLPTMPALKLLGQCLQALTLNDADFYHCGLVCHLLSHSGDSLIGQLPTRKLALANRCSPAVELPRGTHYLEAETRRPFYRLLTEYGKRLTSSLTDRAGELSRMDRQNRRILNSKGELSQDRRDAFETCKKEVDRLLGLANQLCNLLGEPAPELPPIESDDLDEEERAVADSLSAPAGAGRLPGLDEASGVLGRFEDEDARAFYETLPDLRPMLPEVLVREAKERMETAAAAAAATKQKTEDSIALKEEETERQEDQSKAEQKSESAEADTEAAEDDEAALERELLEEEEQQAAAAAAPAEPDSVETTDATSTSATAQQDEDEESAVLTSQPAAPAQTQTQRQAQLEQFLTALPTLVNRDMIDKAAVEFATGLNSKSARRRLSHAMLTVHRSRSDLLPFYARLAAVLQPVAPEVAQELRQRLQADFRHAFHKKDHTNLESKLKTVRFIGELVKFGLFPLADAAADLKLLIINFSHHSIELACTLLESCGRYLYATPETHLRIKVYLRNLWNKKTKMVTDERLSAMIENAYYSVAPPDANSRRLAKVVLLPPMMQFLQRLLFKDLCNSTVEKVLNLCLRLPWTDPEISQFAVRCFTSVWCIPYSSVHCLASVLAGLAPYQPSVAIAVVDNVLEDIRLGMEINETRLNQRRIACSRYLGELYNYCLVESGLIFNTLHSFISFGVDLSDPTAPEQSSQPPAADYISLDPPEHLLRIRLSCVLLQTCGQYFDTGSNKKRLDAYLLYLQQYYWSKRRQLVWSSEDRPFPLDIEYLYTETVDSLRPKFKHANDFQEARLLVDKQEKAFLAKLERVAAKLQQQSDTAARGQLTTIVEASGVAGATSTASGTSATEDEDDEDDDDEEEDGDDERGGGKRRSGGRNHRRDDAGTDGDNPEGEDDADRASSNSATPQRRQSPRPELMACPEDEEFIRAFERTLAVEGGVGGGVGGGVGGPPGFLSASGDPNSIACASNSPAADAPAAGTVAFTVMARRGGNLRNQPVVRLPADSHLARRYLAAVEADAREREAVKRATLSITEAQMRRDEAADEAAAAAAIADAEVPHLIGHRQRGGGGGRWQHRQGGAGRY
;
A
#
# COMPACT_ATOMS: atom_id res chain seq x y z
N MET A 1 17.09 34.74 71.79
CA MET A 1 16.29 35.47 72.79
C MET A 1 15.09 36.08 72.08
N ALA A 2 14.06 36.50 72.81
CA ALA A 2 13.01 37.41 72.30
C ALA A 2 13.62 38.81 72.04
N THR A 3 12.97 39.80 71.40
CA THR A 3 11.53 40.10 71.26
C THR A 3 11.13 40.65 69.88
N GLU A 4 9.84 40.94 69.71
CA GLU A 4 9.21 41.56 68.53
C GLU A 4 9.72 42.98 68.19
N VAL A 5 9.39 43.48 66.98
CA VAL A 5 8.53 44.68 66.78
C VAL A 5 8.12 44.84 65.29
N ASP A 6 6.94 45.43 65.07
CA ASP A 6 6.14 45.47 63.83
C ASP A 6 6.56 46.42 62.68
N ASN A 7 5.85 46.20 61.55
CA ASN A 7 5.24 47.19 60.63
C ASN A 7 6.06 47.92 59.55
N ALA A 8 5.70 47.60 58.29
CA ALA A 8 5.21 48.60 57.32
C ALA A 8 4.39 47.96 56.18
N ASP A 9 3.05 48.00 56.28
CA ASP A 9 2.13 48.07 55.12
C ASP A 9 2.39 49.38 54.33
N GLN A 10 2.01 49.62 53.07
CA GLN A 10 0.89 49.17 52.22
C GLN A 10 1.32 49.33 50.72
N MET A 11 0.69 48.73 49.69
CA MET A 11 -0.69 49.01 49.25
C MET A 11 -1.43 47.82 48.60
N GLN A 12 -2.74 47.84 48.86
CA GLN A 12 -3.86 47.10 48.25
C GLN A 12 -4.22 47.66 46.85
N SER A 13 -5.14 47.12 46.01
CA SER A 13 -5.86 45.83 45.87
C SER A 13 -6.78 45.93 44.62
N SER A 14 -7.07 44.82 43.92
CA SER A 14 -8.38 44.63 43.23
C SER A 14 -8.62 43.18 42.73
N ASN A 15 -9.54 42.48 43.43
CA ASN A 15 -10.54 41.47 43.03
C ASN A 15 -10.38 40.52 41.80
N GLU A 16 -10.59 39.22 42.07
CA GLU A 16 -11.72 38.35 41.61
C GLU A 16 -12.33 38.53 40.18
N ALA A 17 -12.75 37.49 39.43
CA ALA A 17 -12.97 36.06 39.74
C ALA A 17 -12.86 35.15 38.48
N THR A 18 -12.97 33.83 38.69
CA THR A 18 -13.14 32.73 37.68
C THR A 18 -11.98 32.53 36.70
N ASP A 19 -11.59 31.31 36.32
CA ASP A 19 -12.39 30.08 36.18
C ASP A 19 -11.82 28.82 36.89
N LYS A 20 -12.50 27.67 36.76
CA LYS A 20 -12.19 26.40 37.45
C LYS A 20 -11.40 25.42 36.57
N GLU A 21 -10.10 25.28 36.82
CA GLU A 21 -9.38 24.05 36.43
C GLU A 21 -9.55 22.95 37.50
N LYS A 22 -9.72 21.70 37.04
CA LYS A 22 -9.83 20.52 37.91
C LYS A 22 -8.42 20.11 38.38
N PRO A 23 -8.24 19.64 39.63
CA PRO A 23 -7.00 18.97 40.01
C PRO A 23 -6.86 17.68 39.17
N ALA A 24 -5.71 17.49 38.53
CA ALA A 24 -5.43 16.31 37.72
C ALA A 24 -5.16 15.08 38.61
N THR A 25 -6.23 14.38 39.00
CA THR A 25 -6.16 13.16 39.82
C THR A 25 -6.14 11.89 38.96
N ASP A 26 -5.11 11.74 38.12
CA ASP A 26 -4.83 10.49 37.39
C ASP A 26 -3.32 10.29 37.20
N LEU A 27 -2.67 9.75 38.22
CA LEU A 27 -1.29 9.21 38.16
C LEU A 27 -1.23 7.81 38.79
N ALA A 28 -2.19 6.96 38.43
CA ALA A 28 -2.26 5.54 38.80
C ALA A 28 -1.84 4.63 37.63
N GLY A 29 -0.71 4.93 36.97
CA GLY A 29 -0.30 4.24 35.75
C GLY A 29 1.17 4.38 35.32
N SER A 30 2.04 4.98 36.13
CA SER A 30 3.47 5.04 35.84
C SER A 30 4.16 3.70 36.16
N ASN A 31 4.70 3.04 35.15
CA ASN A 31 5.62 1.92 35.37
C ASN A 31 6.82 2.39 36.23
N PRO A 32 7.25 1.59 37.22
CA PRO A 32 8.41 1.91 38.03
C PRO A 32 9.64 2.09 37.14
N LEU A 33 10.51 3.02 37.52
CA LEU A 33 11.77 3.29 36.82
C LEU A 33 12.65 2.03 36.81
N SER A 34 13.28 1.75 35.67
CA SER A 34 14.31 0.71 35.57
C SER A 34 15.47 1.00 36.55
N GLU A 35 16.16 -0.05 37.02
CA GLU A 35 17.42 0.12 37.77
C GLU A 35 18.45 0.93 36.96
N GLU A 36 18.44 0.77 35.63
CA GLU A 36 19.26 1.56 34.70
C GLU A 36 18.84 3.03 34.66
N GLU A 37 17.52 3.32 34.59
CA GLU A 37 16.99 4.68 34.60
C GLU A 37 17.32 5.41 35.92
N MET A 38 17.21 4.71 37.05
CA MET A 38 17.56 5.26 38.37
C MET A 38 19.07 5.50 38.50
N ALA A 39 19.92 4.59 38.03
CA ALA A 39 21.37 4.79 38.00
C ALA A 39 21.78 5.95 37.08
N GLU A 40 21.14 6.09 35.91
CA GLU A 40 21.36 7.18 34.96
C GLU A 40 20.97 8.55 35.54
N LEU A 41 19.91 8.59 36.38
CA LEU A 41 19.50 9.80 37.10
C LEU A 41 20.43 10.14 38.26
N GLU A 42 20.78 9.17 39.10
CA GLU A 42 21.61 9.40 40.29
C GLU A 42 23.03 9.83 39.91
N ALA A 43 23.63 9.19 38.91
CA ALA A 43 24.94 9.59 38.39
C ALA A 43 24.94 11.06 37.92
N TYR A 44 23.85 11.51 37.28
CA TYR A 44 23.69 12.90 36.84
C TYR A 44 23.50 13.87 38.01
N ARG A 45 22.72 13.48 39.03
CA ARG A 45 22.55 14.27 40.27
C ARG A 45 23.89 14.46 40.99
N VAL A 46 24.70 13.40 41.07
CA VAL A 46 26.05 13.45 41.66
C VAL A 46 27.01 14.29 40.82
N GLU A 47 26.97 14.24 39.48
CA GLU A 47 27.77 15.12 38.61
C GLU A 47 27.45 16.60 38.88
N LEU A 48 26.16 16.98 38.85
CA LEU A 48 25.71 18.36 39.09
C LEU A 48 26.11 18.84 40.50
N SER A 49 25.84 18.04 41.53
CA SER A 49 26.16 18.39 42.93
C SER A 49 27.67 18.57 43.12
N THR A 50 28.48 17.66 42.58
CA THR A 50 29.96 17.74 42.63
C THR A 50 30.48 19.00 41.93
N ARG A 51 29.90 19.37 40.79
CA ARG A 51 30.34 20.53 40.02
C ARG A 51 29.94 21.86 40.66
N TYR A 52 28.68 22.02 41.05
CA TYR A 52 28.24 23.28 41.65
C TYR A 52 28.91 23.49 43.02
N GLY A 53 29.09 22.45 43.83
CA GLY A 53 29.90 22.53 45.05
C GLY A 53 31.37 22.95 44.82
N GLN A 54 31.99 22.56 43.69
CA GLN A 54 33.31 23.05 43.30
C GLN A 54 33.27 24.52 42.83
N LEU A 55 32.28 24.91 42.02
CA LEU A 55 32.14 26.28 41.52
C LEU A 55 31.83 27.28 42.63
N ASP A 56 30.91 26.96 43.54
CA ASP A 56 30.52 27.83 44.67
C ASP A 56 31.71 28.06 45.62
N ALA A 57 32.51 27.03 45.91
CA ALA A 57 33.71 27.14 46.73
C ALA A 57 34.82 27.98 46.07
N LEU A 58 34.94 27.95 44.74
CA LEU A 58 35.88 28.80 43.99
C LEU A 58 35.39 30.26 43.93
N LEU A 59 34.09 30.45 43.67
CA LEU A 59 33.40 31.74 43.62
C LEU A 59 33.52 32.49 44.95
N LEU A 60 33.20 31.84 46.08
CA LEU A 60 33.22 32.46 47.41
C LEU A 60 34.58 33.10 47.74
N GLY A 61 35.68 32.44 47.38
CA GLY A 61 37.03 32.98 47.57
C GLY A 61 37.48 34.00 46.50
N ASN A 62 36.82 34.03 45.34
CA ASN A 62 37.03 35.08 44.32
C ASN A 62 36.23 36.36 44.66
N GLU A 63 35.11 36.24 45.38
CA GLU A 63 34.34 37.38 45.90
C GLU A 63 34.98 38.01 47.16
N ASN A 64 35.83 37.25 47.87
CA ASN A 64 36.54 37.72 49.07
C ASN A 64 38.10 37.62 48.94
N PRO A 65 38.75 38.25 47.94
CA PRO A 65 40.19 38.04 47.69
C PRO A 65 41.12 38.47 48.83
N SER A 66 40.69 39.45 49.64
CA SER A 66 41.45 39.94 50.79
C SER A 66 41.49 38.97 51.97
N GLU A 67 40.50 38.07 52.06
CA GLU A 67 40.42 37.04 53.10
C GLU A 67 40.94 35.68 52.58
N CYS A 68 40.73 35.42 51.29
CA CYS A 68 41.28 34.26 50.55
C CYS A 68 42.58 34.61 49.80
N ALA A 69 43.45 35.42 50.42
CA ALA A 69 44.74 35.82 49.86
C ALA A 69 45.78 34.68 49.97
N ASP A 70 45.67 33.71 49.07
CA ASP A 70 46.40 32.43 49.13
C ASP A 70 47.95 32.56 49.04
N PHE A 71 48.51 33.69 48.58
CA PHE A 71 49.96 33.85 48.38
C PHE A 71 50.66 34.74 49.43
N PRO A 72 51.90 34.43 49.83
CA PRO A 72 52.70 35.29 50.70
C PRO A 72 53.10 36.62 50.01
N PRO A 73 53.41 37.69 50.77
CA PRO A 73 53.73 39.00 50.21
C PRO A 73 54.88 38.96 49.18
N PHE A 74 54.60 39.43 47.96
CA PHE A 74 55.43 39.31 46.76
C PHE A 74 56.89 39.75 46.88
N ALA A 75 57.22 40.59 47.87
CA ALA A 75 58.59 41.01 48.19
C ALA A 75 59.54 39.86 48.60
N LYS A 76 59.00 38.66 48.90
CA LYS A 76 59.78 37.45 49.21
C LYS A 76 59.80 36.40 48.08
N ASN A 77 59.07 36.63 46.98
CA ASN A 77 58.86 35.64 45.93
C ASN A 77 59.92 35.72 44.81
N ASP A 78 60.14 34.60 44.12
CA ASP A 78 61.17 34.49 43.10
C ASP A 78 60.76 35.19 41.78
N SER A 79 61.39 36.34 41.53
CA SER A 79 61.21 37.17 40.33
C SER A 79 62.18 36.82 39.18
N SER A 80 62.95 35.73 39.28
CA SER A 80 63.99 35.41 38.29
C SER A 80 63.39 34.97 36.95
N LEU A 81 63.93 35.52 35.86
CA LEU A 81 63.54 35.18 34.49
C LEU A 81 63.58 33.66 34.25
N LYS A 82 64.64 33.00 34.73
CA LYS A 82 64.83 31.55 34.52
C LYS A 82 63.71 30.70 35.16
N ARG A 83 63.22 31.03 36.36
CA ARG A 83 62.11 30.28 36.97
C ARG A 83 60.77 30.66 36.34
N ASN A 84 60.48 31.95 36.17
CA ASN A 84 59.19 32.41 35.67
C ASN A 84 58.93 31.97 34.22
N THR A 85 59.90 32.11 33.30
CA THR A 85 59.76 31.59 31.92
C THR A 85 59.70 30.06 31.86
N ALA A 86 60.31 29.35 32.82
CA ALA A 86 60.17 27.90 32.91
C ALA A 86 58.76 27.48 33.39
N PHE A 87 58.17 28.24 34.33
CA PHE A 87 56.80 28.03 34.81
C PHE A 87 55.77 28.28 33.70
N VAL A 88 55.88 29.38 32.95
CA VAL A 88 55.06 29.64 31.75
C VAL A 88 55.12 28.47 30.75
N LYS A 89 56.31 27.90 30.52
CA LYS A 89 56.48 26.71 29.66
C LYS A 89 55.86 25.42 30.22
N LYS A 90 55.71 25.29 31.54
CA LYS A 90 54.92 24.20 32.16
C LYS A 90 53.44 24.40 31.91
N LEU A 91 52.91 25.60 32.15
CA LEU A 91 51.48 25.91 31.91
C LEU A 91 51.05 25.63 30.46
N LYS A 92 51.88 25.99 29.47
CA LYS A 92 51.61 25.70 28.05
C LYS A 92 51.55 24.20 27.72
N ASN A 93 52.16 23.35 28.55
CA ASN A 93 52.18 21.89 28.40
C ASN A 93 51.54 21.20 29.61
N TYR A 94 50.50 21.84 30.18
CA TYR A 94 49.79 21.33 31.35
C TYR A 94 49.18 19.95 31.12
N THR A 95 49.18 19.15 32.18
CA THR A 95 48.40 17.90 32.33
C THR A 95 48.10 17.74 33.83
N GLU A 96 46.98 17.10 34.18
CA GLU A 96 46.56 16.90 35.58
C GLU A 96 47.66 16.30 36.48
N SER A 97 48.55 15.45 35.96
CA SER A 97 49.68 14.89 36.70
C SER A 97 50.72 15.93 37.16
N GLN A 98 50.68 17.15 36.63
CA GLN A 98 51.53 18.26 37.03
C GLN A 98 50.90 19.16 38.10
N ARG A 99 49.63 18.92 38.48
CA ARG A 99 48.85 19.71 39.47
C ARG A 99 49.67 20.04 40.71
N ASP A 100 50.14 19.04 41.44
CA ASP A 100 50.83 19.24 42.73
C ASP A 100 52.19 19.93 42.60
N ALA A 101 52.84 19.85 41.43
CA ALA A 101 54.06 20.60 41.15
C ALA A 101 53.73 22.09 40.90
N ILE A 102 52.71 22.35 40.08
CA ILE A 102 52.32 23.71 39.69
C ILE A 102 51.68 24.46 40.87
N MET A 103 50.80 23.81 41.65
CA MET A 103 50.20 24.37 42.87
C MET A 103 51.24 24.71 43.95
N ARG A 104 52.40 24.03 43.96
CA ARG A 104 53.52 24.31 44.89
C ARG A 104 54.46 25.40 44.37
N GLU A 105 54.65 25.50 43.06
CA GLU A 105 55.50 26.53 42.44
C GLU A 105 54.80 27.89 42.31
N LEU A 106 53.50 27.91 42.01
CA LEU A 106 52.70 29.12 41.82
C LEU A 106 52.81 30.16 42.96
N PRO A 107 52.61 29.83 44.26
CA PRO A 107 52.69 30.79 45.35
C PRO A 107 54.13 31.24 45.69
N ALA A 108 55.16 30.60 45.13
CA ALA A 108 56.57 30.92 45.37
C ALA A 108 57.17 31.87 44.33
N LEU A 109 56.45 32.15 43.24
CA LEU A 109 56.87 32.99 42.11
C LEU A 109 56.28 34.41 42.20
N ASN A 110 56.91 35.35 41.50
CA ASN A 110 56.36 36.69 41.28
C ASN A 110 56.06 36.86 39.79
N LEU A 111 54.81 36.62 39.42
CA LEU A 111 54.36 36.56 38.03
C LEU A 111 53.89 37.91 37.48
N SER A 112 53.95 39.01 38.25
CA SER A 112 53.41 40.33 37.85
C SER A 112 53.98 40.88 36.53
N LYS A 113 55.16 40.42 36.10
CA LYS A 113 55.78 40.80 34.81
C LYS A 113 55.58 39.79 33.67
N TYR A 114 54.80 38.74 33.91
CA TYR A 114 54.58 37.61 33.00
C TYR A 114 53.10 37.25 32.85
N LEU A 115 52.17 38.10 33.32
CA LEU A 115 50.74 37.79 33.37
C LEU A 115 50.12 37.59 31.98
N GLU A 116 50.58 38.34 30.95
CA GLU A 116 50.14 38.10 29.57
C GLU A 116 50.66 36.74 29.07
N GLU A 117 51.93 36.39 29.28
CA GLU A 117 52.46 35.10 28.84
C GLU A 117 51.84 33.93 29.61
N VAL A 118 51.51 34.09 30.89
CA VAL A 118 50.74 33.12 31.68
C VAL A 118 49.34 32.91 31.09
N ALA A 119 48.61 33.99 30.80
CA ALA A 119 47.27 33.93 30.22
C ALA A 119 47.28 33.26 28.83
N ASN A 120 48.19 33.65 27.93
CA ASN A 120 48.31 33.02 26.62
C ASN A 120 48.78 31.55 26.75
N ALA A 121 49.68 31.21 27.69
CA ALA A 121 50.13 29.83 27.89
C ALA A 121 49.00 28.89 28.37
N LEU A 122 48.15 29.35 29.29
CA LEU A 122 46.98 28.57 29.76
C LEU A 122 45.96 28.35 28.63
N LEU A 123 45.84 29.29 27.69
CA LEU A 123 44.99 29.19 26.50
C LEU A 123 45.57 28.28 25.41
N GLU A 124 46.87 28.34 25.18
CA GLU A 124 47.56 27.50 24.18
C GLU A 124 47.70 26.04 24.62
N ALA A 125 47.41 25.72 25.88
CA ALA A 125 47.44 24.36 26.41
C ALA A 125 46.45 23.42 25.70
N LYS A 126 46.90 22.18 25.48
CA LYS A 126 46.11 21.09 24.86
C LYS A 126 45.33 20.32 25.93
N LEU A 127 44.40 21.03 26.57
CA LEU A 127 43.62 20.52 27.70
C LEU A 127 42.64 19.41 27.29
N LYS A 128 42.42 18.47 28.20
CA LYS A 128 41.33 17.48 28.20
C LYS A 128 40.29 17.85 29.25
N SER A 129 39.11 17.23 29.18
CA SER A 129 38.04 17.42 30.18
C SER A 129 38.48 17.13 31.62
N SER A 130 39.49 16.26 31.82
CA SER A 130 40.08 15.94 33.12
C SER A 130 40.93 17.07 33.72
N ASP A 131 41.55 17.90 32.89
CA ASP A 131 42.45 18.97 33.33
C ASP A 131 41.69 20.24 33.79
N LEU A 132 40.38 20.31 33.48
CA LEU A 132 39.56 21.51 33.61
C LEU A 132 39.45 22.05 35.04
N SER A 133 39.14 21.19 36.03
CA SER A 133 38.99 21.66 37.42
C SER A 133 40.29 22.24 37.98
N SER A 134 41.45 21.71 37.59
CA SER A 134 42.75 22.23 38.01
C SER A 134 43.14 23.52 37.30
N ILE A 135 42.87 23.62 35.99
CA ILE A 135 43.10 24.87 35.25
C ILE A 135 42.17 25.98 35.75
N LEU A 136 40.92 25.67 36.08
CA LEU A 136 39.98 26.61 36.70
C LEU A 136 40.48 27.10 38.06
N LEU A 137 40.97 26.20 38.92
CA LEU A 137 41.58 26.56 40.20
C LEU A 137 42.83 27.44 40.03
N ILE A 138 43.73 27.12 39.10
CA ILE A 138 44.92 27.93 38.78
C ILE A 138 44.50 29.35 38.33
N ASN A 139 43.46 29.44 37.50
CA ASN A 139 42.89 30.71 37.04
C ASN A 139 42.28 31.54 38.20
N CYS A 140 41.57 30.91 39.13
CA CYS A 140 41.06 31.57 40.34
C CYS A 140 42.19 32.11 41.22
N LEU A 141 43.22 31.29 41.49
CA LEU A 141 44.40 31.70 42.26
C LEU A 141 45.15 32.87 41.61
N LEU A 142 45.25 32.89 40.28
CA LEU A 142 45.85 34.01 39.55
C LEU A 142 45.00 35.29 39.68
N ALA A 143 43.67 35.21 39.55
CA ALA A 143 42.79 36.37 39.69
C ALA A 143 42.75 36.96 41.12
N ARG A 144 42.69 36.11 42.16
CA ARG A 144 42.71 36.56 43.57
C ARG A 144 43.96 37.35 43.92
N ASN A 145 45.12 36.92 43.41
CA ASN A 145 46.41 37.45 43.80
C ASN A 145 46.97 38.50 42.81
N TYR A 146 46.49 38.56 41.57
CA TYR A 146 46.95 39.52 40.54
C TYR A 146 45.76 40.22 39.87
N ALA A 147 45.41 41.42 40.33
CA ALA A 147 44.25 42.18 39.85
C ALA A 147 44.22 42.43 38.32
N GLU A 148 45.39 42.56 37.68
CA GLU A 148 45.51 42.76 36.22
C GLU A 148 45.21 41.49 35.39
N TYR A 149 45.21 40.30 36.02
CA TYR A 149 45.09 39.02 35.31
C TYR A 149 43.77 38.86 34.55
N ALA A 150 42.65 39.30 35.14
CA ALA A 150 41.31 39.08 34.59
C ALA A 150 41.12 39.76 33.20
N GLU A 151 41.62 40.98 33.05
CA GLU A 151 41.56 41.73 31.77
C GLU A 151 42.54 41.15 30.74
N LEU A 152 43.76 40.79 31.14
CA LEU A 152 44.74 40.16 30.25
C LEU A 152 44.25 38.80 29.73
N ALA A 153 43.61 38.00 30.60
CA ALA A 153 42.97 36.75 30.24
C ALA A 153 41.81 36.98 29.25
N LEU A 154 40.93 37.97 29.49
CA LEU A 154 39.83 38.31 28.58
C LEU A 154 40.33 38.74 27.18
N VAL A 155 41.38 39.56 27.13
CA VAL A 155 42.03 39.99 25.87
C VAL A 155 42.62 38.80 25.10
N ALA A 156 43.19 37.82 25.80
CA ALA A 156 43.72 36.61 25.19
C ALA A 156 42.59 35.66 24.73
N TRP A 157 41.55 35.44 25.54
CA TRP A 157 40.34 34.67 25.17
C TRP A 157 39.68 35.18 23.90
N ARG A 158 39.64 36.51 23.70
CA ARG A 158 39.09 37.12 22.48
C ARG A 158 39.80 36.67 21.20
N LYS A 159 41.10 36.35 21.25
CA LYS A 159 41.87 35.84 20.10
C LYS A 159 41.42 34.43 19.68
N VAL A 160 40.93 33.63 20.63
CA VAL A 160 40.53 32.23 20.43
C VAL A 160 39.05 32.11 20.04
N LEU A 161 38.16 32.82 20.75
CA LEU A 161 36.72 32.75 20.52
C LEU A 161 36.28 33.52 19.25
N LEU A 162 37.06 34.52 18.81
CA LEU A 162 36.83 35.27 17.57
C LEU A 162 38.12 35.41 16.74
N PRO A 163 38.55 34.36 16.02
CA PRO A 163 39.68 34.43 15.10
C PRO A 163 39.42 35.46 13.99
N LYS A 164 40.45 36.22 13.57
CA LYS A 164 40.29 37.27 12.56
C LYS A 164 39.98 36.68 11.17
N GLN A 165 38.97 37.23 10.51
CA GLN A 165 38.62 36.92 9.11
C GLN A 165 39.68 37.44 8.13
N GLN A 166 40.75 36.66 7.90
CA GLN A 166 41.81 36.97 6.92
C GLN A 166 42.11 35.82 5.95
N GLN A 167 41.17 34.90 5.73
CA GLN A 167 41.26 33.83 4.72
C GLN A 167 40.02 33.79 3.81
N PRO A 168 40.10 33.17 2.61
CA PRO A 168 39.03 33.18 1.61
C PRO A 168 37.76 32.43 2.05
N LYS A 169 36.64 32.74 1.38
CA LYS A 169 35.30 32.23 1.72
C LYS A 169 35.20 30.69 1.71
N GLU A 170 35.95 30.02 0.85
CA GLU A 170 35.90 28.56 0.65
C GLU A 170 36.43 27.75 1.85
N SER A 171 37.10 28.40 2.81
CA SER A 171 37.72 27.74 3.97
C SER A 171 37.02 28.03 5.32
N GLN A 172 35.81 28.61 5.32
CA GLN A 172 35.13 29.03 6.56
C GLN A 172 34.79 27.87 7.52
N GLN A 173 34.49 26.67 7.00
CA GLN A 173 34.29 25.46 7.83
C GLN A 173 35.53 25.09 8.68
N SER A 174 36.72 25.61 8.36
CA SER A 174 37.99 25.33 9.06
C SER A 174 38.46 26.47 9.99
N GLN A 175 37.62 27.47 10.31
CA GLN A 175 38.03 28.62 11.14
C GLN A 175 38.40 28.25 12.59
N TRP A 176 37.84 27.16 13.14
CA TRP A 176 38.11 26.68 14.49
C TRP A 176 38.52 25.21 14.52
N ASN A 177 39.45 24.86 15.41
CA ASN A 177 39.66 23.47 15.81
C ASN A 177 38.53 23.08 16.79
N LEU A 178 37.49 22.42 16.29
CA LEU A 178 36.29 22.08 17.08
C LEU A 178 36.60 21.19 18.30
N ALA A 179 37.61 20.33 18.22
CA ALA A 179 38.01 19.47 19.34
C ALA A 179 38.60 20.28 20.51
N LYS A 180 39.42 21.31 20.22
CA LYS A 180 39.87 22.26 21.24
C LYS A 180 38.75 23.21 21.68
N LEU A 181 37.99 23.78 20.74
CA LEU A 181 36.92 24.74 21.05
C LEU A 181 35.85 24.13 21.98
N ARG A 182 35.60 22.82 21.88
CA ARG A 182 34.73 22.04 22.78
C ARG A 182 35.16 22.12 24.24
N VAL A 183 36.45 21.96 24.52
CA VAL A 183 37.03 22.04 25.87
C VAL A 183 37.14 23.50 26.32
N ASP A 184 37.57 24.37 25.41
CA ASP A 184 37.75 25.80 25.66
C ASP A 184 36.43 26.51 26.02
N LEU A 185 35.31 26.24 25.32
CA LEU A 185 34.00 26.83 25.64
C LEU A 185 33.48 26.39 27.01
N ARG A 186 33.71 25.13 27.41
CA ARG A 186 33.36 24.65 28.76
C ARG A 186 34.16 25.40 29.82
N LEU A 187 35.49 25.46 29.67
CA LEU A 187 36.36 26.23 30.56
C LEU A 187 35.94 27.70 30.64
N TYR A 188 35.60 28.30 29.50
CA TYR A 188 35.19 29.70 29.43
C TYR A 188 33.90 29.98 30.21
N SER A 189 32.92 29.08 30.15
CA SER A 189 31.69 29.21 30.95
C SER A 189 31.97 29.09 32.45
N ASP A 190 32.80 28.12 32.87
CA ASP A 190 33.18 27.94 34.28
C ASP A 190 33.99 29.15 34.82
N LEU A 191 34.83 29.78 33.99
CA LEU A 191 35.55 31.03 34.32
C LEU A 191 34.63 32.25 34.50
N ILE A 192 33.48 32.27 33.83
CA ILE A 192 32.45 33.31 34.02
C ILE A 192 31.69 33.06 35.32
N PHE A 193 31.26 31.82 35.58
CA PHE A 193 30.48 31.47 36.78
C PHE A 193 31.30 31.63 38.07
N ALA A 194 32.59 31.28 38.05
CA ALA A 194 33.52 31.55 39.14
C ALA A 194 33.97 33.04 39.25
N LYS A 195 33.45 33.94 38.40
CA LYS A 195 33.81 35.38 38.34
C LYS A 195 35.32 35.67 38.20
N VAL A 196 36.06 34.78 37.51
CA VAL A 196 37.47 35.01 37.16
C VAL A 196 37.61 36.07 36.05
N LEU A 197 36.67 36.07 35.11
CA LEU A 197 36.60 37.03 34.03
C LEU A 197 35.53 38.11 34.31
N PRO A 198 35.70 39.36 33.83
CA PRO A 198 34.68 40.38 33.95
C PRO A 198 33.37 39.93 33.30
N THR A 199 32.32 39.70 34.10
CA THR A 199 31.14 38.93 33.70
C THR A 199 30.45 39.47 32.45
N MET A 200 30.12 40.76 32.41
CA MET A 200 29.39 41.35 31.27
C MET A 200 30.23 41.43 29.98
N PRO A 201 31.50 41.87 30.00
CA PRO A 201 32.40 41.73 28.84
C PRO A 201 32.58 40.28 28.35
N ALA A 202 32.70 39.31 29.27
CA ALA A 202 32.90 37.91 28.92
C ALA A 202 31.65 37.26 28.31
N LEU A 203 30.47 37.51 28.88
CA LEU A 203 29.19 37.10 28.29
C LEU A 203 28.98 37.70 26.89
N LYS A 204 29.37 38.98 26.69
CA LYS A 204 29.29 39.62 25.36
C LYS A 204 30.19 38.92 24.33
N LEU A 205 31.38 38.48 24.74
CA LEU A 205 32.28 37.70 23.89
C LEU A 205 31.74 36.28 23.61
N LEU A 206 31.16 35.60 24.61
CA LEU A 206 30.48 34.31 24.42
C LEU A 206 29.31 34.42 23.44
N GLY A 207 28.48 35.47 23.58
CA GLY A 207 27.36 35.75 22.68
C GLY A 207 27.81 35.99 21.24
N GLN A 208 28.90 36.72 21.02
CA GLN A 208 29.48 36.92 19.69
C GLN A 208 30.03 35.62 19.09
N CYS A 209 30.66 34.75 19.91
CA CYS A 209 31.14 33.45 19.48
C CYS A 209 29.97 32.53 19.08
N LEU A 210 28.93 32.43 19.91
CA LEU A 210 27.73 31.63 19.62
C LEU A 210 26.95 32.16 18.41
N GLN A 211 26.87 33.48 18.22
CA GLN A 211 26.29 34.07 17.00
C GLN A 211 27.05 33.66 15.75
N ALA A 212 28.39 33.70 15.78
CA ALA A 212 29.20 33.26 14.65
C ALA A 212 29.09 31.75 14.37
N LEU A 213 28.95 30.92 15.41
CA LEU A 213 28.77 29.47 15.29
C LEU A 213 27.36 29.08 14.80
N THR A 214 26.30 29.83 15.14
CA THR A 214 24.91 29.41 14.88
C THR A 214 24.23 30.13 13.72
N LEU A 215 24.58 31.38 13.40
CA LEU A 215 23.83 32.13 12.38
C LEU A 215 24.10 31.61 10.97
N ASN A 216 25.37 31.35 10.64
CA ASN A 216 25.81 30.97 9.28
C ASN A 216 25.99 29.45 9.06
N ASP A 217 25.61 28.63 10.03
CA ASP A 217 25.81 27.17 10.02
C ASP A 217 24.61 26.47 9.37
N ALA A 218 24.63 26.39 8.03
CA ALA A 218 23.57 25.78 7.23
C ALA A 218 23.50 24.25 7.39
N ASP A 219 24.66 23.60 7.50
CA ASP A 219 24.79 22.14 7.60
C ASP A 219 24.72 21.64 9.06
N PHE A 220 24.44 22.54 10.02
CA PHE A 220 24.40 22.26 11.47
C PHE A 220 25.67 21.59 12.01
N TYR A 221 26.83 21.88 11.41
CA TYR A 221 28.13 21.30 11.74
C TYR A 221 28.60 21.72 13.15
N HIS A 222 28.21 22.91 13.60
CA HIS A 222 28.49 23.38 14.96
C HIS A 222 27.47 22.89 16.00
N CYS A 223 26.39 22.19 15.61
CA CYS A 223 25.33 21.80 16.54
C CYS A 223 25.84 20.87 17.64
N GLY A 224 26.68 19.90 17.29
CA GLY A 224 27.34 18.99 18.24
C GLY A 224 28.37 19.68 19.17
N LEU A 225 28.71 20.95 18.92
CA LEU A 225 29.50 21.80 19.82
C LEU A 225 28.57 22.60 20.76
N VAL A 226 27.49 23.19 20.22
CA VAL A 226 26.44 23.89 20.98
C VAL A 226 25.81 22.94 22.02
N CYS A 227 25.46 21.72 21.62
CA CYS A 227 24.91 20.70 22.52
C CYS A 227 25.87 20.34 23.67
N HIS A 228 27.18 20.37 23.44
CA HIS A 228 28.16 20.09 24.49
C HIS A 228 28.36 21.25 25.47
N LEU A 229 28.22 22.50 25.00
CA LEU A 229 28.16 23.64 25.89
C LEU A 229 26.88 23.54 26.75
N LEU A 230 25.73 23.29 26.14
CA LEU A 230 24.45 23.18 26.86
C LEU A 230 24.39 21.99 27.83
N SER A 231 24.92 20.82 27.47
CA SER A 231 24.96 19.65 28.38
C SER A 231 25.79 19.89 29.65
N HIS A 232 26.63 20.92 29.65
CA HIS A 232 27.49 21.28 30.78
C HIS A 232 27.13 22.62 31.43
N SER A 233 26.61 23.60 30.71
CA SER A 233 26.32 24.93 31.26
C SER A 233 24.94 25.46 30.91
N GLY A 234 24.05 24.66 30.32
CA GLY A 234 22.70 25.09 29.93
C GLY A 234 21.89 25.64 31.10
N ASP A 235 21.95 24.98 32.27
CA ASP A 235 21.24 25.43 33.46
C ASP A 235 21.69 26.83 33.92
N SER A 236 23.00 27.07 33.94
CA SER A 236 23.57 28.36 34.35
C SER A 236 23.52 29.43 33.27
N LEU A 237 23.58 29.06 31.98
CA LEU A 237 23.66 29.99 30.83
C LEU A 237 22.28 30.35 30.24
N ILE A 238 21.32 29.42 30.25
CA ILE A 238 19.97 29.61 29.71
C ILE A 238 18.84 29.28 30.70
N GLY A 239 19.12 28.61 31.83
CA GLY A 239 18.12 28.25 32.85
C GLY A 239 17.54 26.84 32.75
N GLN A 240 18.01 26.02 31.81
CA GLN A 240 17.39 24.74 31.44
C GLN A 240 18.26 23.54 31.82
N LEU A 241 17.61 22.53 32.41
CA LEU A 241 18.14 21.17 32.57
C LEU A 241 17.56 20.24 31.49
N PRO A 242 18.20 19.10 31.18
CA PRO A 242 17.76 18.23 30.09
C PRO A 242 16.36 17.65 30.34
N THR A 243 15.45 17.77 29.37
CA THR A 243 14.04 17.36 29.48
C THR A 243 13.89 15.90 29.94
N ARG A 244 14.69 14.97 29.39
CA ARG A 244 14.75 13.55 29.81
C ARG A 244 15.11 13.42 31.29
N LYS A 245 16.08 14.18 31.79
CA LYS A 245 16.52 14.11 33.20
C LYS A 245 15.45 14.65 34.15
N LEU A 246 14.76 15.73 33.76
CA LEU A 246 13.62 16.26 34.50
C LEU A 246 12.44 15.28 34.51
N ALA A 247 12.13 14.62 33.39
CA ALA A 247 11.08 13.61 33.31
C ALA A 247 11.38 12.37 34.19
N LEU A 248 12.64 11.91 34.24
CA LEU A 248 13.06 10.85 35.14
C LEU A 248 12.96 11.27 36.62
N ALA A 249 13.42 12.48 36.96
CA ALA A 249 13.34 13.04 38.31
C ALA A 249 11.90 13.16 38.83
N ASN A 250 10.97 13.56 37.97
CA ASN A 250 9.54 13.69 38.28
C ASN A 250 8.80 12.32 38.34
N ARG A 251 9.37 11.26 37.74
CA ARG A 251 8.83 9.88 37.84
C ARG A 251 9.21 9.18 39.15
N CYS A 252 10.17 9.70 39.91
CA CYS A 252 10.52 9.16 41.23
C CYS A 252 9.43 9.43 42.27
N SER A 253 9.32 8.54 43.27
CA SER A 253 8.46 8.74 44.44
C SER A 253 9.26 8.48 45.74
N PRO A 254 9.58 9.51 46.54
CA PRO A 254 9.35 10.94 46.28
C PRO A 254 10.14 11.45 45.06
N ALA A 255 9.68 12.55 44.47
CA ALA A 255 10.35 13.20 43.34
C ALA A 255 11.77 13.67 43.76
N VAL A 256 12.73 13.58 42.84
CA VAL A 256 14.14 13.88 43.12
C VAL A 256 14.49 15.29 42.65
N GLU A 257 14.70 16.22 43.59
CA GLU A 257 15.21 17.55 43.25
C GLU A 257 16.64 17.46 42.66
N LEU A 258 16.85 18.11 41.52
CA LEU A 258 18.15 18.22 40.85
C LEU A 258 18.83 19.55 41.22
N PRO A 259 20.15 19.56 41.52
CA PRO A 259 20.89 20.79 41.79
C PRO A 259 20.80 21.81 40.65
N ARG A 260 20.69 23.09 41.01
CA ARG A 260 20.59 24.22 40.08
C ARG A 260 21.76 25.20 40.28
N GLY A 261 22.39 25.57 39.17
CA GLY A 261 23.38 26.65 39.04
C GLY A 261 22.80 27.92 38.44
N THR A 262 21.50 28.19 38.61
CA THR A 262 20.81 29.35 38.04
C THR A 262 21.13 30.68 38.76
N HIS A 263 21.82 30.64 39.90
CA HIS A 263 22.22 31.80 40.70
C HIS A 263 23.42 32.56 40.13
N TYR A 264 24.26 31.91 39.30
CA TYR A 264 25.43 32.58 38.72
C TYR A 264 25.09 33.70 37.73
N LEU A 265 23.90 33.68 37.12
CA LEU A 265 23.46 34.66 36.11
C LEU A 265 22.00 35.10 36.31
N GLU A 266 21.78 36.41 36.29
CA GLU A 266 20.44 37.02 36.31
C GLU A 266 19.62 36.62 35.07
N ALA A 267 18.30 36.48 35.24
CA ALA A 267 17.40 36.04 34.18
C ALA A 267 17.48 36.92 32.90
N GLU A 268 17.71 38.23 33.07
CA GLU A 268 17.85 39.16 31.94
C GLU A 268 19.08 38.87 31.09
N THR A 269 20.19 38.43 31.71
CA THR A 269 21.43 38.07 31.01
C THR A 269 21.33 36.73 30.29
N ARG A 270 20.44 35.83 30.74
CA ARG A 270 20.19 34.50 30.13
C ARG A 270 19.24 34.55 28.91
N ARG A 271 18.23 35.42 28.94
CA ARG A 271 17.21 35.58 27.87
C ARG A 271 17.78 35.76 26.43
N PRO A 272 18.91 36.44 26.18
CA PRO A 272 19.52 36.52 24.85
C PRO A 272 20.08 35.19 24.36
N PHE A 273 20.73 34.42 25.25
CA PHE A 273 21.29 33.10 24.91
C PHE A 273 20.19 32.08 24.62
N TYR A 274 19.14 32.04 25.45
CA TYR A 274 17.98 31.16 25.20
C TYR A 274 17.40 31.42 23.81
N ARG A 275 17.04 32.68 23.50
CA ARG A 275 16.47 33.04 22.19
C ARG A 275 17.37 32.68 21.01
N LEU A 276 18.68 32.92 21.10
CA LEU A 276 19.63 32.58 20.03
C LEU A 276 19.66 31.07 19.75
N LEU A 277 19.64 30.25 20.79
CA LEU A 277 19.80 28.80 20.68
C LEU A 277 18.47 28.10 20.33
N THR A 278 17.34 28.60 20.83
CA THR A 278 15.99 28.17 20.36
C THR A 278 15.79 28.49 18.88
N GLU A 279 16.24 29.66 18.39
CA GLU A 279 16.12 30.01 16.97
C GLU A 279 17.04 29.18 16.05
N TYR A 280 18.14 28.66 16.59
CA TYR A 280 18.97 27.67 15.91
C TYR A 280 18.31 26.28 15.91
N GLY A 281 17.72 25.86 17.03
CA GLY A 281 16.94 24.60 17.13
C GLY A 281 15.71 24.56 16.21
N LYS A 282 15.02 25.70 16.04
CA LYS A 282 13.90 25.83 15.08
C LYS A 282 14.36 25.66 13.63
N ARG A 283 15.48 26.26 13.24
CA ARG A 283 16.05 26.08 11.89
C ARG A 283 16.51 24.64 11.65
N LEU A 284 17.12 23.99 12.65
CA LEU A 284 17.47 22.57 12.60
C LEU A 284 16.22 21.68 12.42
N THR A 285 15.15 21.96 13.16
CA THR A 285 13.88 21.23 13.06
C THR A 285 13.21 21.42 11.71
N SER A 286 13.18 22.65 11.17
CA SER A 286 12.69 22.90 9.80
C SER A 286 13.48 22.09 8.77
N SER A 287 14.82 22.21 8.79
CA SER A 287 15.70 21.51 7.85
C SER A 287 15.57 19.98 7.93
N LEU A 288 15.31 19.45 9.12
CA LEU A 288 15.01 18.03 9.34
C LEU A 288 13.68 17.64 8.68
N THR A 289 12.60 18.41 8.91
CA THR A 289 11.29 18.17 8.29
C THR A 289 11.35 18.27 6.76
N ASP A 290 12.05 19.28 6.23
CA ASP A 290 12.26 19.47 4.79
C ASP A 290 12.99 18.27 4.17
N ARG A 291 14.08 17.81 4.80
CA ARG A 291 14.88 16.67 4.30
C ARG A 291 14.16 15.32 4.44
N ALA A 292 13.39 15.13 5.51
CA ALA A 292 12.53 13.95 5.68
C ALA A 292 11.35 13.92 4.69
N GLY A 293 10.81 15.09 4.34
CA GLY A 293 9.83 15.24 3.26
C GLY A 293 10.41 14.86 1.88
N GLU A 294 11.65 15.26 1.59
CA GLU A 294 12.35 14.83 0.38
C GLU A 294 12.62 13.32 0.37
N LEU A 295 13.12 12.74 1.48
CA LEU A 295 13.32 11.29 1.62
C LEU A 295 12.03 10.50 1.35
N SER A 296 10.89 10.98 1.88
CA SER A 296 9.58 10.36 1.69
C SER A 296 9.10 10.45 0.22
N ARG A 297 9.41 11.54 -0.48
CA ARG A 297 9.15 11.67 -1.93
C ARG A 297 10.03 10.73 -2.75
N MET A 298 11.31 10.59 -2.39
CA MET A 298 12.23 9.66 -3.03
C MET A 298 11.79 8.20 -2.85
N ASP A 299 11.33 7.81 -1.66
CA ASP A 299 10.76 6.47 -1.41
C ASP A 299 9.53 6.21 -2.31
N ARG A 300 8.53 7.10 -2.29
CA ARG A 300 7.33 6.98 -3.17
C ARG A 300 7.70 6.90 -4.65
N GLN A 301 8.67 7.68 -5.13
CA GLN A 301 9.12 7.61 -6.52
C GLN A 301 9.87 6.29 -6.82
N ASN A 302 10.74 5.85 -5.91
CA ASN A 302 11.50 4.62 -6.07
C ASN A 302 10.59 3.39 -6.06
N ARG A 303 9.56 3.34 -5.21
CA ARG A 303 8.50 2.30 -5.26
C ARG A 303 7.76 2.30 -6.59
N ARG A 304 7.33 3.47 -7.10
CA ARG A 304 6.66 3.59 -8.41
C ARG A 304 7.55 3.08 -9.56
N ILE A 305 8.86 3.33 -9.52
CA ILE A 305 9.81 2.80 -10.51
C ILE A 305 10.01 1.29 -10.34
N LEU A 306 10.08 0.79 -9.10
CA LEU A 306 10.21 -0.64 -8.83
C LEU A 306 8.98 -1.44 -9.31
N ASN A 307 7.77 -0.91 -9.12
CA ASN A 307 6.52 -1.58 -9.52
C ASN A 307 6.21 -1.47 -11.03
N SER A 308 6.92 -0.58 -11.75
CA SER A 308 6.77 -0.39 -13.21
C SER A 308 7.90 -1.01 -14.03
N LYS A 309 9.16 -0.84 -13.62
CA LYS A 309 10.36 -1.38 -14.30
C LYS A 309 10.92 -2.66 -13.65
N GLY A 310 10.53 -3.00 -12.43
CA GLY A 310 11.07 -4.12 -11.65
C GLY A 310 12.42 -3.85 -10.99
N GLU A 311 13.13 -2.79 -11.40
CA GLU A 311 14.48 -2.47 -10.94
C GLU A 311 14.72 -0.97 -10.79
N LEU A 312 15.74 -0.61 -10.01
CA LEU A 312 16.16 0.76 -9.72
C LEU A 312 17.60 0.99 -10.21
N SER A 313 17.95 2.20 -10.67
CA SER A 313 19.34 2.56 -10.99
C SER A 313 20.18 2.67 -9.72
N GLN A 314 21.51 2.57 -9.85
CA GLN A 314 22.41 2.58 -8.71
C GLN A 314 22.45 3.97 -8.04
N ASP A 315 22.51 5.05 -8.81
CA ASP A 315 22.55 6.42 -8.31
C ASP A 315 21.30 6.78 -7.50
N ARG A 316 20.14 6.19 -7.86
CA ARG A 316 18.90 6.33 -7.08
C ARG A 316 18.96 5.63 -5.72
N ARG A 317 19.69 4.51 -5.61
CA ARG A 317 19.96 3.87 -4.30
C ARG A 317 20.91 4.75 -3.49
N ASP A 318 22.00 5.19 -4.08
CA ASP A 318 23.07 5.90 -3.37
C ASP A 318 22.64 7.32 -2.96
N ALA A 319 21.85 8.01 -3.78
CA ALA A 319 21.20 9.27 -3.42
C ALA A 319 20.16 9.09 -2.28
N PHE A 320 19.36 8.02 -2.33
CA PHE A 320 18.40 7.71 -1.27
C PHE A 320 19.09 7.36 0.05
N GLU A 321 20.14 6.54 0.02
CA GLU A 321 20.96 6.25 1.19
C GLU A 321 21.64 7.51 1.75
N THR A 322 22.14 8.39 0.89
CA THR A 322 22.79 9.65 1.30
C THR A 322 21.78 10.58 1.97
N CYS A 323 20.59 10.74 1.37
CA CYS A 323 19.47 11.46 1.96
C CYS A 323 19.06 10.90 3.33
N LYS A 324 18.95 9.56 3.44
CA LYS A 324 18.60 8.88 4.69
C LYS A 324 19.64 9.11 5.80
N LYS A 325 20.92 8.91 5.50
CA LYS A 325 22.04 9.13 6.45
C LYS A 325 22.06 10.57 6.98
N GLU A 326 21.67 11.54 6.15
CA GLU A 326 21.55 12.94 6.54
C GLU A 326 20.31 13.23 7.40
N VAL A 327 19.15 12.65 7.09
CA VAL A 327 17.96 12.72 7.95
C VAL A 327 18.24 12.11 9.33
N ASP A 328 18.88 10.93 9.38
CA ASP A 328 19.27 10.27 10.63
C ASP A 328 20.23 11.16 11.47
N ARG A 329 21.18 11.83 10.81
CA ARG A 329 22.11 12.79 11.45
C ARG A 329 21.38 14.00 12.03
N LEU A 330 20.51 14.64 11.24
CA LEU A 330 19.75 15.82 11.65
C LEU A 330 18.77 15.47 12.78
N LEU A 331 18.12 14.30 12.73
CA LEU A 331 17.22 13.80 13.77
C LEU A 331 17.96 13.55 15.10
N GLY A 332 19.17 12.98 15.05
CA GLY A 332 20.01 12.81 16.23
C GLY A 332 20.40 14.14 16.88
N LEU A 333 20.80 15.14 16.06
CA LEU A 333 21.14 16.49 16.53
C LEU A 333 19.92 17.24 17.09
N ALA A 334 18.77 17.15 16.43
CA ALA A 334 17.54 17.83 16.83
C ALA A 334 17.01 17.28 18.15
N ASN A 335 16.96 15.95 18.31
CA ASN A 335 16.60 15.31 19.58
C ASN A 335 17.55 15.72 20.71
N GLN A 336 18.87 15.77 20.46
CA GLN A 336 19.82 16.21 21.47
C GLN A 336 19.61 17.69 21.86
N LEU A 337 19.40 18.58 20.88
CA LEU A 337 19.28 20.01 21.10
C LEU A 337 17.94 20.39 21.77
N CYS A 338 16.80 19.87 21.31
CA CYS A 338 15.50 20.15 21.93
C CYS A 338 15.46 19.69 23.40
N ASN A 339 15.94 18.47 23.68
CA ASN A 339 16.11 17.96 25.04
C ASN A 339 17.01 18.85 25.92
N LEU A 340 17.98 19.58 25.36
CA LEU A 340 18.85 20.50 26.10
C LEU A 340 18.28 21.92 26.24
N LEU A 341 17.28 22.29 25.42
CA LEU A 341 16.60 23.58 25.47
C LEU A 341 15.32 23.56 26.32
N GLY A 342 14.79 22.38 26.66
CA GLY A 342 13.47 22.24 27.28
C GLY A 342 12.31 22.27 26.27
N GLU A 343 12.61 22.17 24.97
CA GLU A 343 11.65 22.15 23.87
C GLU A 343 11.22 20.68 23.59
N PRO A 344 10.02 20.43 23.01
CA PRO A 344 9.58 19.08 22.65
C PRO A 344 10.47 18.42 21.58
N ALA A 345 10.44 17.09 21.52
CA ALA A 345 11.11 16.34 20.46
C ALA A 345 10.47 16.65 19.09
N PRO A 346 11.23 16.66 17.99
CA PRO A 346 10.69 16.87 16.65
C PRO A 346 9.88 15.65 16.20
N GLU A 347 8.57 15.80 16.05
CA GLU A 347 7.71 14.78 15.45
C GLU A 347 7.84 14.84 13.92
N LEU A 348 8.25 13.72 13.32
CA LEU A 348 8.23 13.55 11.86
C LEU A 348 6.88 12.99 11.43
N PRO A 349 6.30 13.44 10.29
CA PRO A 349 5.08 12.85 9.76
C PRO A 349 5.25 11.34 9.53
N PRO A 350 4.26 10.51 9.87
CA PRO A 350 4.30 9.08 9.56
C PRO A 350 4.35 8.92 8.03
N ILE A 351 5.25 8.06 7.54
CA ILE A 351 5.32 7.73 6.13
C ILE A 351 4.10 6.85 5.81
N GLU A 352 3.08 7.45 5.18
CA GLU A 352 1.92 6.74 4.64
C GLU A 352 2.42 5.56 3.79
N SER A 353 2.12 4.35 4.26
CA SER A 353 2.59 3.09 3.66
C SER A 353 1.43 2.30 3.02
N ASP A 354 0.32 2.99 2.79
CA ASP A 354 -0.95 2.39 2.38
C ASP A 354 -1.06 2.10 0.88
N ASP A 355 -0.17 2.67 0.05
CA ASP A 355 -0.02 2.41 -1.39
C ASP A 355 0.46 0.98 -1.77
N LEU A 356 0.41 0.00 -0.85
CA LEU A 356 0.89 -1.38 -1.06
C LEU A 356 -0.24 -2.40 -1.00
N ASP A 357 -0.37 -3.23 -2.04
CA ASP A 357 -1.29 -4.38 -2.08
C ASP A 357 -0.99 -5.39 -0.95
N GLU A 358 -1.99 -6.21 -0.54
CA GLU A 358 -1.79 -7.22 0.53
C GLU A 358 -0.64 -8.20 0.20
N GLU A 359 -0.41 -8.55 -1.08
CA GLU A 359 0.76 -9.34 -1.53
C GLU A 359 2.09 -8.63 -1.23
N GLU A 360 2.20 -7.35 -1.60
CA GLU A 360 3.47 -6.61 -1.53
C GLU A 360 3.81 -6.27 -0.07
N ARG A 361 2.79 -6.08 0.77
CA ARG A 361 2.92 -6.07 2.24
C ARG A 361 3.42 -7.41 2.79
N ALA A 362 2.85 -8.54 2.38
CA ALA A 362 3.27 -9.87 2.85
C ALA A 362 4.71 -10.24 2.43
N VAL A 363 5.14 -9.79 1.25
CA VAL A 363 6.53 -9.92 0.78
C VAL A 363 7.48 -8.99 1.56
N ALA A 364 7.06 -7.77 1.90
CA ALA A 364 7.83 -6.84 2.72
C ALA A 364 7.99 -7.31 4.19
N ASP A 365 6.94 -7.85 4.80
CA ASP A 365 7.03 -8.47 6.14
C ASP A 365 7.85 -9.77 6.14
N SER A 366 7.90 -10.47 5.00
CA SER A 366 8.84 -11.59 4.82
C SER A 366 10.31 -11.16 4.71
N LEU A 367 10.58 -9.87 4.44
CA LEU A 367 11.93 -9.28 4.39
C LEU A 367 12.36 -8.64 5.72
N SER A 368 11.42 -8.26 6.59
CA SER A 368 11.73 -7.67 7.91
C SER A 368 12.12 -8.72 8.97
N ALA A 369 11.85 -10.00 8.71
CA ALA A 369 12.23 -11.12 9.58
C ALA A 369 13.76 -11.34 9.62
N PRO A 370 14.41 -11.42 10.80
CA PRO A 370 15.86 -11.52 10.89
C PRO A 370 16.41 -12.86 10.40
N ALA A 371 17.41 -12.80 9.53
CA ALA A 371 18.11 -13.95 8.94
C ALA A 371 18.84 -14.80 10.00
N GLY A 372 18.13 -15.78 10.56
CA GLY A 372 18.61 -16.66 11.63
C GLY A 372 17.49 -17.35 12.42
N ALA A 373 16.27 -16.80 12.41
CA ALA A 373 15.10 -17.53 12.88
C ALA A 373 14.74 -18.64 11.88
N GLY A 374 14.88 -19.91 12.29
CA GLY A 374 14.49 -21.04 11.45
C GLY A 374 13.00 -21.03 11.15
N ARG A 375 12.61 -21.03 9.87
CA ARG A 375 11.19 -21.10 9.47
C ARG A 375 10.55 -22.36 10.09
N LEU A 376 9.48 -22.16 10.86
CA LEU A 376 8.65 -23.26 11.35
C LEU A 376 7.87 -23.86 10.17
N PRO A 377 7.89 -25.19 9.96
CA PRO A 377 7.02 -25.85 9.00
C PRO A 377 5.55 -25.54 9.28
N GLY A 378 4.77 -25.26 8.22
CA GLY A 378 3.33 -24.96 8.31
C GLY A 378 2.94 -23.47 8.30
N LEU A 379 3.88 -22.52 8.41
CA LEU A 379 3.56 -21.09 8.21
C LEU A 379 3.36 -20.69 6.75
N ASP A 380 4.03 -21.40 5.83
CA ASP A 380 3.92 -21.15 4.39
C ASP A 380 2.49 -21.45 3.85
N GLU A 381 1.72 -22.36 4.48
CA GLU A 381 0.31 -22.61 4.12
C GLU A 381 -0.67 -21.55 4.67
N ALA A 382 -0.32 -20.88 5.77
CA ALA A 382 -1.21 -19.96 6.48
C ALA A 382 -1.15 -18.50 5.98
N SER A 383 -0.10 -18.14 5.24
CA SER A 383 0.17 -16.78 4.76
C SER A 383 -0.37 -16.48 3.36
N GLY A 384 -0.79 -17.50 2.60
CA GLY A 384 -1.20 -17.36 1.20
C GLY A 384 -0.06 -17.09 0.20
N VAL A 385 1.18 -16.92 0.69
CA VAL A 385 2.35 -16.62 -0.15
C VAL A 385 2.69 -17.83 -1.03
N LEU A 386 2.84 -17.59 -2.33
CA LEU A 386 3.26 -18.60 -3.31
C LEU A 386 4.56 -19.30 -2.88
N GLY A 387 4.46 -20.60 -2.58
CA GLY A 387 5.62 -21.41 -2.18
C GLY A 387 6.66 -21.52 -3.30
N ARG A 388 7.94 -21.37 -2.96
CA ARG A 388 9.08 -21.43 -3.90
C ARG A 388 9.20 -22.72 -4.69
N PHE A 389 8.58 -23.79 -4.20
CA PHE A 389 8.50 -25.09 -4.83
C PHE A 389 7.02 -25.47 -5.04
N GLU A 390 6.79 -26.51 -5.86
CA GLU A 390 5.44 -26.98 -6.18
C GLU A 390 4.85 -27.84 -5.06
N ASP A 391 5.68 -28.68 -4.43
CA ASP A 391 5.33 -29.58 -3.33
C ASP A 391 6.47 -29.73 -2.29
N GLU A 392 6.21 -30.50 -1.24
CA GLU A 392 7.19 -30.78 -0.18
C GLU A 392 8.34 -31.71 -0.64
N ASP A 393 8.09 -32.60 -1.61
CA ASP A 393 9.11 -33.53 -2.13
C ASP A 393 10.17 -32.78 -2.96
N ALA A 394 9.76 -31.84 -3.81
CA ALA A 394 10.65 -30.92 -4.50
C ALA A 394 11.41 -30.05 -3.48
N ARG A 395 10.72 -29.47 -2.49
CA ARG A 395 11.38 -28.72 -1.41
C ARG A 395 12.46 -29.55 -0.70
N ALA A 396 12.17 -30.80 -0.35
CA ALA A 396 13.14 -31.72 0.23
C ALA A 396 14.29 -32.05 -0.73
N PHE A 397 14.05 -32.10 -2.05
CA PHE A 397 15.09 -32.32 -3.05
C PHE A 397 16.04 -31.13 -3.23
N TYR A 398 15.58 -29.88 -3.10
CA TYR A 398 16.45 -28.70 -3.23
C TYR A 398 17.06 -28.24 -1.89
N GLU A 399 16.29 -28.21 -0.79
CA GLU A 399 16.76 -27.68 0.51
C GLU A 399 17.50 -28.73 1.37
N THR A 400 17.19 -30.03 1.27
CA THR A 400 17.79 -31.07 2.13
C THR A 400 19.02 -31.70 1.47
N LEU A 401 20.19 -31.10 1.65
CA LEU A 401 21.49 -31.59 1.19
C LEU A 401 22.27 -32.34 2.30
N PRO A 402 23.04 -33.41 2.01
CA PRO A 402 23.96 -34.01 2.98
C PRO A 402 25.13 -33.07 3.29
N ASP A 403 25.48 -32.90 4.56
CA ASP A 403 26.69 -32.17 4.94
C ASP A 403 27.92 -33.07 4.85
N LEU A 404 28.79 -32.80 3.87
CA LEU A 404 30.05 -33.52 3.69
C LEU A 404 31.11 -33.15 4.74
N ARG A 405 30.99 -32.01 5.44
CA ARG A 405 32.01 -31.54 6.41
C ARG A 405 32.32 -32.54 7.53
N PRO A 406 31.34 -33.13 8.25
CA PRO A 406 31.62 -34.16 9.27
C PRO A 406 32.12 -35.51 8.68
N MET A 407 32.08 -35.69 7.36
CA MET A 407 32.49 -36.93 6.69
C MET A 407 33.93 -36.87 6.13
N LEU A 408 34.62 -35.74 6.30
CA LEU A 408 35.94 -35.47 5.70
C LEU A 408 36.97 -35.02 6.75
N PRO A 409 38.27 -35.32 6.56
CA PRO A 409 39.34 -34.80 7.42
C PRO A 409 39.38 -33.26 7.44
N GLU A 410 39.52 -32.66 8.64
CA GLU A 410 39.48 -31.20 8.86
C GLU A 410 40.39 -30.39 7.92
N VAL A 411 41.56 -30.95 7.55
CA VAL A 411 42.54 -30.31 6.66
C VAL A 411 41.92 -29.98 5.29
N LEU A 412 41.13 -30.90 4.71
CA LEU A 412 40.46 -30.69 3.42
C LEU A 412 39.34 -29.66 3.54
N VAL A 413 38.62 -29.65 4.67
CA VAL A 413 37.57 -28.66 4.95
C VAL A 413 38.17 -27.26 5.11
N ARG A 414 39.34 -27.13 5.74
CA ARG A 414 40.04 -25.83 5.89
C ARG A 414 40.56 -25.31 4.55
N GLU A 415 41.22 -26.16 3.75
CA GLU A 415 41.65 -25.78 2.40
C GLU A 415 40.48 -25.37 1.49
N ALA A 416 39.34 -26.07 1.56
CA ALA A 416 38.16 -25.71 0.77
C ALA A 416 37.57 -24.35 1.19
N LYS A 417 37.55 -24.06 2.50
CA LYS A 417 37.13 -22.76 3.03
C LYS A 417 38.06 -21.61 2.60
N GLU A 418 39.38 -21.79 2.73
CA GLU A 418 40.38 -20.80 2.29
C GLU A 418 40.28 -20.53 0.77
N ARG A 419 39.91 -21.55 -0.03
CA ARG A 419 39.62 -21.41 -1.48
C ARG A 419 38.27 -20.73 -1.77
N MET A 420 37.24 -20.94 -0.96
CA MET A 420 35.96 -20.23 -1.09
C MET A 420 36.11 -18.73 -0.81
N GLU A 421 36.81 -18.37 0.27
CA GLU A 421 37.01 -16.97 0.67
C GLU A 421 37.83 -16.20 -0.37
N THR A 422 38.88 -16.82 -0.92
CA THR A 422 39.70 -16.21 -2.00
C THR A 422 38.94 -16.13 -3.34
N ALA A 423 38.13 -17.13 -3.69
CA ALA A 423 37.30 -17.06 -4.90
C ALA A 423 36.16 -16.03 -4.78
N ALA A 424 35.57 -15.84 -3.60
CA ALA A 424 34.56 -14.81 -3.36
C ALA A 424 35.13 -13.40 -3.53
N ALA A 425 36.34 -13.15 -3.03
CA ALA A 425 37.04 -11.87 -3.23
C ALA A 425 37.34 -11.60 -4.72
N ALA A 426 37.77 -12.62 -5.47
CA ALA A 426 37.99 -12.51 -6.92
C ALA A 426 36.68 -12.25 -7.70
N ALA A 427 35.57 -12.87 -7.30
CA ALA A 427 34.25 -12.64 -7.90
C ALA A 427 33.74 -11.21 -7.65
N ALA A 428 33.94 -10.66 -6.45
CA ALA A 428 33.61 -9.28 -6.13
C ALA A 428 34.39 -8.27 -6.99
N ALA A 429 35.72 -8.45 -7.10
CA ALA A 429 36.57 -7.62 -7.96
C ALA A 429 36.24 -7.75 -9.46
N THR A 430 35.69 -8.89 -9.88
CA THR A 430 35.23 -9.09 -11.26
C THR A 430 33.90 -8.38 -11.52
N LYS A 431 32.96 -8.46 -10.58
CA LYS A 431 31.67 -7.73 -10.61
C LYS A 431 31.89 -6.23 -10.79
N GLN A 432 32.74 -5.65 -9.95
CA GLN A 432 33.09 -4.24 -9.99
C GLN A 432 33.61 -3.83 -11.37
N LYS A 433 34.53 -4.60 -11.97
CA LYS A 433 35.01 -4.37 -13.35
C LYS A 433 33.93 -4.49 -14.44
N THR A 434 32.94 -5.37 -14.29
CA THR A 434 31.83 -5.46 -15.26
C THR A 434 30.79 -4.35 -15.06
N GLU A 435 30.59 -3.90 -13.83
CA GLU A 435 29.68 -2.81 -13.48
C GLU A 435 30.29 -1.46 -13.94
N ASP A 436 31.59 -1.22 -13.68
CA ASP A 436 32.37 -0.11 -14.25
C ASP A 436 32.32 -0.08 -15.79
N SER A 437 32.44 -1.24 -16.44
CA SER A 437 32.43 -1.37 -17.91
C SER A 437 31.06 -1.20 -18.56
N ILE A 438 29.98 -1.18 -17.78
CA ILE A 438 28.63 -0.86 -18.26
C ILE A 438 28.34 0.62 -18.00
N ALA A 439 28.65 1.13 -16.80
CA ALA A 439 28.53 2.54 -16.46
C ALA A 439 29.35 3.46 -17.40
N LEU A 440 30.54 3.03 -17.83
CA LEU A 440 31.35 3.76 -18.82
C LEU A 440 30.71 3.80 -20.22
N LYS A 441 29.88 2.81 -20.60
CA LYS A 441 29.10 2.86 -21.84
C LYS A 441 27.89 3.77 -21.69
N GLU A 442 27.19 3.70 -20.56
CA GLU A 442 26.03 4.57 -20.26
C GLU A 442 26.46 6.06 -20.22
N GLU A 443 27.63 6.40 -19.65
CA GLU A 443 28.22 7.75 -19.75
C GLU A 443 28.59 8.18 -21.19
N GLU A 444 28.98 7.27 -22.09
CA GLU A 444 29.30 7.62 -23.47
C GLU A 444 28.04 7.83 -24.33
N THR A 445 26.92 7.15 -24.03
CA THR A 445 25.61 7.42 -24.64
C THR A 445 25.05 8.77 -24.18
N GLU A 446 25.00 9.06 -22.87
CA GLU A 446 24.46 10.34 -22.35
C GLU A 446 25.24 11.56 -22.88
N ARG A 447 26.56 11.44 -23.05
CA ARG A 447 27.41 12.53 -23.57
C ARG A 447 27.28 12.77 -25.08
N GLN A 448 26.71 11.82 -25.83
CA GLN A 448 26.41 12.01 -27.26
C GLN A 448 25.00 12.56 -27.48
N GLU A 449 24.03 12.16 -26.63
CA GLU A 449 22.70 12.79 -26.56
C GLU A 449 22.77 14.32 -26.34
N ASP A 450 23.71 14.80 -25.52
CA ASP A 450 23.85 16.23 -25.22
C ASP A 450 24.57 17.03 -26.32
N GLN A 451 25.25 16.37 -27.27
CA GLN A 451 25.87 17.04 -28.43
C GLN A 451 24.95 17.09 -29.66
N SER A 452 24.09 16.08 -29.87
CA SER A 452 23.11 16.09 -30.98
C SER A 452 22.04 17.17 -30.81
N LYS A 453 21.67 17.49 -29.56
CA LYS A 453 20.67 18.53 -29.20
C LYS A 453 21.14 19.98 -29.49
N ALA A 454 22.34 20.19 -30.03
CA ALA A 454 22.90 21.53 -30.29
C ALA A 454 22.60 22.10 -31.70
N GLU A 455 22.45 21.27 -32.74
CA GLU A 455 22.42 21.72 -34.16
C GLU A 455 21.13 21.39 -34.95
N GLN A 456 19.96 21.51 -34.33
CA GLN A 456 18.73 21.78 -35.10
C GLN A 456 17.74 22.65 -34.32
N LYS A 457 17.38 23.80 -34.89
CA LYS A 457 16.61 24.85 -34.19
C LYS A 457 15.78 25.72 -35.15
N SER A 458 14.86 25.11 -35.86
CA SER A 458 13.95 25.81 -36.78
C SER A 458 12.63 25.06 -37.01
N GLU A 459 11.53 25.78 -36.74
CA GLU A 459 10.16 25.59 -37.24
C GLU A 459 9.26 24.47 -36.66
N SER A 460 8.07 24.91 -36.22
CA SER A 460 6.80 24.17 -35.98
C SER A 460 6.78 22.95 -35.04
N ALA A 461 5.79 22.95 -34.13
CA ALA A 461 5.37 21.78 -33.37
C ALA A 461 3.96 21.36 -33.81
N GLU A 462 3.79 20.06 -34.06
CA GLU A 462 2.53 19.30 -34.12
C GLU A 462 2.88 17.86 -33.64
N ALA A 463 1.89 17.12 -33.15
CA ALA A 463 1.89 15.66 -32.91
C ALA A 463 2.91 15.04 -31.92
N ASP A 464 2.46 14.83 -30.68
CA ASP A 464 3.10 13.96 -29.68
C ASP A 464 2.38 12.58 -29.64
N THR A 465 2.69 11.67 -30.57
CA THR A 465 2.12 10.29 -30.56
C THR A 465 2.97 9.16 -31.14
N GLU A 466 4.21 9.39 -31.62
CA GLU A 466 5.04 8.35 -32.27
C GLU A 466 6.35 7.99 -31.52
N ALA A 467 6.61 8.65 -30.37
CA ALA A 467 7.80 8.47 -29.52
C ALA A 467 7.91 7.11 -28.77
N ALA A 468 7.32 6.05 -29.30
CA ALA A 468 7.42 4.67 -28.81
C ALA A 468 7.87 3.67 -29.88
N GLU A 469 7.83 4.04 -31.17
CA GLU A 469 8.32 3.21 -32.28
C GLU A 469 9.70 3.69 -32.76
N ASP A 470 9.99 5.00 -32.70
CA ASP A 470 11.31 5.55 -33.00
C ASP A 470 12.40 5.08 -32.02
N ASP A 471 12.09 4.90 -30.72
CA ASP A 471 13.03 4.39 -29.71
C ASP A 471 13.47 2.94 -30.03
N GLU A 472 12.54 2.06 -30.43
CA GLU A 472 12.86 0.66 -30.77
C GLU A 472 13.62 0.59 -32.11
N ALA A 473 13.31 1.47 -33.07
CA ALA A 473 14.03 1.61 -34.34
C ALA A 473 15.41 2.29 -34.21
N ALA A 474 15.61 3.18 -33.24
CA ALA A 474 16.91 3.78 -32.94
C ALA A 474 17.86 2.73 -32.33
N LEU A 475 17.38 1.96 -31.36
CA LEU A 475 18.13 0.87 -30.75
C LEU A 475 18.51 -0.21 -31.78
N GLU A 476 17.62 -0.52 -32.72
CA GLU A 476 17.91 -1.50 -33.78
C GLU A 476 18.97 -0.98 -34.79
N ARG A 477 19.06 0.34 -35.02
CA ARG A 477 20.16 0.94 -35.82
C ARG A 477 21.49 0.99 -35.09
N GLU A 478 21.49 1.36 -33.81
CA GLU A 478 22.71 1.41 -32.99
C GLU A 478 23.37 0.01 -32.88
N LEU A 479 22.55 -1.04 -32.75
CA LEU A 479 23.01 -2.44 -32.78
C LEU A 479 23.57 -2.87 -34.14
N LEU A 480 23.10 -2.31 -35.26
CA LEU A 480 23.65 -2.56 -36.60
C LEU A 480 24.98 -1.83 -36.83
N GLU A 481 25.17 -0.64 -36.24
CA GLU A 481 26.45 0.08 -36.31
C GLU A 481 27.54 -0.56 -35.42
N GLU A 482 27.19 -1.17 -34.28
CA GLU A 482 28.11 -2.07 -33.55
C GLU A 482 28.46 -3.33 -34.37
N GLU A 483 27.52 -3.87 -35.17
CA GLU A 483 27.73 -5.07 -35.99
C GLU A 483 28.73 -4.82 -37.14
N GLU A 484 28.62 -3.69 -37.86
CA GLU A 484 29.54 -3.36 -38.95
C GLU A 484 30.98 -3.10 -38.43
N GLN A 485 31.13 -2.48 -37.26
CA GLN A 485 32.43 -2.23 -36.62
C GLN A 485 33.10 -3.53 -36.11
N GLN A 486 32.33 -4.49 -35.61
CA GLN A 486 32.86 -5.80 -35.20
C GLN A 486 33.18 -6.70 -36.42
N ALA A 487 32.39 -6.62 -37.50
CA ALA A 487 32.68 -7.33 -38.74
C ALA A 487 34.04 -6.91 -39.35
N ALA A 488 34.37 -5.61 -39.29
CA ALA A 488 35.67 -5.09 -39.75
C ALA A 488 36.87 -5.68 -38.99
N ALA A 489 36.71 -6.06 -37.71
CA ALA A 489 37.77 -6.65 -36.90
C ALA A 489 38.02 -8.15 -37.18
N ALA A 490 37.08 -8.84 -37.81
CA ALA A 490 37.15 -10.29 -38.06
C ALA A 490 37.78 -10.67 -39.42
N ALA A 491 38.05 -9.69 -40.30
CA ALA A 491 38.39 -9.93 -41.70
C ALA A 491 39.91 -10.13 -41.96
N ALA A 492 40.47 -11.27 -41.54
CA ALA A 492 41.78 -11.76 -42.01
C ALA A 492 41.67 -13.26 -42.39
N PRO A 493 42.19 -13.70 -43.55
CA PRO A 493 41.69 -14.92 -44.20
C PRO A 493 42.40 -16.21 -43.82
N ALA A 494 41.62 -17.30 -43.76
CA ALA A 494 42.06 -18.67 -43.98
C ALA A 494 41.07 -19.33 -44.95
N GLU A 495 41.57 -20.06 -45.95
CA GLU A 495 40.75 -20.62 -47.05
C GLU A 495 40.05 -21.95 -46.71
N PRO A 496 39.00 -22.34 -47.46
CA PRO A 496 38.09 -23.41 -47.08
C PRO A 496 38.50 -24.78 -47.62
N ASP A 497 37.99 -25.84 -46.97
CA ASP A 497 37.54 -27.04 -47.70
C ASP A 497 36.35 -27.70 -46.98
N SER A 498 35.88 -28.84 -47.50
CA SER A 498 34.46 -29.11 -47.66
C SER A 498 33.96 -30.44 -47.06
N VAL A 499 32.84 -30.96 -47.60
CA VAL A 499 31.81 -31.70 -46.86
C VAL A 499 32.00 -33.24 -46.87
N GLU A 500 31.28 -33.91 -45.97
CA GLU A 500 30.82 -35.33 -46.01
C GLU A 500 31.57 -36.40 -45.18
N THR A 501 30.86 -36.86 -44.14
CA THR A 501 30.67 -38.25 -43.66
C THR A 501 31.79 -39.29 -43.80
N THR A 502 32.13 -39.97 -42.69
CA THR A 502 31.76 -41.40 -42.49
C THR A 502 32.00 -41.91 -41.05
N ASP A 503 31.68 -43.19 -40.86
CA ASP A 503 31.55 -44.01 -39.64
C ASP A 503 32.81 -44.13 -38.73
N ALA A 504 32.65 -44.84 -37.60
CA ALA A 504 33.66 -45.03 -36.56
C ALA A 504 34.76 -46.05 -36.92
N THR A 505 35.93 -45.97 -36.23
CA THR A 505 36.53 -47.07 -35.41
C THR A 505 37.99 -46.76 -34.99
N SER A 506 38.37 -47.20 -33.78
CA SER A 506 39.73 -47.44 -33.23
C SER A 506 40.81 -46.32 -33.19
N THR A 507 41.26 -46.05 -31.95
CA THR A 507 42.67 -46.08 -31.47
C THR A 507 43.82 -46.31 -32.49
N SER A 508 45.02 -45.69 -32.37
CA SER A 508 45.68 -45.15 -31.16
C SER A 508 46.78 -44.11 -31.44
N ALA A 509 46.96 -43.19 -30.48
CA ALA A 509 48.20 -42.51 -30.05
C ALA A 509 49.45 -42.47 -30.95
N THR A 510 49.93 -41.24 -31.20
CA THR A 510 51.34 -40.88 -30.94
C THR A 510 51.38 -39.50 -30.26
N ALA A 511 52.43 -39.17 -29.52
CA ALA A 511 52.53 -37.92 -28.76
C ALA A 511 53.95 -37.32 -28.80
N GLN A 512 54.01 -36.00 -28.92
CA GLN A 512 55.11 -35.06 -28.66
C GLN A 512 54.40 -33.72 -28.36
N GLN A 513 54.42 -33.19 -27.13
CA GLN A 513 55.53 -32.57 -26.36
C GLN A 513 55.91 -31.18 -26.87
N ASP A 514 56.18 -30.31 -25.86
CA ASP A 514 56.68 -28.93 -25.85
C ASP A 514 55.62 -27.90 -25.38
N GLU A 515 55.86 -27.03 -24.39
CA GLU A 515 56.69 -27.14 -23.16
C GLU A 515 56.14 -26.16 -22.10
N ASP A 516 56.30 -26.42 -20.79
CA ASP A 516 55.78 -25.58 -19.69
C ASP A 516 56.90 -24.79 -18.98
N GLU A 517 56.82 -23.45 -18.97
CA GLU A 517 57.33 -22.57 -17.89
C GLU A 517 56.20 -21.58 -17.53
N GLU A 518 55.98 -21.14 -16.28
CA GLU A 518 56.91 -20.95 -15.17
C GLU A 518 56.25 -21.26 -13.78
N SER A 519 57.06 -21.23 -12.71
CA SER A 519 56.68 -21.12 -11.28
C SER A 519 56.21 -22.39 -10.55
N ALA A 520 57.18 -23.11 -9.94
CA ALA A 520 56.92 -24.15 -8.93
C ALA A 520 57.69 -23.87 -7.63
N VAL A 521 56.98 -23.60 -6.52
CA VAL A 521 57.56 -23.48 -5.17
C VAL A 521 56.62 -24.08 -4.10
N LEU A 522 57.12 -25.09 -3.39
CA LEU A 522 56.71 -25.58 -2.05
C LEU A 522 55.21 -25.87 -1.75
N THR A 523 54.81 -27.13 -1.98
CA THR A 523 54.30 -27.98 -0.89
C THR A 523 54.78 -29.42 -1.08
N SER A 524 55.35 -30.05 -0.04
CA SER A 524 55.90 -31.41 -0.12
C SER A 524 55.04 -32.44 0.59
N GLN A 525 54.55 -33.45 -0.15
CA GLN A 525 54.06 -34.73 0.39
C GLN A 525 54.59 -35.90 -0.46
N PRO A 526 54.67 -37.13 0.07
CA PRO A 526 55.37 -38.23 -0.59
C PRO A 526 54.65 -38.75 -1.84
N ALA A 527 55.43 -39.14 -2.85
CA ALA A 527 54.89 -39.82 -4.03
C ALA A 527 54.34 -41.21 -3.66
N ALA A 528 53.03 -41.40 -3.81
CA ALA A 528 52.42 -42.74 -3.83
C ALA A 528 52.89 -43.50 -5.08
N PRO A 529 53.03 -44.83 -5.04
CA PRO A 529 53.49 -45.61 -6.20
C PRO A 529 52.53 -45.48 -7.38
N ALA A 530 53.07 -45.44 -8.60
CA ALA A 530 52.32 -45.12 -9.83
C ALA A 530 51.04 -45.95 -10.06
N GLN A 531 51.04 -47.21 -9.60
CA GLN A 531 49.86 -48.09 -9.64
C GLN A 531 48.61 -47.46 -8.98
N THR A 532 48.79 -46.72 -7.88
CA THR A 532 47.70 -46.05 -7.14
C THR A 532 47.17 -44.78 -7.84
N GLN A 533 47.84 -44.32 -8.90
CA GLN A 533 47.37 -43.21 -9.74
C GLN A 533 46.54 -43.73 -10.92
N THR A 534 47.03 -44.75 -11.63
CA THR A 534 46.28 -45.45 -12.69
C THR A 534 44.98 -46.05 -12.15
N GLN A 535 45.01 -46.63 -10.94
CA GLN A 535 43.81 -47.17 -10.30
C GLN A 535 42.74 -46.09 -10.05
N ARG A 536 43.13 -44.90 -9.57
CA ARG A 536 42.20 -43.78 -9.36
C ARG A 536 41.67 -43.17 -10.65
N GLN A 537 42.46 -43.18 -11.73
CA GLN A 537 41.99 -42.80 -13.07
C GLN A 537 40.93 -43.76 -13.60
N ALA A 538 41.14 -45.08 -13.45
CA ALA A 538 40.16 -46.10 -13.83
C ALA A 538 38.88 -46.02 -12.97
N GLN A 539 38.99 -45.76 -11.66
CA GLN A 539 37.84 -45.54 -10.77
C GLN A 539 37.04 -44.29 -11.17
N LEU A 540 37.72 -43.19 -11.54
CA LEU A 540 37.07 -41.99 -12.07
C LEU A 540 36.35 -42.27 -13.40
N GLU A 541 36.94 -43.06 -14.29
CA GLU A 541 36.28 -43.43 -15.56
C GLU A 541 35.08 -44.37 -15.34
N GLN A 542 35.15 -45.27 -14.37
CA GLN A 542 33.99 -46.06 -13.94
C GLN A 542 32.89 -45.16 -13.36
N PHE A 543 33.24 -44.17 -12.52
CA PHE A 543 32.31 -43.20 -11.93
C PHE A 543 31.61 -42.35 -13.00
N LEU A 544 32.36 -41.77 -13.93
CA LEU A 544 31.82 -40.95 -15.03
C LEU A 544 30.96 -41.78 -16.01
N THR A 545 31.31 -43.06 -16.21
CA THR A 545 30.49 -44.00 -16.99
C THR A 545 29.19 -44.39 -16.27
N ALA A 546 29.22 -44.47 -14.94
CA ALA A 546 28.04 -44.76 -14.12
C ALA A 546 27.09 -43.55 -13.98
N LEU A 547 27.61 -42.31 -14.07
CA LEU A 547 26.90 -41.05 -13.85
C LEU A 547 25.48 -40.98 -14.48
N PRO A 548 25.25 -41.40 -15.75
CA PRO A 548 23.91 -41.34 -16.38
C PRO A 548 22.89 -42.36 -15.85
N THR A 549 23.29 -43.24 -14.92
CA THR A 549 22.43 -44.22 -14.23
C THR A 549 22.00 -43.76 -12.84
N LEU A 550 22.55 -42.65 -12.31
CA LEU A 550 22.28 -42.12 -10.98
C LEU A 550 20.98 -41.27 -10.94
N VAL A 551 19.86 -41.91 -11.24
CA VAL A 551 18.54 -41.28 -11.43
C VAL A 551 17.70 -41.13 -10.14
N ASN A 552 18.33 -41.08 -8.97
CA ASN A 552 17.65 -40.75 -7.71
C ASN A 552 18.55 -40.06 -6.68
N ARG A 553 17.91 -39.41 -5.70
CA ARG A 553 18.54 -38.63 -4.63
C ARG A 553 19.60 -39.44 -3.85
N ASP A 554 19.21 -40.62 -3.38
CA ASP A 554 20.06 -41.46 -2.52
C ASP A 554 21.23 -42.11 -3.27
N MET A 555 21.20 -42.17 -4.61
CA MET A 555 22.32 -42.58 -5.46
C MET A 555 23.27 -41.42 -5.71
N ILE A 556 22.75 -40.25 -6.08
CA ILE A 556 23.59 -39.08 -6.38
C ILE A 556 24.29 -38.54 -5.12
N ASP A 557 23.63 -38.59 -3.97
CA ASP A 557 24.22 -38.21 -2.67
C ASP A 557 25.38 -39.16 -2.28
N LYS A 558 25.23 -40.48 -2.50
CA LYS A 558 26.30 -41.46 -2.27
C LYS A 558 27.46 -41.26 -3.23
N ALA A 559 27.18 -40.95 -4.51
CA ALA A 559 28.19 -40.61 -5.50
C ALA A 559 28.94 -39.32 -5.14
N ALA A 560 28.27 -38.32 -4.54
CA ALA A 560 28.92 -37.12 -4.03
C ALA A 560 29.91 -37.44 -2.89
N VAL A 561 29.52 -38.31 -1.95
CA VAL A 561 30.41 -38.80 -0.87
C VAL A 561 31.58 -39.61 -1.43
N GLU A 562 31.34 -40.53 -2.36
CA GLU A 562 32.39 -41.32 -3.03
C GLU A 562 33.39 -40.43 -3.77
N PHE A 563 32.90 -39.44 -4.54
CA PHE A 563 33.76 -38.49 -5.24
C PHE A 563 34.58 -37.64 -4.27
N ALA A 564 33.94 -37.07 -3.23
CA ALA A 564 34.59 -36.21 -2.25
C ALA A 564 35.67 -36.94 -1.42
N THR A 565 35.46 -38.23 -1.11
CA THR A 565 36.38 -39.03 -0.29
C THR A 565 37.48 -39.75 -1.08
N GLY A 566 37.19 -40.24 -2.30
CA GLY A 566 38.11 -41.09 -3.07
C GLY A 566 38.71 -40.48 -4.34
N LEU A 567 37.98 -39.58 -5.03
CA LEU A 567 38.30 -39.16 -6.39
C LEU A 567 38.67 -37.68 -6.53
N ASN A 568 38.33 -36.85 -5.54
CA ASN A 568 38.50 -35.39 -5.57
C ASN A 568 39.95 -34.97 -5.88
N SER A 569 40.13 -34.41 -7.07
CA SER A 569 41.40 -33.89 -7.58
C SER A 569 41.13 -32.83 -8.66
N LYS A 570 42.10 -31.97 -8.97
CA LYS A 570 41.94 -30.87 -9.94
C LYS A 570 41.56 -31.37 -11.34
N SER A 571 42.09 -32.51 -11.76
CA SER A 571 41.73 -33.17 -13.02
C SER A 571 40.39 -33.90 -12.95
N ALA A 572 40.05 -34.56 -11.83
CA ALA A 572 38.74 -35.20 -11.66
C ALA A 572 37.59 -34.19 -11.68
N ARG A 573 37.76 -33.03 -11.04
CA ARG A 573 36.76 -31.95 -11.00
C ARG A 573 36.43 -31.43 -12.41
N ARG A 574 37.45 -31.15 -13.23
CA ARG A 574 37.29 -30.76 -14.65
C ARG A 574 36.68 -31.86 -15.53
N ARG A 575 36.99 -33.13 -15.29
CA ARG A 575 36.37 -34.25 -16.02
C ARG A 575 34.90 -34.45 -15.62
N LEU A 576 34.56 -34.20 -14.35
CA LEU A 576 33.19 -34.28 -13.84
C LEU A 576 32.32 -33.14 -14.38
N SER A 577 32.75 -31.88 -14.27
CA SER A 577 32.04 -30.72 -14.83
C SER A 577 31.81 -30.88 -16.34
N HIS A 578 32.83 -31.30 -17.10
CA HIS A 578 32.69 -31.60 -18.53
C HIS A 578 31.64 -32.69 -18.81
N ALA A 579 31.69 -33.82 -18.09
CA ALA A 579 30.70 -34.89 -18.23
C ALA A 579 29.27 -34.40 -17.94
N MET A 580 29.11 -33.54 -16.91
CA MET A 580 27.84 -32.92 -16.53
C MET A 580 27.31 -31.89 -17.53
N LEU A 581 28.17 -31.31 -18.38
CA LEU A 581 27.76 -30.43 -19.49
C LEU A 581 27.40 -31.22 -20.76
N THR A 582 28.12 -32.33 -21.02
CA THR A 582 27.93 -33.18 -22.21
C THR A 582 26.69 -34.08 -22.19
N VAL A 583 25.73 -33.85 -21.28
CA VAL A 583 24.45 -34.59 -21.22
C VAL A 583 23.79 -34.60 -22.58
N HIS A 584 23.39 -35.80 -23.05
CA HIS A 584 22.67 -35.94 -24.32
C HIS A 584 21.35 -35.17 -24.27
N ARG A 585 21.02 -34.46 -25.35
CA ARG A 585 19.86 -33.57 -25.44
C ARG A 585 18.52 -34.20 -25.03
N SER A 586 18.35 -35.51 -25.24
CA SER A 586 17.14 -36.26 -24.85
C SER A 586 17.14 -36.80 -23.40
N ARG A 587 18.06 -36.36 -22.54
CA ARG A 587 18.18 -36.79 -21.13
C ARG A 587 18.16 -35.60 -20.16
N SER A 588 17.17 -34.72 -20.32
CA SER A 588 16.92 -33.59 -19.41
C SER A 588 16.55 -34.03 -17.99
N ASP A 589 16.10 -35.28 -17.81
CA ASP A 589 15.84 -35.93 -16.52
C ASP A 589 17.07 -36.00 -15.59
N LEU A 590 18.29 -35.90 -16.15
CA LEU A 590 19.53 -35.93 -15.37
C LEU A 590 19.91 -34.56 -14.78
N LEU A 591 19.34 -33.46 -15.29
CA LEU A 591 19.78 -32.10 -14.92
C LEU A 591 19.55 -31.76 -13.44
N PRO A 592 18.40 -32.09 -12.80
CA PRO A 592 18.20 -31.82 -11.37
C PRO A 592 19.19 -32.59 -10.49
N PHE A 593 19.47 -33.86 -10.84
CA PHE A 593 20.46 -34.67 -10.11
C PHE A 593 21.88 -34.13 -10.29
N TYR A 594 22.23 -33.64 -11.48
CA TYR A 594 23.56 -33.06 -11.73
C TYR A 594 23.71 -31.71 -11.01
N ALA A 595 22.66 -30.88 -10.97
CA ALA A 595 22.66 -29.67 -10.16
C ALA A 595 22.78 -29.99 -8.65
N ARG A 596 22.08 -31.03 -8.16
CA ARG A 596 22.23 -31.53 -6.78
C ARG A 596 23.66 -32.02 -6.50
N LEU A 597 24.28 -32.77 -7.41
CA LEU A 597 25.67 -33.23 -7.27
C LEU A 597 26.64 -32.05 -7.11
N ALA A 598 26.47 -30.98 -7.92
CA ALA A 598 27.25 -29.77 -7.77
C ALA A 598 26.99 -29.08 -6.41
N ALA A 599 25.75 -29.04 -5.94
CA ALA A 599 25.36 -28.42 -4.67
C ALA A 599 25.95 -29.15 -3.45
N VAL A 600 25.88 -30.48 -3.43
CA VAL A 600 26.47 -31.31 -2.36
C VAL A 600 28.01 -31.22 -2.37
N LEU A 601 28.63 -31.12 -3.54
CA LEU A 601 30.09 -30.96 -3.67
C LEU A 601 30.59 -29.53 -3.39
N GLN A 602 29.74 -28.50 -3.46
CA GLN A 602 30.12 -27.08 -3.34
C GLN A 602 31.00 -26.75 -2.12
N PRO A 603 30.77 -27.28 -0.89
CA PRO A 603 31.60 -26.97 0.28
C PRO A 603 33.02 -27.57 0.25
N VAL A 604 33.32 -28.43 -0.73
CA VAL A 604 34.55 -29.26 -0.80
C VAL A 604 35.26 -29.09 -2.14
N ALA A 605 34.52 -28.79 -3.19
CA ALA A 605 34.95 -28.73 -4.59
C ALA A 605 34.26 -27.58 -5.36
N PRO A 606 34.32 -26.32 -4.90
CA PRO A 606 33.56 -25.20 -5.48
C PRO A 606 33.91 -24.90 -6.94
N GLU A 607 35.10 -25.29 -7.39
CA GLU A 607 35.52 -25.27 -8.81
C GLU A 607 34.49 -25.95 -9.73
N VAL A 608 33.79 -27.00 -9.28
CA VAL A 608 32.82 -27.74 -10.12
C VAL A 608 31.59 -26.87 -10.45
N ALA A 609 30.98 -26.24 -9.45
CA ALA A 609 29.83 -25.36 -9.69
C ALA A 609 30.23 -24.06 -10.41
N GLN A 610 31.45 -23.54 -10.14
CA GLN A 610 31.98 -22.37 -10.84
C GLN A 610 32.18 -22.64 -12.34
N GLU A 611 32.79 -23.77 -12.71
CA GLU A 611 33.00 -24.16 -14.10
C GLU A 611 31.66 -24.44 -14.82
N LEU A 612 30.69 -25.06 -14.13
CA LEU A 612 29.32 -25.24 -14.64
C LEU A 612 28.62 -23.90 -14.90
N ARG A 613 28.60 -22.97 -13.93
CA ARG A 613 27.98 -21.64 -14.09
C ARG A 613 28.60 -20.86 -15.24
N GLN A 614 29.93 -20.73 -15.24
CA GLN A 614 30.66 -19.98 -16.28
C GLN A 614 30.38 -20.54 -17.66
N ARG A 615 30.39 -21.87 -17.81
CA ARG A 615 30.19 -22.50 -19.11
C ARG A 615 28.74 -22.42 -19.59
N LEU A 616 27.76 -22.64 -18.71
CA LEU A 616 26.34 -22.52 -19.06
C LEU A 616 25.96 -21.09 -19.45
N GLN A 617 26.51 -20.07 -18.77
CA GLN A 617 26.28 -18.67 -19.12
C GLN A 617 26.91 -18.29 -20.48
N ALA A 618 28.08 -18.87 -20.81
CA ALA A 618 28.69 -18.72 -22.13
C ALA A 618 27.89 -19.46 -23.23
N ASP A 619 27.47 -20.70 -22.98
CA ASP A 619 26.64 -21.48 -23.90
C ASP A 619 25.25 -20.82 -24.10
N PHE A 620 24.70 -20.15 -23.09
CA PHE A 620 23.46 -19.36 -23.17
C PHE A 620 23.62 -18.13 -24.08
N ARG A 621 24.66 -17.31 -23.88
CA ARG A 621 24.94 -16.15 -24.76
C ARG A 621 25.15 -16.59 -26.21
N HIS A 622 25.91 -17.66 -26.43
CA HIS A 622 26.09 -18.23 -27.77
C HIS A 622 24.76 -18.76 -28.38
N ALA A 623 23.87 -19.33 -27.55
CA ALA A 623 22.54 -19.76 -27.97
C ALA A 623 21.62 -18.58 -28.35
N PHE A 624 21.73 -17.45 -27.64
CA PHE A 624 20.97 -16.21 -27.88
C PHE A 624 21.39 -15.52 -29.19
N HIS A 625 22.70 -15.34 -29.43
CA HIS A 625 23.18 -14.68 -30.65
C HIS A 625 22.88 -15.49 -31.92
N LYS A 626 22.98 -16.83 -31.87
CA LYS A 626 22.68 -17.67 -33.04
C LYS A 626 21.18 -17.95 -33.13
N LYS A 627 20.44 -17.14 -33.89
CA LYS A 627 18.97 -17.22 -34.06
C LYS A 627 18.46 -18.55 -34.66
N ASP A 628 19.33 -19.45 -35.12
CA ASP A 628 18.98 -20.75 -35.74
C ASP A 628 18.23 -21.74 -34.83
N HIS A 629 17.21 -22.39 -35.42
CA HIS A 629 16.42 -23.45 -34.79
C HIS A 629 17.09 -24.85 -34.85
N THR A 630 18.12 -25.03 -35.71
CA THR A 630 18.78 -26.32 -36.00
C THR A 630 19.32 -27.07 -34.78
N ASN A 631 19.59 -26.36 -33.68
CA ASN A 631 20.10 -26.92 -32.41
C ASN A 631 19.21 -26.58 -31.19
N LEU A 632 17.92 -26.27 -31.40
CA LEU A 632 16.96 -25.86 -30.37
C LEU A 632 17.04 -26.70 -29.08
N GLU A 633 16.91 -28.03 -29.16
CA GLU A 633 16.92 -28.91 -27.96
C GLU A 633 18.21 -28.77 -27.13
N SER A 634 19.35 -28.55 -27.78
CA SER A 634 20.64 -28.34 -27.09
C SER A 634 20.64 -27.02 -26.31
N LYS A 635 19.92 -26.00 -26.77
CA LYS A 635 19.76 -24.70 -26.11
C LYS A 635 18.73 -24.77 -24.97
N LEU A 636 17.60 -25.44 -25.21
CA LEU A 636 16.59 -25.76 -24.18
C LEU A 636 17.23 -26.51 -23.01
N LYS A 637 18.13 -27.46 -23.28
CA LYS A 637 18.93 -28.17 -22.26
C LYS A 637 19.75 -27.22 -21.40
N THR A 638 20.45 -26.25 -22.00
CA THR A 638 21.24 -25.24 -21.28
C THR A 638 20.36 -24.40 -20.37
N VAL A 639 19.23 -23.90 -20.88
CA VAL A 639 18.27 -23.09 -20.11
C VAL A 639 17.66 -23.88 -18.94
N ARG A 640 17.23 -25.12 -19.17
CA ARG A 640 16.73 -26.01 -18.11
C ARG A 640 17.77 -26.17 -17.00
N PHE A 641 19.04 -26.44 -17.35
CA PHE A 641 20.12 -26.64 -16.39
C PHE A 641 20.49 -25.36 -15.61
N ILE A 642 20.38 -24.18 -16.23
CA ILE A 642 20.51 -22.90 -15.50
C ILE A 642 19.42 -22.80 -14.42
N GLY A 643 18.15 -23.08 -14.77
CA GLY A 643 17.06 -23.06 -13.79
C GLY A 643 17.21 -24.08 -12.66
N GLU A 644 17.77 -25.25 -12.93
CA GLU A 644 18.16 -26.21 -11.88
C GLU A 644 19.22 -25.64 -10.92
N LEU A 645 20.26 -24.98 -11.45
CA LEU A 645 21.31 -24.36 -10.64
C LEU A 645 20.80 -23.13 -9.86
N VAL A 646 19.80 -22.41 -10.37
CA VAL A 646 19.10 -21.33 -9.65
C VAL A 646 18.39 -21.87 -8.40
N LYS A 647 17.65 -23.00 -8.52
CA LYS A 647 16.93 -23.62 -7.40
C LYS A 647 17.86 -24.15 -6.29
N PHE A 648 19.10 -24.50 -6.62
CA PHE A 648 20.16 -24.83 -5.64
C PHE A 648 21.02 -23.62 -5.19
N GLY A 649 20.74 -22.40 -5.65
CA GLY A 649 21.51 -21.19 -5.29
C GLY A 649 22.95 -21.15 -5.86
N LEU A 650 23.26 -21.99 -6.85
CA LEU A 650 24.57 -22.05 -7.52
C LEU A 650 24.69 -21.04 -8.68
N PHE A 651 23.55 -20.57 -9.19
CA PHE A 651 23.45 -19.52 -10.21
C PHE A 651 22.71 -18.30 -9.62
N PRO A 652 23.23 -17.07 -9.73
CA PRO A 652 22.61 -15.92 -9.08
C PRO A 652 21.23 -15.57 -9.65
N LEU A 653 20.33 -15.12 -8.77
CA LEU A 653 18.97 -14.72 -9.13
C LEU A 653 18.94 -13.53 -10.10
N ALA A 654 19.87 -12.59 -9.92
CA ALA A 654 20.02 -11.42 -10.78
C ALA A 654 20.48 -11.79 -12.20
N ASP A 655 21.48 -12.68 -12.34
CA ASP A 655 21.93 -13.21 -13.63
C ASP A 655 20.75 -13.87 -14.37
N ALA A 656 20.01 -14.76 -13.70
CA ALA A 656 18.88 -15.48 -14.32
C ALA A 656 17.71 -14.54 -14.70
N ALA A 657 17.45 -13.50 -13.91
CA ALA A 657 16.46 -12.48 -14.24
C ALA A 657 16.91 -11.60 -15.42
N ALA A 658 18.21 -11.33 -15.58
CA ALA A 658 18.76 -10.62 -16.73
C ALA A 658 18.72 -11.49 -18.01
N ASP A 659 19.07 -12.78 -17.91
CA ASP A 659 18.97 -13.74 -19.00
C ASP A 659 17.50 -13.87 -19.49
N LEU A 660 16.52 -13.85 -18.58
CA LEU A 660 15.08 -13.79 -18.91
C LEU A 660 14.69 -12.45 -19.58
N LYS A 661 15.18 -11.31 -19.07
CA LYS A 661 14.93 -9.97 -19.65
C LYS A 661 15.38 -9.90 -21.10
N LEU A 662 16.57 -10.41 -21.41
CA LEU A 662 17.13 -10.46 -22.78
C LEU A 662 16.22 -11.23 -23.76
N LEU A 663 15.68 -12.37 -23.33
CA LEU A 663 14.79 -13.20 -24.15
C LEU A 663 13.42 -12.56 -24.41
N ILE A 664 12.91 -11.75 -23.47
CA ILE A 664 11.62 -11.05 -23.62
C ILE A 664 11.77 -9.77 -24.46
N ILE A 665 12.93 -9.10 -24.42
CA ILE A 665 13.25 -7.97 -25.31
C ILE A 665 13.31 -8.46 -26.76
N ASN A 666 14.26 -9.36 -27.07
CA ASN A 666 14.47 -9.94 -28.40
C ASN A 666 13.40 -11.01 -28.69
N PHE A 667 12.19 -10.57 -29.05
CA PHE A 667 10.98 -11.38 -29.06
C PHE A 667 10.81 -12.29 -30.29
N SER A 668 11.85 -13.06 -30.63
CA SER A 668 11.80 -14.06 -31.71
C SER A 668 11.09 -15.34 -31.28
N HIS A 669 10.55 -16.11 -32.24
CA HIS A 669 9.98 -17.46 -31.99
C HIS A 669 10.92 -18.35 -31.17
N HIS A 670 12.23 -18.28 -31.45
CA HIS A 670 13.23 -19.03 -30.72
C HIS A 670 13.42 -18.53 -29.28
N SER A 671 13.43 -17.21 -29.09
CA SER A 671 13.56 -16.59 -27.76
C SER A 671 12.35 -16.89 -26.86
N ILE A 672 11.14 -16.94 -27.43
CA ILE A 672 9.91 -17.29 -26.72
C ILE A 672 10.02 -18.68 -26.11
N GLU A 673 10.46 -19.68 -26.88
CA GLU A 673 10.60 -21.07 -26.39
C GLU A 673 11.66 -21.20 -25.29
N LEU A 674 12.77 -20.44 -25.40
CA LEU A 674 13.78 -20.36 -24.34
C LEU A 674 13.22 -19.65 -23.09
N ALA A 675 12.46 -18.56 -23.24
CA ALA A 675 11.88 -17.82 -22.12
C ALA A 675 10.85 -18.67 -21.36
N CYS A 676 9.95 -19.34 -22.08
CA CYS A 676 8.99 -20.27 -21.50
C CYS A 676 9.70 -21.41 -20.75
N THR A 677 10.74 -22.00 -21.35
CA THR A 677 11.55 -23.06 -20.72
C THR A 677 12.30 -22.59 -19.45
N LEU A 678 12.70 -21.32 -19.38
CA LEU A 678 13.33 -20.75 -18.18
C LEU A 678 12.29 -20.52 -17.07
N LEU A 679 11.10 -20.04 -17.44
CA LEU A 679 9.97 -19.84 -16.53
C LEU A 679 9.45 -21.17 -15.97
N GLU A 680 9.31 -22.21 -16.81
CA GLU A 680 8.98 -23.58 -16.39
C GLU A 680 10.04 -24.17 -15.45
N SER A 681 11.34 -23.92 -15.69
CA SER A 681 12.41 -24.52 -14.86
C SER A 681 12.58 -23.83 -13.50
N CYS A 682 12.57 -22.50 -13.44
CA CYS A 682 12.81 -21.75 -12.20
C CYS A 682 12.01 -20.46 -12.03
N GLY A 683 11.08 -20.12 -12.93
CA GLY A 683 10.29 -18.89 -12.86
C GLY A 683 9.49 -18.78 -11.57
N ARG A 684 8.83 -19.87 -11.12
CA ARG A 684 8.10 -19.94 -9.84
C ARG A 684 9.03 -19.61 -8.66
N TYR A 685 10.22 -20.18 -8.64
CA TYR A 685 11.23 -19.95 -7.61
C TYR A 685 11.71 -18.49 -7.58
N LEU A 686 11.91 -17.87 -8.75
CA LEU A 686 12.28 -16.45 -8.87
C LEU A 686 11.11 -15.51 -8.51
N TYR A 687 9.86 -15.85 -8.85
CA TYR A 687 8.67 -15.08 -8.49
C TYR A 687 8.36 -15.14 -6.99
N ALA A 688 8.53 -16.31 -6.36
CA ALA A 688 8.39 -16.55 -4.92
C ALA A 688 9.62 -16.13 -4.09
N THR A 689 10.59 -15.43 -4.68
CA THR A 689 11.77 -14.91 -3.98
C THR A 689 11.73 -13.38 -3.93
N PRO A 690 11.66 -12.76 -2.74
CA PRO A 690 11.45 -11.31 -2.61
C PRO A 690 12.41 -10.42 -3.40
N GLU A 691 13.69 -10.81 -3.51
CA GLU A 691 14.72 -10.08 -4.27
C GLU A 691 14.40 -9.95 -5.78
N THR A 692 13.64 -10.90 -6.33
CA THR A 692 13.30 -10.97 -7.76
C THR A 692 11.81 -10.85 -8.05
N HIS A 693 10.93 -10.96 -7.06
CA HIS A 693 9.47 -10.96 -7.22
C HIS A 693 8.96 -9.86 -8.16
N LEU A 694 9.25 -8.58 -7.87
CA LEU A 694 8.78 -7.44 -8.68
C LEU A 694 9.39 -7.43 -10.09
N ARG A 695 10.65 -7.87 -10.26
CA ARG A 695 11.26 -8.05 -11.60
C ARG A 695 10.47 -9.07 -12.42
N ILE A 696 10.19 -10.24 -11.85
CA ILE A 696 9.45 -11.31 -12.56
C ILE A 696 7.98 -10.93 -12.78
N LYS A 697 7.33 -10.25 -11.82
CA LYS A 697 5.95 -9.70 -11.94
C LYS A 697 5.85 -8.75 -13.15
N VAL A 698 6.83 -7.85 -13.33
CA VAL A 698 6.93 -6.98 -14.52
C VAL A 698 7.28 -7.75 -15.79
N TYR A 699 8.22 -8.70 -15.75
CA TYR A 699 8.62 -9.45 -16.94
C TYR A 699 7.51 -10.38 -17.45
N LEU A 700 6.73 -11.01 -16.57
CA LEU A 700 5.53 -11.78 -16.92
C LEU A 700 4.46 -10.90 -17.56
N ARG A 701 4.21 -9.70 -17.02
CA ARG A 701 3.30 -8.70 -17.61
C ARG A 701 3.76 -8.30 -19.02
N ASN A 702 5.06 -8.07 -19.20
CA ASN A 702 5.63 -7.71 -20.51
C ASN A 702 5.54 -8.87 -21.51
N LEU A 703 5.80 -10.11 -21.07
CA LEU A 703 5.65 -11.32 -21.88
C LEU A 703 4.19 -11.54 -22.31
N TRP A 704 3.23 -11.35 -21.40
CA TRP A 704 1.79 -11.42 -21.71
C TRP A 704 1.35 -10.32 -22.67
N ASN A 705 1.86 -9.09 -22.49
CA ASN A 705 1.57 -7.99 -23.41
C ASN A 705 2.17 -8.23 -24.82
N LYS A 706 3.39 -8.75 -24.92
CA LYS A 706 3.99 -9.13 -26.22
C LYS A 706 3.30 -10.33 -26.85
N LYS A 707 2.80 -11.31 -26.08
CA LYS A 707 1.92 -12.39 -26.56
C LYS A 707 0.71 -11.80 -27.30
N THR A 708 -0.11 -11.00 -26.62
CA THR A 708 -1.36 -10.44 -27.18
C THR A 708 -1.13 -9.50 -28.37
N LYS A 709 0.03 -8.84 -28.46
CA LYS A 709 0.35 -7.89 -29.55
C LYS A 709 1.11 -8.50 -30.74
N MET A 710 1.93 -9.52 -30.53
CA MET A 710 2.94 -9.96 -31.51
C MET A 710 2.91 -11.46 -31.83
N VAL A 711 2.25 -12.31 -31.02
CA VAL A 711 2.19 -13.76 -31.27
C VAL A 711 0.88 -14.15 -31.97
N THR A 712 1.00 -14.53 -33.24
CA THR A 712 -0.11 -15.10 -34.04
C THR A 712 -0.09 -16.64 -34.12
N ASP A 713 1.00 -17.28 -33.67
CA ASP A 713 1.09 -18.75 -33.57
C ASP A 713 0.40 -19.22 -32.28
N GLU A 714 -0.77 -19.86 -32.41
CA GLU A 714 -1.53 -20.47 -31.30
C GLU A 714 -0.68 -21.36 -30.39
N ARG A 715 0.29 -22.10 -30.96
CA ARG A 715 1.17 -22.99 -30.21
C ARG A 715 2.13 -22.21 -29.31
N LEU A 716 2.67 -21.08 -29.78
CA LEU A 716 3.50 -20.19 -28.96
C LEU A 716 2.65 -19.41 -27.96
N SER A 717 1.43 -19.01 -28.33
CA SER A 717 0.46 -18.38 -27.43
C SER A 717 0.16 -19.28 -26.22
N ALA A 718 -0.20 -20.55 -26.48
CA ALA A 718 -0.44 -21.55 -25.44
C ALA A 718 0.82 -21.90 -24.64
N MET A 719 2.02 -21.90 -25.26
CA MET A 719 3.27 -22.09 -24.52
C MET A 719 3.52 -20.96 -23.51
N ILE A 720 3.26 -19.70 -23.92
CA ILE A 720 3.36 -18.54 -23.02
C ILE A 720 2.32 -18.62 -21.90
N GLU A 721 1.09 -19.08 -22.17
CA GLU A 721 0.07 -19.29 -21.12
C GLU A 721 0.51 -20.34 -20.08
N ASN A 722 0.97 -21.49 -20.53
CA ASN A 722 1.46 -22.55 -19.63
C ASN A 722 2.67 -22.08 -18.79
N ALA A 723 3.61 -21.35 -19.41
CA ALA A 723 4.75 -20.77 -18.72
C ALA A 723 4.35 -19.64 -17.75
N TYR A 724 3.34 -18.83 -18.08
CA TYR A 724 2.82 -17.80 -17.19
C TYR A 724 2.13 -18.43 -15.97
N TYR A 725 1.21 -19.37 -16.18
CA TYR A 725 0.41 -19.98 -15.11
C TYR A 725 1.16 -21.02 -14.25
N SER A 726 2.30 -21.55 -14.69
CA SER A 726 3.19 -22.33 -13.81
C SER A 726 3.92 -21.45 -12.77
N VAL A 727 4.20 -20.20 -13.12
CA VAL A 727 4.91 -19.23 -12.28
C VAL A 727 3.94 -18.42 -11.41
N ALA A 728 2.93 -17.84 -12.04
CA ALA A 728 1.84 -17.08 -11.43
C ALA A 728 0.50 -17.78 -11.74
N PRO A 729 0.19 -18.91 -11.06
CA PRO A 729 -1.08 -19.61 -11.25
C PRO A 729 -2.25 -18.67 -10.91
N PRO A 730 -3.33 -18.69 -11.71
CA PRO A 730 -4.46 -17.81 -11.48
C PRO A 730 -5.16 -18.20 -10.18
N ASP A 731 -5.72 -17.22 -9.45
CA ASP A 731 -6.12 -17.35 -8.05
C ASP A 731 -7.08 -18.51 -7.73
N ALA A 732 -6.51 -19.68 -7.45
CA ALA A 732 -7.19 -20.77 -6.75
C ALA A 732 -7.71 -20.29 -5.37
N ASN A 733 -7.04 -19.28 -4.80
CA ASN A 733 -7.37 -18.62 -3.55
C ASN A 733 -8.74 -17.93 -3.59
N SER A 734 -9.16 -17.38 -4.74
CA SER A 734 -10.53 -16.82 -4.93
C SER A 734 -11.65 -17.83 -4.70
N ARG A 735 -11.35 -19.14 -4.60
CA ARG A 735 -12.31 -20.19 -4.20
C ARG A 735 -12.00 -20.89 -2.88
N ARG A 736 -10.91 -20.55 -2.16
CA ARG A 736 -10.50 -21.29 -0.95
C ARG A 736 -9.96 -20.47 0.24
N LEU A 737 -9.59 -19.20 0.08
CA LEU A 737 -9.10 -18.36 1.18
C LEU A 737 -10.01 -17.16 1.44
N ALA A 738 -11.25 -17.46 1.87
CA ALA A 738 -11.89 -16.55 2.82
C ALA A 738 -11.04 -16.56 4.11
N LYS A 739 -10.36 -15.44 4.38
CA LYS A 739 -9.54 -15.15 5.58
C LYS A 739 -10.17 -15.83 6.80
N VAL A 740 -9.46 -16.75 7.46
CA VAL A 740 -9.99 -17.50 8.61
C VAL A 740 -10.10 -16.57 9.82
N VAL A 741 -11.14 -15.75 9.83
CA VAL A 741 -11.55 -14.96 10.98
C VAL A 741 -11.83 -15.94 12.11
N LEU A 742 -11.09 -15.82 13.20
CA LEU A 742 -11.30 -16.57 14.43
C LEU A 742 -12.59 -16.10 15.10
N LEU A 743 -13.72 -16.52 14.54
CA LEU A 743 -15.06 -16.21 15.04
C LEU A 743 -15.15 -16.62 16.52
N PRO A 744 -15.70 -15.76 17.41
CA PRO A 744 -15.98 -16.12 18.79
C PRO A 744 -16.80 -17.43 18.87
N PRO A 745 -16.61 -18.28 19.91
CA PRO A 745 -17.28 -19.58 19.99
C PRO A 745 -18.81 -19.53 19.85
N MET A 746 -19.45 -18.44 20.29
CA MET A 746 -20.90 -18.24 20.13
C MET A 746 -21.29 -18.03 18.65
N MET A 747 -20.49 -17.29 17.88
CA MET A 747 -20.72 -17.08 16.45
C MET A 747 -20.46 -18.37 15.65
N GLN A 748 -19.44 -19.16 16.02
CA GLN A 748 -19.22 -20.51 15.44
C GLN A 748 -20.39 -21.45 15.75
N PHE A 749 -20.88 -21.44 16.99
CA PHE A 749 -22.06 -22.21 17.40
C PHE A 749 -23.28 -21.81 16.57
N LEU A 750 -23.52 -20.52 16.35
CA LEU A 750 -24.67 -20.05 15.58
C LEU A 750 -24.59 -20.42 14.08
N GLN A 751 -23.43 -20.27 13.45
CA GLN A 751 -23.23 -20.75 12.07
C GLN A 751 -23.47 -22.26 11.96
N ARG A 752 -22.96 -23.05 12.92
CA ARG A 752 -23.21 -24.49 12.93
C ARG A 752 -24.70 -24.80 13.09
N LEU A 753 -25.37 -24.13 14.04
CA LEU A 753 -26.76 -24.34 14.39
C LEU A 753 -27.70 -24.07 13.19
N LEU A 754 -27.47 -22.98 12.45
CA LEU A 754 -28.32 -22.57 11.33
C LEU A 754 -27.90 -23.17 9.98
N PHE A 755 -26.61 -23.33 9.70
CA PHE A 755 -26.12 -23.78 8.38
C PHE A 755 -25.85 -25.29 8.28
N LYS A 756 -25.74 -26.01 9.39
CA LYS A 756 -25.39 -27.47 9.40
C LYS A 756 -26.38 -28.33 10.17
N ASP A 757 -26.81 -27.90 11.35
CA ASP A 757 -27.67 -28.72 12.22
C ASP A 757 -29.18 -28.48 12.00
N LEU A 758 -29.58 -27.51 11.15
CA LEU A 758 -30.97 -27.17 10.82
C LEU A 758 -31.56 -28.02 9.68
N CYS A 759 -32.61 -28.77 9.98
CA CYS A 759 -33.45 -29.49 9.02
C CYS A 759 -34.85 -29.75 9.60
N ASN A 760 -35.74 -30.36 8.81
CA ASN A 760 -37.15 -30.58 9.16
C ASN A 760 -37.37 -31.33 10.49
N SER A 761 -36.40 -32.13 10.96
CA SER A 761 -36.49 -32.86 12.24
C SER A 761 -35.80 -32.16 13.43
N THR A 762 -35.15 -31.02 13.20
CA THR A 762 -34.45 -30.23 14.23
C THR A 762 -35.01 -28.82 14.44
N VAL A 763 -35.93 -28.35 13.60
CA VAL A 763 -36.57 -27.00 13.68
C VAL A 763 -36.93 -26.59 15.12
N GLU A 764 -37.70 -27.40 15.84
CA GLU A 764 -38.11 -27.10 17.23
C GLU A 764 -36.92 -26.96 18.18
N LYS A 765 -35.88 -27.78 18.01
CA LYS A 765 -34.67 -27.77 18.85
C LYS A 765 -33.80 -26.55 18.53
N VAL A 766 -33.66 -26.21 17.25
CA VAL A 766 -32.96 -25.01 16.79
C VAL A 766 -33.67 -23.76 17.31
N LEU A 767 -34.99 -23.66 17.16
CA LEU A 767 -35.79 -22.56 17.71
C LEU A 767 -35.61 -22.44 19.24
N ASN A 768 -35.70 -23.54 19.99
CA ASN A 768 -35.47 -23.55 21.44
C ASN A 768 -34.04 -23.14 21.86
N LEU A 769 -33.06 -23.24 20.97
CA LEU A 769 -31.68 -22.75 21.19
C LEU A 769 -31.55 -21.28 20.78
N CYS A 770 -32.14 -20.86 19.66
CA CYS A 770 -32.20 -19.46 19.24
C CYS A 770 -32.89 -18.58 20.29
N LEU A 771 -33.99 -19.03 20.89
CA LEU A 771 -34.67 -18.33 22.00
C LEU A 771 -33.83 -18.19 23.28
N ARG A 772 -32.68 -18.86 23.38
CA ARG A 772 -31.74 -18.81 24.52
C ARG A 772 -30.44 -18.07 24.21
N LEU A 773 -30.31 -17.50 23.01
CA LEU A 773 -29.17 -16.63 22.69
C LEU A 773 -29.25 -15.32 23.51
N PRO A 774 -28.10 -14.70 23.86
CA PRO A 774 -28.07 -13.44 24.58
C PRO A 774 -28.41 -12.27 23.64
N TRP A 775 -29.69 -12.12 23.28
CA TRP A 775 -30.18 -11.09 22.35
C TRP A 775 -29.94 -9.63 22.79
N THR A 776 -29.57 -9.42 24.06
CA THR A 776 -29.10 -8.13 24.60
C THR A 776 -27.69 -7.74 24.14
N ASP A 777 -26.91 -8.70 23.63
CA ASP A 777 -25.58 -8.47 23.06
C ASP A 777 -25.73 -8.01 21.59
N PRO A 778 -25.29 -6.80 21.22
CA PRO A 778 -25.46 -6.28 19.87
C PRO A 778 -24.62 -7.01 18.84
N GLU A 779 -23.44 -7.54 19.19
CA GLU A 779 -22.60 -8.28 18.23
C GLU A 779 -23.23 -9.63 17.89
N ILE A 780 -23.71 -10.36 18.90
CA ILE A 780 -24.37 -11.66 18.72
C ILE A 780 -25.72 -11.48 17.99
N SER A 781 -26.48 -10.44 18.32
CA SER A 781 -27.76 -10.12 17.67
C SER A 781 -27.57 -9.73 16.19
N GLN A 782 -26.62 -8.84 15.87
CA GLN A 782 -26.29 -8.49 14.48
C GLN A 782 -25.74 -9.70 13.70
N PHE A 783 -24.90 -10.53 14.33
CA PHE A 783 -24.38 -11.73 13.70
C PHE A 783 -25.49 -12.76 13.44
N ALA A 784 -26.49 -12.86 14.31
CA ALA A 784 -27.68 -13.66 14.08
C ALA A 784 -28.51 -13.16 12.89
N VAL A 785 -28.79 -11.85 12.80
CA VAL A 785 -29.46 -11.24 11.64
C VAL A 785 -28.71 -11.56 10.34
N ARG A 786 -27.38 -11.42 10.32
CA ARG A 786 -26.54 -11.80 9.17
C ARG A 786 -26.70 -13.28 8.81
N CYS A 787 -26.72 -14.19 9.79
CA CYS A 787 -26.93 -15.62 9.54
C CYS A 787 -28.33 -15.94 9.01
N PHE A 788 -29.38 -15.32 9.54
CA PHE A 788 -30.76 -15.48 9.06
C PHE A 788 -31.02 -14.83 7.69
N THR A 789 -30.20 -13.85 7.29
CA THR A 789 -30.17 -13.29 5.92
C THR A 789 -29.39 -14.19 4.95
N SER A 790 -28.32 -14.85 5.42
CA SER A 790 -27.37 -15.64 4.60
C SER A 790 -27.90 -16.99 4.13
N VAL A 791 -29.09 -17.01 3.54
CA VAL A 791 -29.84 -18.22 3.19
C VAL A 791 -29.14 -19.14 2.18
N TRP A 792 -28.26 -18.59 1.35
CA TRP A 792 -27.42 -19.36 0.41
C TRP A 792 -26.36 -20.25 1.11
N CYS A 793 -26.12 -20.07 2.41
CA CYS A 793 -25.29 -20.96 3.21
C CYS A 793 -26.01 -22.24 3.66
N ILE A 794 -27.31 -22.40 3.34
CA ILE A 794 -28.17 -23.51 3.75
C ILE A 794 -28.54 -24.37 2.53
N PRO A 795 -28.66 -25.71 2.65
CA PRO A 795 -29.20 -26.55 1.59
C PRO A 795 -30.57 -26.05 1.10
N TYR A 796 -30.76 -25.94 -0.22
CA TYR A 796 -31.95 -25.35 -0.85
C TYR A 796 -33.29 -26.02 -0.45
N SER A 797 -33.25 -27.28 -0.02
CA SER A 797 -34.39 -28.02 0.55
C SER A 797 -34.84 -27.51 1.92
N SER A 798 -33.92 -26.93 2.71
CA SER A 798 -34.13 -26.54 4.11
C SER A 798 -34.43 -25.05 4.29
N VAL A 799 -34.55 -24.27 3.21
CA VAL A 799 -34.85 -22.82 3.25
C VAL A 799 -36.14 -22.53 4.03
N HIS A 800 -37.17 -23.36 3.84
CA HIS A 800 -38.43 -23.24 4.60
C HIS A 800 -38.25 -23.47 6.11
N CYS A 801 -37.24 -24.24 6.54
CA CYS A 801 -36.93 -24.42 7.97
C CYS A 801 -36.34 -23.14 8.58
N LEU A 802 -35.58 -22.35 7.82
CA LEU A 802 -35.04 -21.06 8.30
C LEU A 802 -36.18 -20.06 8.54
N ALA A 803 -37.12 -19.97 7.59
CA ALA A 803 -38.33 -19.15 7.73
C ALA A 803 -39.18 -19.61 8.93
N SER A 804 -39.34 -20.93 9.13
CA SER A 804 -40.06 -21.49 10.29
C SER A 804 -39.40 -21.15 11.64
N VAL A 805 -38.07 -21.13 11.73
CA VAL A 805 -37.35 -20.72 12.95
C VAL A 805 -37.50 -19.21 13.17
N LEU A 806 -37.39 -18.40 12.12
CA LEU A 806 -37.54 -16.95 12.21
C LEU A 806 -38.97 -16.55 12.64
N ALA A 807 -39.99 -17.24 12.12
CA ALA A 807 -41.39 -17.01 12.51
C ALA A 807 -41.68 -17.43 13.95
N GLY A 808 -41.03 -18.48 14.46
CA GLY A 808 -41.08 -18.83 15.89
C GLY A 808 -40.31 -17.86 16.80
N LEU A 809 -39.33 -17.12 16.26
CA LEU A 809 -38.52 -16.14 16.98
C LEU A 809 -39.15 -14.75 17.01
N ALA A 810 -39.85 -14.35 15.94
CA ALA A 810 -40.41 -13.00 15.76
C ALA A 810 -41.29 -12.49 16.92
N PRO A 811 -42.15 -13.30 17.60
CA PRO A 811 -42.92 -12.83 18.75
C PRO A 811 -42.07 -12.43 19.96
N TYR A 812 -40.81 -12.90 20.02
CA TYR A 812 -39.88 -12.65 21.12
C TYR A 812 -38.78 -11.65 20.74
N GLN A 813 -38.43 -11.56 19.46
CA GLN A 813 -37.40 -10.66 18.92
C GLN A 813 -37.88 -10.03 17.59
N PRO A 814 -38.87 -9.11 17.62
CA PRO A 814 -39.48 -8.57 16.41
C PRO A 814 -38.50 -7.75 15.55
N SER A 815 -37.57 -7.02 16.18
CA SER A 815 -36.52 -6.27 15.49
C SER A 815 -35.60 -7.14 14.65
N VAL A 816 -35.29 -8.36 15.11
CA VAL A 816 -34.49 -9.35 14.37
C VAL A 816 -35.25 -9.86 13.15
N ALA A 817 -36.56 -10.12 13.28
CA ALA A 817 -37.39 -10.57 12.17
C ALA A 817 -37.54 -9.48 11.08
N ILE A 818 -37.82 -8.24 11.48
CA ILE A 818 -37.91 -7.08 10.57
C ILE A 818 -36.58 -6.89 9.83
N ALA A 819 -35.46 -6.81 10.57
CA ALA A 819 -34.14 -6.61 9.95
C ALA A 819 -33.74 -7.72 8.98
N VAL A 820 -34.16 -8.97 9.19
CA VAL A 820 -33.92 -10.06 8.21
C VAL A 820 -34.81 -9.90 6.97
N VAL A 821 -36.07 -9.50 7.11
CA VAL A 821 -36.96 -9.21 5.96
C VAL A 821 -36.37 -8.08 5.11
N ASP A 822 -36.00 -6.96 5.74
CA ASP A 822 -35.43 -5.79 5.06
C ASP A 822 -34.13 -6.15 4.33
N ASN A 823 -33.21 -6.85 5.01
CA ASN A 823 -31.96 -7.30 4.40
C ASN A 823 -32.17 -8.28 3.23
N VAL A 824 -33.20 -9.15 3.27
CA VAL A 824 -33.50 -10.08 2.16
C VAL A 824 -34.10 -9.35 0.95
N LEU A 825 -34.90 -8.29 1.18
CA LEU A 825 -35.38 -7.41 0.11
C LEU A 825 -34.22 -6.64 -0.54
N GLU A 826 -33.30 -6.13 0.27
CA GLU A 826 -32.11 -5.43 -0.19
C GLU A 826 -31.18 -6.36 -0.98
N ASP A 827 -30.93 -7.58 -0.49
CA ASP A 827 -30.15 -8.60 -1.22
C ASP A 827 -30.76 -8.94 -2.60
N ILE A 828 -32.09 -8.85 -2.72
CA ILE A 828 -32.82 -9.03 -3.97
C ILE A 828 -32.68 -7.80 -4.89
N ARG A 829 -32.72 -6.58 -4.35
CA ARG A 829 -32.54 -5.32 -5.10
C ARG A 829 -31.10 -5.16 -5.58
N LEU A 830 -30.13 -5.15 -4.66
CA LEU A 830 -28.70 -5.09 -4.95
C LEU A 830 -28.26 -6.23 -5.88
N GLY A 831 -28.87 -7.41 -5.74
CA GLY A 831 -28.66 -8.53 -6.65
C GLY A 831 -29.07 -8.25 -8.10
N MET A 832 -30.03 -7.36 -8.37
CA MET A 832 -30.38 -6.89 -9.73
C MET A 832 -29.50 -5.75 -10.24
N GLU A 833 -28.80 -5.05 -9.35
CA GLU A 833 -27.90 -3.94 -9.68
C GLU A 833 -26.49 -4.44 -10.01
N ILE A 834 -25.95 -5.33 -9.18
CA ILE A 834 -24.66 -6.03 -9.42
C ILE A 834 -24.77 -7.01 -10.60
N ASN A 835 -25.91 -7.70 -10.70
CA ASN A 835 -26.32 -8.61 -11.77
C ASN A 835 -25.36 -9.78 -12.17
N GLU A 836 -24.21 -9.93 -11.53
CA GLU A 836 -23.18 -10.94 -11.82
C GLU A 836 -23.69 -12.41 -11.85
N THR A 837 -23.25 -13.16 -12.85
CA THR A 837 -23.61 -14.58 -13.05
C THR A 837 -23.17 -15.48 -11.89
N ARG A 838 -22.02 -15.20 -11.26
CA ARG A 838 -21.51 -15.95 -10.09
C ARG A 838 -22.44 -15.88 -8.87
N LEU A 839 -23.31 -14.87 -8.78
CA LEU A 839 -24.25 -14.68 -7.67
C LEU A 839 -25.64 -15.27 -7.92
N ASN A 840 -25.87 -15.90 -9.08
CA ASN A 840 -27.19 -16.41 -9.47
C ASN A 840 -27.79 -17.41 -8.48
N GLN A 841 -26.98 -18.29 -7.87
CA GLN A 841 -27.45 -19.23 -6.84
C GLN A 841 -27.92 -18.51 -5.56
N ARG A 842 -27.23 -17.44 -5.14
CA ARG A 842 -27.63 -16.59 -4.01
C ARG A 842 -28.95 -15.87 -4.31
N ARG A 843 -29.07 -15.25 -5.49
CA ARG A 843 -30.28 -14.54 -5.92
C ARG A 843 -31.50 -15.46 -5.96
N ILE A 844 -31.34 -16.69 -6.46
CA ILE A 844 -32.40 -17.72 -6.46
C ILE A 844 -32.75 -18.16 -5.02
N ALA A 845 -31.77 -18.35 -4.14
CA ALA A 845 -32.01 -18.70 -2.73
C ALA A 845 -32.78 -17.60 -1.99
N CYS A 846 -32.41 -16.32 -2.17
CA CYS A 846 -33.11 -15.18 -1.58
C CYS A 846 -34.54 -15.02 -2.13
N SER A 847 -34.75 -15.20 -3.44
CA SER A 847 -36.08 -15.20 -4.06
C SER A 847 -36.98 -16.30 -3.49
N ARG A 848 -36.49 -17.54 -3.38
CA ARG A 848 -37.22 -18.62 -2.68
C ARG A 848 -37.51 -18.24 -1.24
N TYR A 849 -36.51 -17.75 -0.51
CA TYR A 849 -36.65 -17.45 0.91
C TYR A 849 -37.74 -16.41 1.17
N LEU A 850 -37.83 -15.35 0.35
CA LEU A 850 -38.93 -14.37 0.43
C LEU A 850 -40.32 -15.04 0.26
N GLY A 851 -40.44 -16.03 -0.62
CA GLY A 851 -41.65 -16.84 -0.75
C GLY A 851 -41.95 -17.67 0.51
N GLU A 852 -40.95 -18.29 1.11
CA GLU A 852 -41.12 -19.02 2.39
C GLU A 852 -41.45 -18.07 3.55
N LEU A 853 -40.90 -16.84 3.59
CA LEU A 853 -41.25 -15.82 4.59
C LEU A 853 -42.74 -15.43 4.51
N TYR A 854 -43.32 -15.41 3.31
CA TYR A 854 -44.78 -15.27 3.15
C TYR A 854 -45.52 -16.52 3.65
N ASN A 855 -45.04 -17.72 3.30
CA ASN A 855 -45.65 -18.99 3.71
C ASN A 855 -45.71 -19.16 5.25
N TYR A 856 -44.78 -18.55 5.98
CA TYR A 856 -44.74 -18.51 7.45
C TYR A 856 -45.26 -17.18 8.05
N CYS A 857 -46.02 -16.40 7.28
CA CYS A 857 -46.71 -15.18 7.70
C CYS A 857 -45.81 -14.06 8.29
N LEU A 858 -44.55 -13.99 7.88
CA LEU A 858 -43.63 -12.89 8.24
C LEU A 858 -43.76 -11.68 7.31
N VAL A 859 -44.32 -11.85 6.11
CA VAL A 859 -44.59 -10.78 5.15
C VAL A 859 -45.94 -10.93 4.49
N GLU A 860 -46.55 -9.82 4.07
CA GLU A 860 -47.85 -9.81 3.39
C GLU A 860 -47.74 -10.00 1.86
N SER A 861 -48.85 -10.39 1.22
CA SER A 861 -48.90 -10.50 -0.26
C SER A 861 -48.62 -9.15 -0.96
N GLY A 862 -48.88 -8.02 -0.28
CA GLY A 862 -48.46 -6.68 -0.70
C GLY A 862 -47.02 -6.64 -1.17
N LEU A 863 -46.11 -7.13 -0.33
CA LEU A 863 -44.67 -7.14 -0.58
C LEU A 863 -44.28 -8.10 -1.70
N ILE A 864 -44.85 -9.31 -1.72
CA ILE A 864 -44.56 -10.33 -2.74
C ILE A 864 -44.88 -9.82 -4.14
N PHE A 865 -46.04 -9.19 -4.34
CA PHE A 865 -46.37 -8.58 -5.63
C PHE A 865 -45.46 -7.40 -5.99
N ASN A 866 -45.03 -6.58 -5.01
CA ASN A 866 -44.08 -5.49 -5.28
C ASN A 866 -42.73 -6.02 -5.77
N THR A 867 -42.19 -7.08 -5.17
CA THR A 867 -40.93 -7.72 -5.62
C THR A 867 -41.11 -8.41 -6.96
N LEU A 868 -42.23 -9.13 -7.18
CA LEU A 868 -42.56 -9.75 -8.47
C LEU A 868 -42.60 -8.72 -9.61
N HIS A 869 -43.25 -7.57 -9.41
CA HIS A 869 -43.22 -6.46 -10.37
C HIS A 869 -41.81 -5.87 -10.52
N SER A 870 -41.06 -5.70 -9.42
CA SER A 870 -39.69 -5.18 -9.48
C SER A 870 -38.75 -6.06 -10.32
N PHE A 871 -38.93 -7.38 -10.37
CA PHE A 871 -38.11 -8.25 -11.24
C PHE A 871 -38.23 -7.89 -12.73
N ILE A 872 -39.42 -7.45 -13.17
CA ILE A 872 -39.75 -7.24 -14.59
C ILE A 872 -39.83 -5.75 -15.00
N SER A 873 -39.67 -4.82 -14.06
CA SER A 873 -39.66 -3.37 -14.34
C SER A 873 -38.38 -2.64 -13.93
N PHE A 874 -37.62 -3.15 -12.95
CA PHE A 874 -36.42 -2.46 -12.46
C PHE A 874 -35.26 -2.59 -13.46
N GLY A 875 -34.90 -1.46 -14.09
CA GLY A 875 -33.84 -1.42 -15.10
C GLY A 875 -34.16 -2.17 -16.40
N VAL A 876 -35.45 -2.35 -16.72
CA VAL A 876 -35.94 -3.04 -17.91
C VAL A 876 -36.50 -2.02 -18.90
N ASP A 877 -36.02 -2.03 -20.14
CA ASP A 877 -36.66 -1.31 -21.24
C ASP A 877 -37.61 -2.23 -22.03
N LEU A 878 -38.78 -1.70 -22.39
CA LEU A 878 -39.81 -2.36 -23.20
C LEU A 878 -40.05 -1.64 -24.54
N SER A 879 -39.17 -0.70 -24.91
CA SER A 879 -39.12 -0.04 -26.22
C SER A 879 -39.07 -1.03 -27.39
N ASP A 880 -39.34 -0.56 -28.60
CA ASP A 880 -39.33 -1.43 -29.78
C ASP A 880 -38.02 -1.27 -30.57
N PRO A 881 -37.11 -2.27 -30.57
CA PRO A 881 -35.85 -2.20 -31.30
C PRO A 881 -36.02 -2.24 -32.82
N THR A 882 -37.25 -2.37 -33.32
CA THR A 882 -37.59 -2.32 -34.76
C THR A 882 -38.33 -1.05 -35.18
N ALA A 883 -38.62 -0.13 -34.25
CA ALA A 883 -39.22 1.15 -34.59
C ALA A 883 -38.19 2.11 -35.24
N PRO A 884 -38.52 2.78 -36.36
CA PRO A 884 -37.62 3.75 -36.97
C PRO A 884 -37.47 4.98 -36.07
N GLU A 885 -36.21 5.38 -35.83
CA GLU A 885 -35.85 6.41 -34.87
C GLU A 885 -36.60 7.74 -35.07
N GLN A 886 -37.39 8.16 -34.08
CA GLN A 886 -37.93 9.51 -34.00
C GLN A 886 -37.74 10.10 -32.60
N SER A 887 -36.75 10.99 -32.48
CA SER A 887 -36.60 11.97 -31.40
C SER A 887 -36.30 11.46 -29.97
N SER A 888 -35.32 10.57 -29.84
CA SER A 888 -34.43 10.56 -28.67
C SER A 888 -32.98 10.47 -29.14
N GLN A 889 -32.07 11.25 -28.55
CA GLN A 889 -30.63 11.05 -28.73
C GLN A 889 -30.26 9.64 -28.25
N PRO A 890 -29.24 8.98 -28.84
CA PRO A 890 -28.66 7.81 -28.19
C PRO A 890 -28.21 8.20 -26.77
N PRO A 891 -28.39 7.33 -25.76
CA PRO A 891 -27.78 7.55 -24.46
C PRO A 891 -26.25 7.61 -24.63
N ALA A 892 -25.56 8.29 -23.71
CA ALA A 892 -24.11 8.23 -23.65
C ALA A 892 -23.63 6.79 -23.46
N ALA A 893 -22.45 6.46 -23.99
CA ALA A 893 -21.92 5.09 -24.04
C ALA A 893 -21.72 4.43 -22.65
N ASP A 894 -21.78 5.22 -21.57
CA ASP A 894 -21.54 4.80 -20.19
C ASP A 894 -22.76 4.14 -19.50
N TYR A 895 -23.89 3.96 -20.19
CA TYR A 895 -25.12 3.47 -19.55
C TYR A 895 -25.19 1.93 -19.43
N ILE A 896 -24.78 1.41 -18.27
CA ILE A 896 -24.85 -0.03 -17.94
C ILE A 896 -26.31 -0.51 -17.96
N SER A 897 -26.63 -1.44 -18.87
CA SER A 897 -27.94 -2.10 -18.91
C SER A 897 -28.07 -3.14 -17.80
N LEU A 898 -29.03 -2.95 -16.89
CA LEU A 898 -29.30 -3.86 -15.75
C LEU A 898 -30.09 -5.13 -16.14
N ASP A 899 -30.46 -5.26 -17.41
CA ASP A 899 -31.09 -6.47 -17.96
C ASP A 899 -30.73 -6.69 -19.45
N PRO A 900 -29.44 -6.96 -19.77
CA PRO A 900 -28.97 -7.09 -21.15
C PRO A 900 -29.64 -8.27 -21.87
N PRO A 901 -29.68 -8.30 -23.22
CA PRO A 901 -30.54 -9.22 -23.97
C PRO A 901 -30.41 -10.70 -23.58
N GLU A 902 -29.18 -11.18 -23.41
CA GLU A 902 -28.89 -12.59 -23.10
C GLU A 902 -29.29 -13.01 -21.67
N HIS A 903 -29.54 -12.03 -20.79
CA HIS A 903 -29.77 -12.27 -19.37
C HIS A 903 -31.23 -12.65 -19.08
N LEU A 904 -31.48 -13.94 -18.82
CA LEU A 904 -32.83 -14.48 -18.59
C LEU A 904 -33.16 -14.74 -17.10
N LEU A 905 -32.30 -14.35 -16.15
CA LEU A 905 -32.49 -14.70 -14.73
C LEU A 905 -33.74 -14.07 -14.10
N ARG A 906 -34.17 -12.87 -14.53
CA ARG A 906 -35.39 -12.23 -13.99
C ARG A 906 -36.62 -13.12 -14.16
N ILE A 907 -36.70 -13.88 -15.25
CA ILE A 907 -37.75 -14.89 -15.50
C ILE A 907 -37.63 -16.01 -14.45
N ARG A 908 -36.43 -16.59 -14.27
CA ARG A 908 -36.17 -17.62 -13.26
C ARG A 908 -36.52 -17.15 -11.83
N LEU A 909 -36.15 -15.92 -11.44
CA LEU A 909 -36.47 -15.37 -10.11
C LEU A 909 -37.97 -15.21 -9.90
N SER A 910 -38.69 -14.73 -10.91
CA SER A 910 -40.16 -14.60 -10.90
C SER A 910 -40.83 -15.96 -10.78
N CYS A 911 -40.39 -16.95 -11.57
CA CYS A 911 -40.89 -18.32 -11.50
C CYS A 911 -40.62 -18.99 -10.15
N VAL A 912 -39.42 -18.83 -9.57
CA VAL A 912 -39.08 -19.42 -8.25
C VAL A 912 -39.96 -18.85 -7.13
N LEU A 913 -40.22 -17.54 -7.13
CA LEU A 913 -41.11 -16.92 -6.14
C LEU A 913 -42.56 -17.40 -6.33
N LEU A 914 -43.04 -17.44 -7.58
CA LEU A 914 -44.36 -17.97 -7.93
C LEU A 914 -44.55 -19.46 -7.58
N GLN A 915 -43.53 -20.31 -7.78
CA GLN A 915 -43.56 -21.73 -7.38
C GLN A 915 -43.57 -21.89 -5.85
N THR A 916 -43.00 -20.95 -5.11
CA THR A 916 -42.88 -21.05 -3.63
C THR A 916 -44.14 -20.60 -2.90
N CYS A 917 -44.82 -19.54 -3.37
CA CYS A 917 -46.01 -18.99 -2.70
C CYS A 917 -47.21 -18.69 -3.61
N GLY A 918 -47.08 -18.79 -4.94
CA GLY A 918 -48.15 -18.40 -5.88
C GLY A 918 -49.43 -19.23 -5.77
N GLN A 919 -49.33 -20.47 -5.26
CA GLN A 919 -50.50 -21.34 -5.02
C GLN A 919 -51.50 -20.77 -4.01
N TYR A 920 -51.06 -19.85 -3.13
CA TYR A 920 -51.92 -19.17 -2.16
C TYR A 920 -52.61 -17.92 -2.74
N PHE A 921 -52.42 -17.63 -4.03
CA PHE A 921 -53.06 -16.53 -4.76
C PHE A 921 -54.13 -17.06 -5.73
N ASP A 922 -54.92 -18.03 -5.29
CA ASP A 922 -56.02 -18.67 -6.04
C ASP A 922 -57.37 -17.94 -5.87
N THR A 923 -57.53 -17.18 -4.78
CA THR A 923 -58.80 -16.63 -4.28
C THR A 923 -58.75 -15.11 -4.03
N GLY A 924 -59.95 -14.50 -3.91
CA GLY A 924 -60.14 -13.11 -3.48
C GLY A 924 -59.46 -12.05 -4.35
N SER A 925 -58.90 -11.03 -3.68
CA SER A 925 -58.14 -9.93 -4.31
C SER A 925 -56.76 -10.39 -4.79
N ASN A 926 -56.10 -11.30 -4.07
CA ASN A 926 -54.79 -11.86 -4.45
C ASN A 926 -54.85 -12.60 -5.79
N LYS A 927 -55.94 -13.34 -6.07
CA LYS A 927 -56.20 -13.92 -7.39
C LYS A 927 -56.10 -12.88 -8.50
N LYS A 928 -56.87 -11.79 -8.36
CA LYS A 928 -56.96 -10.69 -9.35
C LYS A 928 -55.61 -9.97 -9.53
N ARG A 929 -54.77 -9.91 -8.49
CA ARG A 929 -53.39 -9.38 -8.55
C ARG A 929 -52.44 -10.33 -9.30
N LEU A 930 -52.52 -11.64 -9.05
CA LEU A 930 -51.73 -12.63 -9.80
C LEU A 930 -52.16 -12.69 -11.27
N ASP A 931 -53.46 -12.71 -11.55
CA ASP A 931 -54.01 -12.72 -12.91
C ASP A 931 -53.52 -11.52 -13.73
N ALA A 932 -53.32 -10.35 -13.10
CA ALA A 932 -52.69 -9.18 -13.71
C ALA A 932 -51.18 -9.34 -13.86
N TYR A 933 -50.47 -9.74 -12.79
CA TYR A 933 -49.02 -9.91 -12.83
C TYR A 933 -48.57 -10.88 -13.94
N LEU A 934 -49.29 -11.97 -14.15
CA LEU A 934 -48.98 -12.95 -15.20
C LEU A 934 -49.05 -12.36 -16.62
N LEU A 935 -49.90 -11.34 -16.87
CA LEU A 935 -49.93 -10.66 -18.16
C LEU A 935 -48.70 -9.76 -18.38
N TYR A 936 -48.23 -9.07 -17.32
CA TYR A 936 -46.98 -8.31 -17.37
C TYR A 936 -45.74 -9.23 -17.49
N LEU A 937 -45.71 -10.35 -16.76
CA LEU A 937 -44.64 -11.35 -16.86
C LEU A 937 -44.60 -11.98 -18.27
N GLN A 938 -45.77 -12.22 -18.89
CA GLN A 938 -45.87 -12.66 -20.27
C GLN A 938 -45.31 -11.63 -21.27
N GLN A 939 -45.63 -10.35 -21.09
CA GLN A 939 -45.08 -9.27 -21.93
C GLN A 939 -43.54 -9.19 -21.80
N TYR A 940 -43.01 -9.37 -20.59
CA TYR A 940 -41.57 -9.40 -20.32
C TYR A 940 -40.88 -10.65 -20.88
N TYR A 941 -41.47 -11.84 -20.73
CA TYR A 941 -40.98 -13.08 -21.36
C TYR A 941 -40.84 -12.90 -22.89
N TRP A 942 -41.88 -12.35 -23.53
CA TRP A 942 -41.85 -12.06 -24.97
C TRP A 942 -40.93 -10.91 -25.35
N SER A 943 -40.67 -9.94 -24.45
CA SER A 943 -39.72 -8.85 -24.73
C SER A 943 -38.28 -9.33 -24.78
N LYS A 944 -37.91 -10.35 -23.98
CA LYS A 944 -36.63 -11.06 -24.08
C LYS A 944 -36.59 -12.00 -25.29
N ARG A 945 -37.63 -12.84 -25.49
CA ARG A 945 -37.67 -13.84 -26.57
C ARG A 945 -37.53 -13.25 -27.98
N ARG A 946 -38.05 -12.04 -28.22
CA ARG A 946 -37.98 -11.36 -29.54
C ARG A 946 -36.63 -10.73 -29.87
N GLN A 947 -35.64 -10.76 -28.98
CA GLN A 947 -34.36 -10.06 -29.18
C GLN A 947 -33.52 -10.74 -30.26
N LEU A 948 -32.83 -9.94 -31.10
CA LEU A 948 -32.09 -10.40 -32.29
C LEU A 948 -31.02 -11.48 -31.99
N VAL A 949 -30.51 -11.51 -30.75
CA VAL A 949 -29.55 -12.54 -30.30
C VAL A 949 -30.12 -13.96 -30.31
N TRP A 950 -31.45 -14.12 -30.33
CA TRP A 950 -32.16 -15.40 -30.38
C TRP A 950 -32.73 -15.75 -31.76
N SER A 951 -32.35 -15.02 -32.82
CA SER A 951 -32.97 -15.15 -34.16
C SER A 951 -32.18 -15.94 -35.20
N SER A 952 -30.97 -16.42 -34.90
CA SER A 952 -30.22 -17.33 -35.77
C SER A 952 -30.56 -18.80 -35.47
N GLU A 953 -30.50 -19.66 -36.49
CA GLU A 953 -30.70 -21.10 -36.32
C GLU A 953 -29.66 -21.73 -35.37
N ASP A 954 -28.46 -21.15 -35.32
CA ASP A 954 -27.36 -21.57 -34.44
C ASP A 954 -27.53 -21.12 -32.97
N ARG A 955 -28.44 -20.18 -32.66
CA ARG A 955 -28.64 -19.65 -31.30
C ARG A 955 -30.12 -19.45 -30.93
N PRO A 956 -30.93 -20.52 -30.86
CA PRO A 956 -32.34 -20.44 -30.48
C PRO A 956 -32.52 -20.00 -29.01
N PHE A 957 -33.70 -19.46 -28.70
CA PHE A 957 -34.08 -19.13 -27.32
C PHE A 957 -34.04 -20.38 -26.40
N PRO A 958 -33.51 -20.31 -25.17
CA PRO A 958 -33.34 -21.49 -24.31
C PRO A 958 -34.66 -22.17 -23.91
N LEU A 959 -34.83 -23.42 -24.35
CA LEU A 959 -36.03 -24.23 -24.10
C LEU A 959 -36.31 -24.46 -22.61
N ASP A 960 -35.28 -24.52 -21.76
CA ASP A 960 -35.45 -24.69 -20.30
C ASP A 960 -36.16 -23.49 -19.67
N ILE A 961 -35.96 -22.28 -20.21
CA ILE A 961 -36.66 -21.06 -19.78
C ILE A 961 -38.11 -21.05 -20.28
N GLU A 962 -38.35 -21.53 -21.51
CA GLU A 962 -39.70 -21.67 -22.07
C GLU A 962 -40.54 -22.71 -21.31
N TYR A 963 -39.97 -23.88 -20.98
CA TYR A 963 -40.63 -24.86 -20.11
C TYR A 963 -40.84 -24.33 -18.69
N LEU A 964 -39.82 -23.74 -18.04
CA LEU A 964 -39.95 -23.20 -16.69
C LEU A 964 -41.03 -22.12 -16.58
N TYR A 965 -41.11 -21.22 -17.55
CA TYR A 965 -42.17 -20.21 -17.63
C TYR A 965 -43.54 -20.89 -17.78
N THR A 966 -43.69 -21.74 -18.80
CA THR A 966 -44.98 -22.36 -19.15
C THR A 966 -45.51 -23.24 -18.03
N GLU A 967 -44.70 -24.15 -17.49
CA GLU A 967 -45.09 -25.02 -16.36
C GLU A 967 -45.49 -24.22 -15.11
N THR A 968 -44.79 -23.12 -14.81
CA THR A 968 -45.12 -22.27 -13.65
C THR A 968 -46.44 -21.53 -13.84
N VAL A 969 -46.69 -20.99 -15.03
CA VAL A 969 -47.95 -20.30 -15.34
C VAL A 969 -49.11 -21.28 -15.36
N ASP A 970 -48.97 -22.42 -16.03
CA ASP A 970 -50.03 -23.43 -16.17
C ASP A 970 -50.35 -24.10 -14.83
N SER A 971 -49.35 -24.37 -13.99
CA SER A 971 -49.56 -24.92 -12.64
C SER A 971 -50.34 -23.97 -11.74
N LEU A 972 -50.24 -22.65 -11.94
CA LEU A 972 -50.99 -21.64 -11.17
C LEU A 972 -52.33 -21.29 -11.82
N ARG A 973 -52.43 -21.40 -13.15
CA ARG A 973 -53.59 -21.05 -13.97
C ARG A 973 -53.72 -21.97 -15.20
N PRO A 974 -54.30 -23.17 -15.06
CA PRO A 974 -54.49 -24.13 -16.17
C PRO A 974 -55.43 -23.67 -17.32
N LYS A 975 -55.94 -22.43 -17.25
CA LYS A 975 -56.77 -21.78 -18.28
C LYS A 975 -56.18 -20.41 -18.70
N PHE A 976 -54.90 -20.16 -18.42
CA PHE A 976 -54.23 -18.93 -18.85
C PHE A 976 -54.11 -18.89 -20.38
N LYS A 977 -54.27 -17.70 -20.97
CA LYS A 977 -54.06 -17.54 -22.41
C LYS A 977 -52.62 -17.10 -22.66
N HIS A 978 -51.79 -18.08 -23.06
CA HIS A 978 -50.49 -17.78 -23.62
C HIS A 978 -50.63 -17.01 -24.94
N ALA A 979 -49.83 -15.95 -25.09
CA ALA A 979 -49.70 -15.17 -26.31
C ALA A 979 -48.70 -15.84 -27.26
N ASN A 980 -48.95 -15.72 -28.56
CA ASN A 980 -48.13 -16.34 -29.61
C ASN A 980 -46.95 -15.46 -30.06
N ASP A 981 -46.98 -14.17 -29.71
CA ASP A 981 -45.92 -13.20 -29.96
C ASP A 981 -45.99 -12.00 -28.98
N PHE A 982 -45.01 -11.10 -29.06
CA PHE A 982 -44.94 -9.89 -28.22
C PHE A 982 -46.05 -8.87 -28.50
N GLN A 983 -46.60 -8.83 -29.71
CA GLN A 983 -47.66 -7.88 -30.08
C GLN A 983 -48.99 -8.31 -29.44
N GLU A 984 -49.32 -9.61 -29.48
CA GLU A 984 -50.43 -10.17 -28.72
C GLU A 984 -50.24 -10.00 -27.21
N ALA A 985 -49.04 -10.29 -26.68
CA ALA A 985 -48.74 -10.10 -25.26
C ALA A 985 -48.95 -8.65 -24.81
N ARG A 986 -48.45 -7.68 -25.60
CA ARG A 986 -48.67 -6.24 -25.37
C ARG A 986 -50.14 -5.86 -25.45
N LEU A 987 -50.90 -6.35 -26.45
CA LEU A 987 -52.33 -6.07 -26.59
C LEU A 987 -53.17 -6.56 -25.40
N LEU A 988 -52.78 -7.66 -24.75
CA LEU A 988 -53.44 -8.15 -23.53
C LEU A 988 -53.19 -7.21 -22.34
N VAL A 989 -51.96 -6.71 -22.16
CA VAL A 989 -51.63 -5.70 -21.13
C VAL A 989 -52.34 -4.38 -21.41
N ASP A 990 -52.24 -3.86 -22.65
CA ASP A 990 -52.94 -2.66 -23.13
C ASP A 990 -54.46 -2.70 -22.82
N LYS A 991 -55.09 -3.87 -22.97
CA LYS A 991 -56.51 -4.09 -22.66
C LYS A 991 -56.78 -4.04 -21.15
N GLN A 992 -55.89 -4.63 -20.34
CA GLN A 992 -56.01 -4.60 -18.88
C GLN A 992 -55.80 -3.20 -18.31
N GLU A 993 -54.79 -2.47 -18.77
CA GLU A 993 -54.52 -1.10 -18.32
C GLU A 993 -55.68 -0.16 -18.62
N LYS A 994 -56.27 -0.24 -19.83
CA LYS A 994 -57.46 0.54 -20.19
C LYS A 994 -58.66 0.20 -19.31
N ALA A 995 -58.85 -1.07 -18.96
CA ALA A 995 -59.90 -1.48 -18.01
C ALA A 995 -59.63 -1.01 -16.57
N PHE A 996 -58.36 -1.00 -16.13
CA PHE A 996 -57.98 -0.51 -14.81
C PHE A 996 -58.12 1.01 -14.70
N LEU A 997 -57.66 1.77 -15.71
CA LEU A 997 -57.82 3.22 -15.81
C LEU A 997 -59.31 3.62 -15.79
N ALA A 998 -60.15 2.95 -16.59
CA ALA A 998 -61.60 3.20 -16.59
C ALA A 998 -62.26 2.88 -15.22
N LYS A 999 -61.69 1.96 -14.42
CA LYS A 999 -62.13 1.71 -13.05
C LYS A 999 -61.62 2.79 -12.08
N LEU A 1000 -60.39 3.26 -12.25
CA LEU A 1000 -59.78 4.35 -11.49
C LEU A 1000 -60.55 5.67 -11.68
N GLU A 1001 -60.90 6.02 -12.92
CA GLU A 1001 -61.73 7.19 -13.24
C GLU A 1001 -63.10 7.14 -12.56
N ARG A 1002 -63.73 5.95 -12.50
CA ARG A 1002 -65.00 5.73 -11.77
C ARG A 1002 -64.85 5.84 -10.25
N VAL A 1003 -63.74 5.38 -9.67
CA VAL A 1003 -63.47 5.50 -8.23
C VAL A 1003 -63.16 6.96 -7.85
N ALA A 1004 -62.38 7.66 -8.67
CA ALA A 1004 -62.12 9.10 -8.50
C ALA A 1004 -63.44 9.90 -8.54
N ALA A 1005 -64.33 9.61 -9.51
CA ALA A 1005 -65.64 10.23 -9.58
C ALA A 1005 -66.51 9.96 -8.33
N LYS A 1006 -66.50 8.73 -7.79
CA LYS A 1006 -67.22 8.40 -6.53
C LYS A 1006 -66.64 9.14 -5.31
N LEU A 1007 -65.31 9.21 -5.17
CA LEU A 1007 -64.66 9.97 -4.10
C LEU A 1007 -64.99 11.47 -4.18
N GLN A 1008 -65.04 12.02 -5.39
CA GLN A 1008 -65.37 13.43 -5.61
C GLN A 1008 -66.84 13.75 -5.25
N GLN A 1009 -67.77 12.80 -5.47
CA GLN A 1009 -69.15 12.89 -4.98
C GLN A 1009 -69.27 12.74 -3.46
N GLN A 1010 -68.37 12.00 -2.82
CA GLN A 1010 -68.30 11.90 -1.35
C GLN A 1010 -67.76 13.19 -0.70
N SER A 1011 -66.79 13.88 -1.33
CA SER A 1011 -66.39 15.22 -0.85
C SER A 1011 -67.51 16.26 -1.00
N ASP A 1012 -68.26 16.23 -2.12
CA ASP A 1012 -69.35 17.18 -2.38
C ASP A 1012 -70.56 16.98 -1.44
N THR A 1013 -70.72 15.78 -0.86
CA THR A 1013 -71.77 15.49 0.14
C THR A 1013 -71.30 15.80 1.58
N ALA A 1014 -70.04 15.56 1.90
CA ALA A 1014 -69.45 16.00 3.18
C ALA A 1014 -69.46 17.53 3.34
N ALA A 1015 -69.31 18.29 2.25
CA ALA A 1015 -69.33 19.75 2.22
C ALA A 1015 -70.67 20.41 2.63
N ARG A 1016 -71.68 19.64 3.04
CA ARG A 1016 -73.04 20.14 3.35
C ARG A 1016 -73.47 19.97 4.82
N GLY A 1017 -72.60 19.43 5.69
CA GLY A 1017 -72.77 19.38 7.14
C GLY A 1017 -71.75 20.27 7.86
N GLN A 1018 -72.13 20.88 8.99
CA GLN A 1018 -71.23 21.77 9.73
C GLN A 1018 -70.10 21.00 10.42
N LEU A 1019 -68.86 21.38 10.15
CA LEU A 1019 -67.68 20.89 10.86
C LEU A 1019 -67.48 21.72 12.15
N THR A 1020 -67.47 21.06 13.31
CA THR A 1020 -67.11 21.68 14.60
C THR A 1020 -65.68 21.32 15.00
N THR A 1021 -64.93 22.31 15.48
CA THR A 1021 -63.50 22.23 15.81
C THR A 1021 -63.19 21.51 17.12
N ILE A 1022 -62.02 20.85 17.18
CA ILE A 1022 -61.08 20.63 18.31
C ILE A 1022 -59.89 19.85 17.71
N VAL A 1023 -58.70 20.45 17.53
CA VAL A 1023 -57.59 20.69 18.50
C VAL A 1023 -56.74 19.42 18.75
N GLU A 1024 -55.42 19.62 18.81
CA GLU A 1024 -54.36 18.59 18.80
C GLU A 1024 -53.93 18.17 20.22
N ALA A 1025 -53.30 16.99 20.38
CA ALA A 1025 -52.01 16.82 21.08
C ALA A 1025 -51.49 15.36 21.13
N SER A 1026 -50.15 15.29 21.19
CA SER A 1026 -49.14 14.24 21.37
C SER A 1026 -49.36 13.02 22.31
N GLY A 1027 -48.50 12.00 22.17
CA GLY A 1027 -48.34 10.86 23.11
C GLY A 1027 -47.49 9.69 22.55
N VAL A 1028 -46.61 9.07 23.34
CA VAL A 1028 -45.58 8.11 22.88
C VAL A 1028 -45.59 6.75 23.60
N ALA A 1029 -45.56 5.67 22.81
CA ALA A 1029 -45.13 4.27 23.10
C ALA A 1029 -45.81 3.42 24.21
N GLY A 1030 -45.86 2.10 24.00
CA GLY A 1030 -46.12 1.08 25.04
C GLY A 1030 -47.09 -0.04 24.65
N ALA A 1031 -46.59 -1.14 24.07
CA ALA A 1031 -47.39 -2.35 23.77
C ALA A 1031 -47.89 -3.05 25.07
N THR A 1032 -49.03 -3.74 25.12
CA THR A 1032 -49.39 -4.91 24.29
C THR A 1032 -50.90 -5.24 24.29
N SER A 1033 -51.40 -5.73 23.15
CA SER A 1033 -52.59 -6.60 22.94
C SER A 1033 -53.81 -6.51 23.88
N THR A 1034 -54.96 -6.03 23.39
CA THR A 1034 -55.99 -6.88 22.74
C THR A 1034 -57.15 -6.07 22.13
N ALA A 1035 -57.32 -6.17 20.80
CA ALA A 1035 -58.61 -6.01 20.10
C ALA A 1035 -58.51 -6.87 18.82
N SER A 1036 -59.39 -7.84 18.56
CA SER A 1036 -60.83 -7.67 18.29
C SER A 1036 -61.11 -6.78 17.07
N GLY A 1037 -60.43 -7.04 15.96
CA GLY A 1037 -60.80 -6.52 14.64
C GLY A 1037 -62.15 -7.07 14.18
N THR A 1038 -63.24 -6.44 14.62
CA THR A 1038 -64.60 -6.77 14.17
C THR A 1038 -64.83 -6.25 12.77
N SER A 1039 -64.93 -7.17 11.80
CA SER A 1039 -66.02 -7.23 10.84
C SER A 1039 -66.66 -5.89 10.45
N ALA A 1040 -66.06 -5.18 9.51
CA ALA A 1040 -66.85 -4.46 8.52
C ALA A 1040 -67.22 -5.49 7.44
N THR A 1041 -68.51 -5.70 7.20
CA THR A 1041 -68.99 -6.67 6.22
C THR A 1041 -68.80 -6.15 4.80
N GLU A 1042 -68.26 -6.99 3.91
CA GLU A 1042 -68.58 -6.91 2.48
C GLU A 1042 -69.94 -7.59 2.31
N ASP A 1043 -71.02 -6.84 2.56
CA ASP A 1043 -72.37 -7.26 2.16
C ASP A 1043 -72.55 -7.02 0.65
N GLU A 1044 -73.16 -7.99 -0.02
CA GLU A 1044 -73.41 -8.01 -1.47
C GLU A 1044 -74.74 -7.29 -1.78
N ASP A 1045 -74.79 -6.56 -2.90
CA ASP A 1045 -76.03 -6.08 -3.54
C ASP A 1045 -75.88 -6.36 -5.05
N ASP A 1046 -76.68 -7.29 -5.57
CA ASP A 1046 -76.73 -7.70 -6.99
C ASP A 1046 -77.77 -6.87 -7.79
N GLU A 1047 -77.58 -6.73 -9.11
CA GLU A 1047 -78.64 -6.48 -10.11
C GLU A 1047 -78.32 -7.21 -11.45
N ASP A 1048 -79.35 -7.73 -12.11
CA ASP A 1048 -79.38 -8.52 -13.37
C ASP A 1048 -79.28 -7.63 -14.66
N ASP A 1049 -79.27 -8.08 -15.93
CA ASP A 1049 -79.40 -9.39 -16.62
C ASP A 1049 -78.06 -9.74 -17.39
N ASP A 1050 -77.88 -10.69 -18.34
CA ASP A 1050 -78.73 -11.69 -19.04
C ASP A 1050 -77.96 -13.01 -19.43
N ASP A 1051 -78.72 -14.11 -19.63
CA ASP A 1051 -78.62 -15.36 -20.45
C ASP A 1051 -77.31 -15.77 -21.25
N GLU A 1052 -77.10 -17.00 -21.75
CA GLU A 1052 -77.93 -18.22 -21.98
C GLU A 1052 -77.28 -19.53 -21.42
N GLU A 1053 -78.09 -20.59 -21.28
CA GLU A 1053 -77.71 -21.96 -20.91
C GLU A 1053 -77.12 -22.78 -22.08
N GLU A 1054 -76.32 -23.81 -21.80
CA GLU A 1054 -76.57 -25.14 -22.41
C GLU A 1054 -76.21 -26.25 -21.42
N ASP A 1055 -77.15 -27.16 -21.18
CA ASP A 1055 -77.14 -28.08 -20.04
C ASP A 1055 -76.37 -29.39 -20.33
N GLY A 1056 -75.87 -30.05 -19.27
CA GLY A 1056 -74.85 -31.10 -19.40
C GLY A 1056 -74.81 -32.13 -18.27
N ASP A 1057 -75.97 -32.47 -17.71
CA ASP A 1057 -76.12 -33.52 -16.68
C ASP A 1057 -75.58 -34.89 -17.15
N ASP A 1058 -74.77 -35.57 -16.32
CA ASP A 1058 -75.35 -36.61 -15.45
C ASP A 1058 -74.37 -37.17 -14.38
N GLU A 1059 -74.80 -37.04 -13.12
CA GLU A 1059 -74.64 -37.92 -11.95
C GLU A 1059 -73.45 -38.89 -11.64
N ARG A 1060 -72.96 -38.70 -10.40
CA ARG A 1060 -72.71 -39.70 -9.31
C ARG A 1060 -71.48 -40.64 -9.33
N GLY A 1061 -70.74 -40.61 -8.21
CA GLY A 1061 -69.73 -41.64 -7.86
C GLY A 1061 -69.09 -41.57 -6.45
N GLY A 1062 -69.74 -40.96 -5.45
CA GLY A 1062 -69.03 -40.42 -4.27
C GLY A 1062 -68.77 -41.32 -3.04
N GLY A 1063 -67.68 -41.03 -2.33
CA GLY A 1063 -67.47 -41.37 -0.91
C GLY A 1063 -66.01 -41.63 -0.48
N LYS A 1064 -65.60 -41.44 0.79
CA LYS A 1064 -66.30 -40.87 1.97
C LYS A 1064 -65.32 -40.71 3.16
N ARG A 1065 -65.64 -39.80 4.12
CA ARG A 1065 -65.23 -39.78 5.57
C ARG A 1065 -63.79 -39.33 5.93
N ARG A 1066 -63.51 -38.64 7.06
CA ARG A 1066 -64.37 -37.97 8.10
C ARG A 1066 -63.56 -37.10 9.11
N SER A 1067 -64.20 -36.06 9.69
CA SER A 1067 -64.07 -35.52 11.08
C SER A 1067 -62.70 -34.94 11.53
N GLY A 1068 -62.55 -33.86 12.32
CA GLY A 1068 -63.47 -32.99 13.11
C GLY A 1068 -62.96 -32.85 14.57
N GLY A 1069 -63.21 -31.80 15.37
CA GLY A 1069 -63.79 -30.48 15.13
C GLY A 1069 -64.23 -29.73 16.43
N ARG A 1070 -64.12 -28.37 16.41
CA ARG A 1070 -64.80 -27.35 17.27
C ARG A 1070 -64.33 -27.02 18.72
N ASN A 1071 -64.59 -25.74 19.06
CA ASN A 1071 -64.90 -25.11 20.38
C ASN A 1071 -63.74 -24.71 21.35
N HIS A 1072 -63.80 -23.62 22.15
CA HIS A 1072 -64.60 -22.34 22.14
C HIS A 1072 -64.16 -21.40 23.32
N ARG A 1073 -64.29 -20.05 23.19
CA ARG A 1073 -64.37 -19.00 24.27
C ARG A 1073 -63.10 -18.69 25.13
N ARG A 1074 -63.01 -17.62 25.95
CA ARG A 1074 -63.42 -16.16 25.93
C ARG A 1074 -63.08 -15.51 27.31
N ASP A 1075 -63.08 -14.15 27.41
CA ASP A 1075 -63.20 -13.31 28.66
C ASP A 1075 -61.99 -13.37 29.66
N ASP A 1076 -61.60 -12.39 30.52
CA ASP A 1076 -61.90 -10.94 30.78
C ASP A 1076 -60.73 -10.27 31.59
N ALA A 1077 -60.79 -8.96 31.94
CA ALA A 1077 -59.69 -8.15 32.53
C ALA A 1077 -60.04 -7.25 33.75
N GLY A 1078 -59.07 -6.47 34.27
CA GLY A 1078 -59.21 -5.37 35.26
C GLY A 1078 -57.99 -5.20 36.21
N THR A 1079 -57.64 -4.02 36.77
CA THR A 1079 -58.13 -2.63 36.56
C THR A 1079 -57.17 -1.57 37.16
N ASP A 1080 -57.17 -0.35 36.58
CA ASP A 1080 -56.89 1.02 37.13
C ASP A 1080 -55.61 1.44 37.91
N GLY A 1081 -55.18 2.70 37.72
CA GLY A 1081 -54.23 3.44 38.61
C GLY A 1081 -53.46 4.64 37.99
N ASP A 1082 -53.96 5.88 38.15
CA ASP A 1082 -53.48 7.14 37.51
C ASP A 1082 -52.04 7.66 37.85
N ASN A 1083 -51.31 8.16 36.82
CA ASN A 1083 -51.03 9.59 36.43
C ASN A 1083 -50.84 10.71 37.52
N PRO A 1084 -50.39 11.98 37.24
CA PRO A 1084 -50.08 12.65 35.95
C PRO A 1084 -48.87 13.67 35.89
N GLU A 1085 -48.77 14.39 34.74
CA GLU A 1085 -48.15 15.73 34.47
C GLU A 1085 -46.60 15.90 34.51
N GLY A 1086 -45.92 16.64 33.61
CA GLY A 1086 -46.24 17.37 32.33
C GLY A 1086 -44.97 17.39 31.43
N GLU A 1087 -44.63 18.27 30.47
CA GLU A 1087 -45.12 19.49 29.74
C GLU A 1087 -44.21 19.60 28.46
N ASP A 1088 -44.45 20.19 27.27
CA ASP A 1088 -45.62 20.63 26.48
C ASP A 1088 -45.20 20.83 24.97
N ASP A 1089 -46.09 21.30 24.06
CA ASP A 1089 -45.89 21.48 22.59
C ASP A 1089 -45.78 22.99 22.16
N ALA A 1090 -45.61 23.49 20.91
CA ALA A 1090 -45.65 22.95 19.51
C ALA A 1090 -44.44 23.50 18.67
N ASP A 1091 -44.43 23.98 17.40
CA ASP A 1091 -45.37 24.36 16.30
C ASP A 1091 -44.50 24.44 14.98
N ARG A 1092 -44.81 24.07 13.72
CA ARG A 1092 -45.97 23.67 12.88
C ARG A 1092 -46.55 24.77 11.96
N ALA A 1093 -46.66 24.51 10.63
CA ALA A 1093 -47.30 25.42 9.64
C ALA A 1093 -47.73 24.73 8.32
N SER A 1094 -48.76 25.24 7.63
CA SER A 1094 -49.32 24.78 6.32
C SER A 1094 -50.25 25.87 5.70
N SER A 1095 -50.98 25.78 4.58
CA SER A 1095 -51.30 24.78 3.52
C SER A 1095 -51.80 25.52 2.23
N ASN A 1096 -52.08 24.89 1.07
CA ASN A 1096 -53.46 24.60 0.58
C ASN A 1096 -53.56 24.16 -0.93
N SER A 1097 -54.62 23.37 -1.25
CA SER A 1097 -55.48 23.26 -2.48
C SER A 1097 -55.02 23.76 -3.88
N ALA A 1098 -55.45 23.21 -5.04
CA ALA A 1098 -56.26 22.04 -5.43
C ALA A 1098 -56.18 21.78 -6.99
N THR A 1099 -56.78 20.68 -7.48
CA THR A 1099 -56.85 20.20 -8.88
C THR A 1099 -58.14 20.62 -9.63
N PRO A 1100 -58.39 20.29 -10.94
CA PRO A 1100 -57.55 19.62 -11.96
C PRO A 1100 -57.47 20.32 -13.35
N GLN A 1101 -56.45 20.01 -14.17
CA GLN A 1101 -56.62 19.88 -15.64
C GLN A 1101 -55.57 18.98 -16.31
N ARG A 1102 -55.97 18.26 -17.37
CA ARG A 1102 -55.21 17.20 -18.03
C ARG A 1102 -54.40 17.73 -19.24
N ARG A 1103 -53.07 17.80 -19.13
CA ARG A 1103 -52.12 17.90 -20.26
C ARG A 1103 -50.89 17.02 -20.00
N GLN A 1104 -50.14 16.73 -21.06
CA GLN A 1104 -48.97 15.84 -21.04
C GLN A 1104 -47.86 16.41 -20.15
N SER A 1105 -47.26 15.57 -19.30
CA SER A 1105 -46.02 15.91 -18.59
C SER A 1105 -44.86 15.95 -19.60
N PRO A 1106 -44.07 17.03 -19.68
CA PRO A 1106 -42.82 17.01 -20.43
C PRO A 1106 -41.77 16.17 -19.70
N ARG A 1107 -40.71 15.81 -20.45
CA ARG A 1107 -39.43 15.30 -19.90
C ARG A 1107 -38.94 16.23 -18.78
N PRO A 1108 -38.39 15.73 -17.66
CA PRO A 1108 -37.81 16.60 -16.64
C PRO A 1108 -36.66 17.40 -17.26
N GLU A 1109 -36.79 18.73 -17.27
CA GLU A 1109 -35.68 19.61 -17.60
C GLU A 1109 -34.69 19.63 -16.45
N LEU A 1110 -33.40 19.68 -16.76
CA LEU A 1110 -32.34 19.75 -15.76
C LEU A 1110 -32.38 21.14 -15.12
N MET A 1111 -32.92 21.23 -13.90
CA MET A 1111 -33.00 22.48 -13.16
C MET A 1111 -31.60 22.81 -12.60
N ALA A 1112 -30.89 23.72 -13.27
CA ALA A 1112 -29.53 24.11 -12.89
C ALA A 1112 -29.53 24.71 -11.47
N CYS A 1113 -28.89 24.02 -10.52
CA CYS A 1113 -28.76 24.52 -9.16
C CYS A 1113 -27.63 25.56 -9.11
N PRO A 1114 -27.79 26.70 -8.41
CA PRO A 1114 -26.71 27.69 -8.25
C PRO A 1114 -25.42 27.09 -7.68
N GLU A 1115 -25.56 26.07 -6.83
CA GLU A 1115 -24.49 25.28 -6.24
C GLU A 1115 -23.66 24.52 -7.31
N ASP A 1116 -24.27 24.06 -8.40
CA ASP A 1116 -23.57 23.38 -9.50
C ASP A 1116 -22.70 24.37 -10.29
N GLU A 1117 -23.20 25.59 -10.56
CA GLU A 1117 -22.38 26.64 -11.15
C GLU A 1117 -21.23 27.05 -10.22
N GLU A 1118 -21.45 27.07 -8.90
CA GLU A 1118 -20.40 27.41 -7.93
C GLU A 1118 -19.36 26.28 -7.79
N PHE A 1119 -19.78 25.02 -7.85
CA PHE A 1119 -18.90 23.85 -7.93
C PHE A 1119 -18.07 23.85 -9.21
N ILE A 1120 -18.68 24.07 -10.38
CA ILE A 1120 -17.94 24.17 -11.67
C ILE A 1120 -16.97 25.36 -11.62
N ARG A 1121 -17.40 26.53 -11.14
CA ARG A 1121 -16.51 27.71 -10.95
C ARG A 1121 -15.46 27.50 -9.86
N ALA A 1122 -15.58 26.50 -8.99
CA ALA A 1122 -14.55 26.13 -8.02
C ALA A 1122 -13.55 25.13 -8.65
N PHE A 1123 -14.05 24.16 -9.41
CA PHE A 1123 -13.27 23.17 -10.15
C PHE A 1123 -12.39 23.81 -11.24
N GLU A 1124 -12.94 24.76 -12.01
CA GLU A 1124 -12.18 25.60 -12.93
C GLU A 1124 -11.13 26.46 -12.19
N ARG A 1125 -11.42 26.88 -10.95
CA ARG A 1125 -10.48 27.63 -10.10
C ARG A 1125 -9.30 26.79 -9.65
N THR A 1126 -9.52 25.53 -9.28
CA THR A 1126 -8.43 24.60 -8.94
C THR A 1126 -7.55 24.28 -10.15
N LEU A 1127 -8.15 24.00 -11.31
CA LEU A 1127 -7.39 23.76 -12.55
C LEU A 1127 -6.60 25.01 -13.01
N ALA A 1128 -7.16 26.21 -12.82
CA ALA A 1128 -6.46 27.47 -13.11
C ALA A 1128 -5.32 27.80 -12.12
N VAL A 1129 -5.24 27.14 -10.96
CA VAL A 1129 -4.14 27.31 -9.99
C VAL A 1129 -2.96 26.40 -10.32
N GLU A 1130 -3.19 25.19 -10.82
CA GLU A 1130 -2.11 24.25 -11.14
C GLU A 1130 -1.36 24.59 -12.45
N GLY A 1131 -2.03 25.17 -13.44
CA GLY A 1131 -1.41 25.65 -14.69
C GLY A 1131 -0.48 26.88 -14.56
N GLY A 1132 -0.07 27.25 -13.35
CA GLY A 1132 0.45 28.58 -13.02
C GLY A 1132 1.90 28.69 -12.51
N VAL A 1133 2.67 27.60 -12.39
CA VAL A 1133 4.02 27.64 -11.78
C VAL A 1133 5.09 27.01 -12.67
N GLY A 1134 5.75 27.85 -13.47
CA GLY A 1134 6.85 27.46 -14.37
C GLY A 1134 7.98 28.49 -14.43
N GLY A 1135 8.91 28.43 -13.46
CA GLY A 1135 10.27 29.01 -13.60
C GLY A 1135 10.62 30.22 -12.71
N GLY A 1136 11.78 30.14 -12.04
CA GLY A 1136 12.53 31.29 -11.51
C GLY A 1136 12.76 31.30 -9.98
N VAL A 1137 13.92 30.82 -9.53
CA VAL A 1137 14.34 30.87 -8.11
C VAL A 1137 14.93 32.25 -7.75
N GLY A 1138 14.56 32.78 -6.58
CA GLY A 1138 15.20 33.96 -5.97
C GLY A 1138 14.66 34.23 -4.56
N GLY A 1139 15.40 33.81 -3.53
CA GLY A 1139 14.94 33.88 -2.13
C GLY A 1139 15.22 35.21 -1.41
N GLY A 1140 14.50 35.50 -0.34
CA GLY A 1140 14.77 36.67 0.51
C GLY A 1140 13.69 37.05 1.54
N VAL A 1141 13.63 36.31 2.65
CA VAL A 1141 13.22 36.74 4.03
C VAL A 1141 12.07 37.75 4.19
N GLY A 1142 11.03 37.37 4.93
CA GLY A 1142 10.40 38.31 5.89
C GLY A 1142 8.89 38.25 6.10
N GLY A 1143 8.51 37.96 7.34
CA GLY A 1143 7.25 38.36 7.98
C GLY A 1143 7.38 38.17 9.51
N PRO A 1144 6.40 38.60 10.33
CA PRO A 1144 5.27 39.50 10.08
C PRO A 1144 5.48 40.85 10.83
N PRO A 1145 4.43 41.62 11.19
CA PRO A 1145 3.76 41.36 12.47
C PRO A 1145 2.21 41.46 12.42
N GLY A 1146 1.55 40.95 13.47
CA GLY A 1146 0.10 41.07 13.70
C GLY A 1146 -0.27 42.09 14.79
N PHE A 1147 -1.34 41.79 15.57
CA PHE A 1147 -2.02 42.66 16.55
C PHE A 1147 -2.89 43.77 15.88
N LEU A 1148 -4.15 44.07 16.28
CA LEU A 1148 -4.89 43.79 17.54
C LEU A 1148 -6.42 43.58 17.37
N SER A 1149 -7.02 42.93 18.39
CA SER A 1149 -8.35 43.15 19.00
C SER A 1149 -9.71 42.96 18.26
N ALA A 1150 -10.42 41.92 18.72
CA ALA A 1150 -11.63 42.00 19.57
C ALA A 1150 -13.04 42.34 18.98
N SER A 1151 -13.94 41.35 19.13
CA SER A 1151 -15.34 41.40 19.62
C SER A 1151 -16.30 42.53 19.17
N GLY A 1152 -17.43 42.14 18.57
CA GLY A 1152 -18.63 42.99 18.45
C GLY A 1152 -19.82 42.30 17.79
N ASP A 1153 -20.87 42.01 18.56
CA ASP A 1153 -22.23 41.70 18.09
C ASP A 1153 -22.98 42.99 17.64
N PRO A 1154 -24.22 42.92 17.11
CA PRO A 1154 -24.63 42.14 15.94
C PRO A 1154 -25.49 42.95 14.95
N ASN A 1155 -25.83 42.33 13.81
CA ASN A 1155 -27.00 42.62 12.97
C ASN A 1155 -26.97 43.92 12.10
N SER A 1156 -27.88 44.01 11.13
CA SER A 1156 -28.16 45.15 10.24
C SER A 1156 -27.05 45.61 9.27
N ILE A 1157 -27.03 45.04 8.05
CA ILE A 1157 -26.72 45.80 6.82
C ILE A 1157 -27.84 45.57 5.81
N ALA A 1158 -28.45 46.66 5.32
CA ALA A 1158 -29.50 46.65 4.31
C ALA A 1158 -28.93 46.79 2.88
N CYS A 1159 -29.77 46.57 1.87
CA CYS A 1159 -29.41 46.72 0.47
C CYS A 1159 -28.82 48.12 0.15
N ALA A 1160 -27.61 48.14 -0.39
CA ALA A 1160 -27.02 49.32 -1.01
C ALA A 1160 -26.36 48.92 -2.34
N SER A 1161 -27.02 49.24 -3.45
CA SER A 1161 -26.52 48.98 -4.81
C SER A 1161 -25.32 49.86 -5.16
N ASN A 1162 -24.29 49.30 -5.80
CA ASN A 1162 -23.44 50.05 -6.73
C ASN A 1162 -22.64 49.10 -7.66
N SER A 1163 -23.20 48.83 -8.83
CA SER A 1163 -22.43 48.26 -9.94
C SER A 1163 -21.65 49.37 -10.66
N PRO A 1164 -20.32 49.27 -10.85
CA PRO A 1164 -19.69 49.95 -11.96
C PRO A 1164 -20.19 49.29 -13.26
N ALA A 1165 -20.70 50.09 -14.20
CA ALA A 1165 -21.22 49.56 -15.46
C ALA A 1165 -20.09 48.94 -16.29
N ALA A 1166 -20.26 47.68 -16.71
CA ALA A 1166 -19.42 47.06 -17.71
C ALA A 1166 -19.96 47.41 -19.11
N ASP A 1167 -19.20 48.19 -19.88
CA ASP A 1167 -19.56 48.50 -21.27
C ASP A 1167 -19.66 47.23 -22.13
N ALA A 1168 -20.71 47.15 -22.94
CA ALA A 1168 -20.93 46.05 -23.87
C ALA A 1168 -19.75 45.88 -24.85
N PRO A 1169 -19.45 44.66 -25.31
CA PRO A 1169 -18.35 44.43 -26.24
C PRO A 1169 -18.60 45.11 -27.59
N ALA A 1170 -17.78 46.12 -27.90
CA ALA A 1170 -17.78 46.76 -29.21
C ALA A 1170 -17.34 45.74 -30.27
N ALA A 1171 -18.29 45.37 -31.16
CA ALA A 1171 -18.09 44.36 -32.20
C ALA A 1171 -16.87 44.68 -33.08
N GLY A 1172 -16.02 43.68 -33.32
CA GLY A 1172 -14.85 43.81 -34.18
C GLY A 1172 -13.56 44.29 -33.47
N THR A 1173 -13.40 44.08 -32.15
CA THR A 1173 -12.11 44.26 -31.46
C THR A 1173 -11.67 43.03 -30.68
N VAL A 1174 -10.35 42.77 -30.66
CA VAL A 1174 -9.67 41.71 -29.92
C VAL A 1174 -8.83 42.34 -28.80
N ALA A 1175 -8.91 41.80 -27.59
CA ALA A 1175 -8.24 42.34 -26.41
C ALA A 1175 -6.85 41.72 -26.18
N PHE A 1176 -5.83 42.55 -25.96
CA PHE A 1176 -4.46 42.15 -25.64
C PHE A 1176 -3.99 42.83 -24.35
N THR A 1177 -3.54 42.04 -23.36
CA THR A 1177 -3.01 42.57 -22.10
C THR A 1177 -1.54 42.95 -22.26
N VAL A 1178 -1.18 44.23 -22.07
CA VAL A 1178 0.18 44.70 -22.31
C VAL A 1178 1.02 44.69 -21.04
N MET A 1179 1.95 43.72 -20.94
CA MET A 1179 2.93 43.67 -19.85
C MET A 1179 3.96 44.80 -19.97
N ALA A 1180 3.92 45.75 -19.05
CA ALA A 1180 4.94 46.79 -18.94
C ALA A 1180 6.23 46.25 -18.28
N ARG A 1181 7.38 46.50 -18.90
CA ARG A 1181 8.68 46.07 -18.35
C ARG A 1181 9.07 46.94 -17.14
N ARG A 1182 9.18 46.29 -15.97
CA ARG A 1182 9.87 46.75 -14.72
C ARG A 1182 9.06 47.67 -13.78
N GLY A 1183 8.54 47.10 -12.68
CA GLY A 1183 8.45 47.80 -11.39
C GLY A 1183 7.10 48.36 -10.91
N GLY A 1184 5.95 47.86 -11.40
CA GLY A 1184 4.62 48.28 -10.93
C GLY A 1184 3.75 47.12 -10.43
N ASN A 1185 2.81 47.40 -9.51
CA ASN A 1185 1.87 46.42 -8.95
C ASN A 1185 1.00 45.76 -10.04
N LEU A 1186 0.95 44.42 -10.05
CA LEU A 1186 0.31 43.64 -11.13
C LEU A 1186 -1.21 43.79 -11.25
N ARG A 1187 -1.91 44.37 -10.25
CA ARG A 1187 -3.38 44.41 -10.21
C ARG A 1187 -4.05 45.27 -11.29
N ASN A 1188 -3.34 46.21 -11.92
CA ASN A 1188 -3.89 47.12 -12.95
C ASN A 1188 -3.02 47.10 -14.24
N GLN A 1189 -3.04 46.02 -15.02
CA GLN A 1189 -2.43 46.03 -16.36
C GLN A 1189 -3.41 46.60 -17.42
N PRO A 1190 -2.96 47.45 -18.35
CA PRO A 1190 -3.83 48.02 -19.38
C PRO A 1190 -4.14 46.98 -20.46
N VAL A 1191 -5.43 46.73 -20.69
CA VAL A 1191 -5.92 45.91 -21.81
C VAL A 1191 -6.08 46.78 -23.04
N VAL A 1192 -5.26 46.55 -24.06
CA VAL A 1192 -5.32 47.23 -25.36
C VAL A 1192 -6.25 46.45 -26.29
N ARG A 1193 -7.39 47.04 -26.65
CA ARG A 1193 -8.29 46.48 -27.66
C ARG A 1193 -7.82 46.92 -29.06
N LEU A 1194 -7.45 45.96 -29.90
CA LEU A 1194 -7.09 46.18 -31.31
C LEU A 1194 -8.27 45.80 -32.21
N PRO A 1195 -8.51 46.52 -33.32
CA PRO A 1195 -9.47 46.10 -34.35
C PRO A 1195 -9.18 44.68 -34.88
N ALA A 1196 -10.22 43.88 -35.12
CA ALA A 1196 -10.11 42.48 -35.53
C ALA A 1196 -9.54 42.28 -36.95
N ASP A 1197 -9.50 43.34 -37.76
CA ASP A 1197 -8.81 43.39 -39.05
C ASP A 1197 -7.29 43.66 -38.94
N SER A 1198 -6.81 44.07 -37.75
CA SER A 1198 -5.38 44.22 -37.46
C SER A 1198 -4.62 42.93 -37.70
N HIS A 1199 -3.43 43.03 -38.31
CA HIS A 1199 -2.57 41.88 -38.60
C HIS A 1199 -2.21 41.07 -37.34
N LEU A 1200 -2.07 41.71 -36.18
CA LEU A 1200 -1.85 41.01 -34.91
C LEU A 1200 -3.10 40.26 -34.45
N ALA A 1201 -4.28 40.89 -34.54
CA ALA A 1201 -5.56 40.28 -34.18
C ALA A 1201 -5.88 39.07 -35.08
N ARG A 1202 -5.65 39.18 -36.40
CA ARG A 1202 -5.84 38.09 -37.36
C ARG A 1202 -4.89 36.92 -37.10
N ARG A 1203 -3.60 37.17 -36.83
CA ARG A 1203 -2.66 36.09 -36.49
C ARG A 1203 -3.00 35.41 -35.15
N TYR A 1204 -3.47 36.18 -34.17
CA TYR A 1204 -3.91 35.63 -32.89
C TYR A 1204 -5.18 34.77 -33.04
N LEU A 1205 -6.21 35.25 -33.74
CA LEU A 1205 -7.42 34.47 -34.01
C LEU A 1205 -7.14 33.22 -34.86
N ALA A 1206 -6.27 33.32 -35.86
CA ALA A 1206 -5.88 32.16 -36.68
C ALA A 1206 -5.08 31.12 -35.90
N ALA A 1207 -4.26 31.53 -34.91
CA ALA A 1207 -3.61 30.60 -33.99
C ALA A 1207 -4.63 29.94 -33.05
N VAL A 1208 -5.54 30.70 -32.43
CA VAL A 1208 -6.60 30.16 -31.57
C VAL A 1208 -7.52 29.18 -32.34
N GLU A 1209 -7.79 29.43 -33.63
CA GLU A 1209 -8.48 28.46 -34.49
C GLU A 1209 -7.64 27.22 -34.84
N ALA A 1210 -6.31 27.34 -34.92
CA ALA A 1210 -5.42 26.20 -35.14
C ALA A 1210 -5.36 25.31 -33.89
N ASP A 1211 -5.04 25.89 -32.72
CA ASP A 1211 -5.09 25.23 -31.40
C ASP A 1211 -6.44 24.51 -31.17
N ALA A 1212 -7.55 25.14 -31.57
CA ALA A 1212 -8.88 24.55 -31.43
C ALA A 1212 -9.08 23.33 -32.34
N ARG A 1213 -8.62 23.39 -33.60
CA ARG A 1213 -8.67 22.26 -34.55
C ARG A 1213 -7.74 21.12 -34.16
N GLU A 1214 -6.54 21.43 -33.64
CA GLU A 1214 -5.60 20.43 -33.13
C GLU A 1214 -6.21 19.69 -31.92
N ARG A 1215 -6.77 20.42 -30.94
CA ARG A 1215 -7.49 19.81 -29.80
C ARG A 1215 -8.69 18.96 -30.26
N GLU A 1216 -9.39 19.38 -31.30
CA GLU A 1216 -10.47 18.59 -31.92
C GLU A 1216 -9.97 17.35 -32.69
N ALA A 1217 -8.77 17.39 -33.26
CA ALA A 1217 -8.12 16.26 -33.92
C ALA A 1217 -7.62 15.25 -32.89
N VAL A 1218 -6.87 15.69 -31.88
CA VAL A 1218 -6.44 14.88 -30.73
C VAL A 1218 -7.63 14.21 -30.06
N LYS A 1219 -8.71 14.95 -29.77
CA LYS A 1219 -9.92 14.36 -29.16
C LYS A 1219 -10.55 13.27 -30.03
N ARG A 1220 -10.58 13.41 -31.35
CA ARG A 1220 -11.03 12.35 -32.27
C ARG A 1220 -10.07 11.15 -32.30
N ALA A 1221 -8.77 11.39 -32.25
CA ALA A 1221 -7.75 10.34 -32.20
C ALA A 1221 -7.85 9.52 -30.91
N THR A 1222 -7.96 10.17 -29.74
CA THR A 1222 -8.14 9.47 -28.46
C THR A 1222 -9.43 8.64 -28.44
N LEU A 1223 -10.55 9.19 -28.94
CA LEU A 1223 -11.82 8.46 -29.04
C LEU A 1223 -11.71 7.25 -29.97
N SER A 1224 -11.06 7.40 -31.13
CA SER A 1224 -10.78 6.30 -32.07
C SER A 1224 -9.94 5.19 -31.43
N ILE A 1225 -8.90 5.55 -30.65
CA ILE A 1225 -8.07 4.59 -29.92
C ILE A 1225 -8.90 3.83 -28.87
N THR A 1226 -9.72 4.52 -28.09
CA THR A 1226 -10.60 3.86 -27.10
C THR A 1226 -11.65 2.98 -27.75
N GLU A 1227 -12.25 3.40 -28.88
CA GLU A 1227 -13.18 2.59 -29.68
C GLU A 1227 -12.52 1.35 -30.30
N ALA A 1228 -11.25 1.45 -30.70
CA ALA A 1228 -10.46 0.34 -31.22
C ALA A 1228 -9.90 -0.58 -30.11
N GLN A 1229 -9.96 -0.14 -28.85
CA GLN A 1229 -9.62 -0.94 -27.69
C GLN A 1229 -10.86 -1.69 -27.18
N MET A 1230 -11.99 -1.00 -27.00
CA MET A 1230 -13.30 -1.60 -26.70
C MET A 1230 -13.65 -2.73 -27.68
N ARG A 1231 -13.50 -2.52 -29.00
CA ARG A 1231 -13.76 -3.59 -29.99
C ARG A 1231 -12.80 -4.79 -29.92
N ARG A 1232 -11.61 -4.65 -29.31
CA ARG A 1232 -10.72 -5.80 -29.05
C ARG A 1232 -11.14 -6.54 -27.78
N ASP A 1233 -11.58 -5.81 -26.77
CA ASP A 1233 -12.04 -6.37 -25.51
C ASP A 1233 -13.39 -7.11 -25.72
N GLU A 1234 -14.32 -6.52 -26.48
CA GLU A 1234 -15.57 -7.17 -26.96
C GLU A 1234 -15.28 -8.47 -27.73
N ALA A 1235 -14.32 -8.44 -28.67
CA ALA A 1235 -13.94 -9.63 -29.44
C ALA A 1235 -13.23 -10.70 -28.59
N ALA A 1236 -12.54 -10.31 -27.51
CA ALA A 1236 -11.96 -11.25 -26.55
C ALA A 1236 -13.03 -11.90 -25.68
N ASP A 1237 -14.07 -11.15 -25.27
CA ASP A 1237 -15.22 -11.68 -24.54
C ASP A 1237 -16.09 -12.59 -25.41
N GLU A 1238 -16.31 -12.27 -26.70
CA GLU A 1238 -16.97 -13.19 -27.65
C GLU A 1238 -16.17 -14.50 -27.82
N ALA A 1239 -14.83 -14.41 -27.95
CA ALA A 1239 -13.97 -15.59 -28.05
C ALA A 1239 -14.00 -16.44 -26.77
N ALA A 1240 -14.00 -15.81 -25.59
CA ALA A 1240 -14.12 -16.49 -24.31
C ALA A 1240 -15.51 -17.16 -24.13
N ALA A 1241 -16.58 -16.50 -24.59
CA ALA A 1241 -17.93 -17.07 -24.59
C ALA A 1241 -18.04 -18.28 -25.55
N ALA A 1242 -17.45 -18.19 -26.74
CA ALA A 1242 -17.41 -19.31 -27.69
C ALA A 1242 -16.65 -20.53 -27.12
N ALA A 1243 -15.51 -20.30 -26.46
CA ALA A 1243 -14.76 -21.36 -25.77
C ALA A 1243 -15.58 -22.01 -24.63
N ALA A 1244 -16.29 -21.20 -23.84
CA ALA A 1244 -17.15 -21.69 -22.75
C ALA A 1244 -18.37 -22.49 -23.24
N ILE A 1245 -18.84 -22.24 -24.47
CA ILE A 1245 -19.90 -23.03 -25.11
C ILE A 1245 -19.35 -24.39 -25.59
N ALA A 1246 -18.15 -24.42 -26.17
CA ALA A 1246 -17.53 -25.67 -26.64
C ALA A 1246 -17.29 -26.69 -25.50
N ASP A 1247 -16.92 -26.23 -24.31
CA ASP A 1247 -16.74 -27.08 -23.12
C ASP A 1247 -18.07 -27.62 -22.53
N ALA A 1248 -19.22 -27.08 -22.95
CA ALA A 1248 -20.54 -27.47 -22.43
C ALA A 1248 -21.19 -28.65 -23.16
N GLU A 1249 -20.79 -28.97 -24.40
CA GLU A 1249 -21.47 -29.95 -25.27
C GLU A 1249 -21.04 -31.42 -25.05
N VAL A 1250 -20.69 -31.82 -23.83
CA VAL A 1250 -20.31 -33.22 -23.49
C VAL A 1250 -21.43 -33.92 -22.67
N PRO A 1251 -22.34 -34.71 -23.29
CA PRO A 1251 -23.54 -35.19 -22.61
C PRO A 1251 -23.27 -36.43 -21.74
N HIS A 1252 -23.14 -36.23 -20.42
CA HIS A 1252 -22.99 -37.33 -19.47
C HIS A 1252 -24.31 -38.09 -19.22
N LEU A 1253 -24.59 -39.09 -20.06
CA LEU A 1253 -25.74 -40.00 -19.93
C LEU A 1253 -25.67 -40.84 -18.63
N ILE A 1254 -26.47 -40.46 -17.62
CA ILE A 1254 -26.62 -41.25 -16.38
C ILE A 1254 -27.63 -42.39 -16.62
N GLY A 1255 -27.12 -43.54 -17.05
CA GLY A 1255 -27.89 -44.79 -17.12
C GLY A 1255 -28.08 -45.45 -15.75
N HIS A 1256 -29.32 -45.80 -15.39
CA HIS A 1256 -29.64 -46.61 -14.22
C HIS A 1256 -28.77 -47.89 -14.14
N ARG A 1257 -28.24 -48.21 -12.94
CA ARG A 1257 -27.78 -49.58 -12.65
C ARG A 1257 -28.11 -50.06 -11.24
N GLN A 1258 -28.71 -51.24 -11.19
CA GLN A 1258 -28.91 -51.98 -9.95
C GLN A 1258 -27.66 -52.79 -9.59
N ARG A 1259 -27.37 -52.82 -8.28
CA ARG A 1259 -26.84 -53.94 -7.48
C ARG A 1259 -26.27 -55.15 -8.26
N GLY A 1260 -24.95 -55.27 -8.28
CA GLY A 1260 -24.22 -56.48 -8.69
C GLY A 1260 -22.75 -56.39 -8.26
N GLY A 1261 -22.20 -57.45 -7.68
CA GLY A 1261 -20.82 -57.49 -7.17
C GLY A 1261 -19.96 -58.56 -7.82
N GLY A 1262 -18.67 -58.55 -7.51
CA GLY A 1262 -17.66 -59.49 -8.03
C GLY A 1262 -16.44 -58.75 -8.57
N GLY A 1263 -15.24 -59.11 -8.09
CA GLY A 1263 -13.98 -58.50 -8.52
C GLY A 1263 -13.34 -59.22 -9.72
N GLY A 1264 -12.45 -58.52 -10.43
CA GLY A 1264 -11.69 -59.05 -11.56
C GLY A 1264 -10.41 -58.26 -11.81
N ARG A 1265 -9.34 -58.96 -12.21
CA ARG A 1265 -8.02 -58.42 -12.59
C ARG A 1265 -7.92 -58.34 -14.13
N TRP A 1266 -6.72 -58.05 -14.66
CA TRP A 1266 -6.30 -58.13 -16.08
C TRP A 1266 -6.72 -56.95 -16.97
N GLN A 1267 -6.05 -56.62 -18.08
CA GLN A 1267 -4.60 -56.48 -18.42
C GLN A 1267 -4.49 -55.86 -19.85
N HIS A 1268 -3.30 -55.48 -20.30
CA HIS A 1268 -3.03 -54.84 -21.62
C HIS A 1268 -3.55 -55.60 -22.86
N ARG A 1269 -4.14 -54.85 -23.80
CA ARG A 1269 -3.86 -54.81 -25.27
C ARG A 1269 -4.54 -53.55 -25.84
N GLN A 1270 -3.91 -52.61 -26.55
CA GLN A 1270 -3.01 -52.62 -27.71
C GLN A 1270 -3.72 -52.80 -29.07
N GLY A 1271 -3.79 -51.70 -29.84
CA GLY A 1271 -3.89 -51.69 -31.31
C GLY A 1271 -5.28 -51.45 -31.91
N GLY A 1272 -5.36 -50.53 -32.88
CA GLY A 1272 -6.55 -50.33 -33.74
C GLY A 1272 -6.73 -48.89 -34.21
N ALA A 1273 -6.17 -48.54 -35.36
CA ALA A 1273 -6.47 -47.27 -36.04
C ALA A 1273 -7.68 -47.43 -36.98
N GLY A 1274 -8.51 -46.40 -37.12
CA GLY A 1274 -9.62 -46.37 -38.06
C GLY A 1274 -10.20 -44.97 -38.18
N ARG A 1275 -10.23 -44.44 -39.41
CA ARG A 1275 -10.90 -43.17 -39.73
C ARG A 1275 -12.41 -43.36 -39.66
N TYR A 1276 -13.13 -42.42 -39.06
CA TYR A 1276 -14.02 -41.53 -39.81
C TYR A 1276 -14.19 -40.21 -39.06
#